data_AF-A0A661X013-F1
#
_entry.id   AF-A0A661X013-F1
#
_cell.length_a   1.000
_cell.length_b   1.000
_cell.length_c   1.000
_cell.angle_alpha   90.00
_cell.angle_beta   90.00
_cell.angle_gamma   90.00
#
_symmetry.space_group_name_H-M   'P 1'
#
loop_
_entity.id
_entity.type
_entity.pdbx_description
1 polymer ?
#
loop_
_entity_poly.entity_id
_entity_poly.type
_entity_poly.pdbx_seq_one_letter_code
_entity_poly.pdbx_strand_id
1 'polypeptide(L)'
;MKTKQFLFVIAILFLSVTSILATQKKSDIGLISIPKVINASKKITTNAFPNSDEVIVADFTKTEYYPNGTHQSIYDQCIKVLTEKGKRNQRTSSIGYDTAYGTAVVLKVQIIKPNGKIIPVDIKKNTKDMVEASQMDMNIYNPNSRVVKISFPDLEIGDMARLLLKKTETKPRVPNTWYDIEVMEAPMPIVHQEIKIIAPKKRPLKHIVLKNEITNTVKYTKKTGATTVTHKWVVRNVPRMFAEPGMPAYKPLQHLLLSTIPKWEQVSKWYYKLCEPRLQAVTPEMSNKVEELTAGITDPNKKIKAIFKFVSQKIRYMGITTEDTAPGYEPHDVSITFENKYGVCRDKAALLAAMLRIAGFDAYTTLMLGGQPKKDQEVPNAFFNHAITAIKNDNASYSLMDTTDETTKDLLPVYLNNCSYMVASPKGETLKTTPIIPAEKNLVKVTTNAKYNNKGYLKATSKIVFEGINDRAYRGAFAKMELDEIRRVFEGIIKKVAPGAKITDFSLEPDDMMDLTRPIVVEIEYTAPDLFVSGKKETMLAIPWFGPSVGLANRILSGSFGLDKRKYPLKTDLACGIKETVNLNLKNAVGKNIALPKFDNIDNKLIKWSRTINTQNNKLSGEGEFLVKAVEFSTNEYLEMKKLLKKIEYNNRKQPIFETISFSGMDDEDFDESENSYSYTPEGDTEISEQIIDTDVKNSRNWTTTSKVTKEILTYAGKKDNAEIKIHYNPSWENVEIIKAVVTDTDGNEKKLSKNELNLMDAGWVASAPRYPPGKILVASLPDVDVGNIIEYEIKRTYKKHPFYALRTSFNSFDSIVDETVRVALPATTRVKVKNPDSDEIESSKNEEDGKIIYEWKTSDQRPVRKEKNLPPWYYFNPTVFLSTGNWTDYADKVGRIFLAAAKNQTECAAKAKELTANSKTDNDKIIAIRDFVTKNIRSAGPSFVSMPLSAVTPANITLKDGYGNGADKAIVIYSMLKAIGLKPQFILSSWLSMVKKVRKPMIEYPLRSTFGGVLVKVKSGDNDIYLNDTSQYASLGSTPHDGRPGLILPKGKISIINASSNKADKTEVEYTIKLSENGDAEITKTTKSFGTTYASDKKYFDEITPEDRKRYFQNAISTISQGATPVGNLITKFDSYPGIEQLTVKVDKFAILDGDFLYLKVPISLNNILGLKSDVRDNPVSWGNKTKMILTASVELPKEFDNVKLTPPDITWKAPENAGTITTKTLVSGSKIKIIDSVDINPAVISVDDYDDLLEINRKLSHPRMRTILVSRKTAAK
;
A
#
# COMPACT_ATOMS: atom_id res chain seq x y z
N MET A 1 -68.52 -38.85 21.82
CA MET A 1 -68.18 -39.74 20.68
C MET A 1 -67.64 -38.97 19.45
N LYS A 2 -66.86 -37.89 19.63
CA LYS A 2 -66.22 -37.10 18.55
C LYS A 2 -64.79 -36.67 18.95
N THR A 3 -64.02 -37.59 19.52
CA THR A 3 -62.65 -37.28 19.99
C THR A 3 -61.63 -38.37 19.63
N LYS A 4 -62.08 -39.52 19.12
CA LYS A 4 -61.19 -40.62 18.65
C LYS A 4 -60.97 -40.66 17.13
N GLN A 5 -61.69 -39.84 16.35
CA GLN A 5 -61.50 -39.74 14.89
C GLN A 5 -60.52 -38.62 14.47
N PHE A 6 -60.20 -37.67 15.35
CA PHE A 6 -59.26 -36.57 15.03
C PHE A 6 -57.78 -36.97 15.23
N LEU A 7 -57.52 -37.95 16.11
CA LEU A 7 -56.16 -38.47 16.35
C LEU A 7 -55.66 -39.45 15.28
N PHE A 8 -56.55 -40.04 14.48
CA PHE A 8 -56.15 -41.00 13.43
C PHE A 8 -55.81 -40.32 12.09
N VAL A 9 -56.33 -39.12 11.82
CA VAL A 9 -56.02 -38.35 10.61
C VAL A 9 -54.69 -37.58 10.74
N ILE A 10 -54.29 -37.19 11.96
CA ILE A 10 -53.01 -36.51 12.20
C ILE A 10 -51.83 -37.49 12.15
N ALA A 11 -52.02 -38.77 12.47
CA ALA A 11 -50.97 -39.78 12.39
C ALA A 11 -50.63 -40.20 10.93
N ILE A 12 -51.60 -40.17 10.01
CA ILE A 12 -51.39 -40.59 8.61
C ILE A 12 -50.81 -39.44 7.74
N LEU A 13 -51.02 -38.19 8.13
CA LEU A 13 -50.32 -37.03 7.52
C LEU A 13 -48.89 -36.84 8.04
N PHE A 14 -48.54 -37.33 9.23
CA PHE A 14 -47.16 -37.30 9.74
C PHE A 14 -46.27 -38.44 9.22
N LEU A 15 -46.85 -39.55 8.74
CA LEU A 15 -46.13 -40.70 8.17
C LEU A 15 -45.97 -40.67 6.64
N SER A 16 -46.62 -39.73 5.95
CA SER A 16 -46.47 -39.52 4.49
C SER A 16 -45.64 -38.27 4.11
N VAL A 17 -45.27 -37.42 5.08
CA VAL A 17 -44.34 -36.29 4.87
C VAL A 17 -42.92 -36.58 5.39
N THR A 18 -42.72 -37.69 6.12
CA THR A 18 -41.41 -38.13 6.62
C THR A 18 -40.74 -39.22 5.77
N SER A 19 -41.35 -39.64 4.66
CA SER A 19 -40.87 -40.74 3.80
C SER A 19 -40.53 -40.36 2.35
N ILE A 20 -40.60 -39.08 1.96
CA ILE A 20 -39.98 -38.55 0.71
C ILE A 20 -38.56 -37.97 0.97
N LEU A 21 -38.07 -37.99 2.22
CA LEU A 21 -36.70 -37.60 2.58
C LEU A 21 -35.75 -38.78 2.84
N ALA A 22 -36.19 -40.02 2.64
CA ALA A 22 -35.37 -41.20 2.87
C ALA A 22 -35.53 -42.22 1.74
N THR A 23 -34.96 -41.91 0.57
CA THR A 23 -34.32 -42.84 -0.39
C THR A 23 -33.82 -42.09 -1.64
N GLN A 24 -33.20 -40.92 -1.47
CA GLN A 24 -32.06 -40.62 -2.33
C GLN A 24 -30.89 -41.43 -1.78
N LYS A 25 -30.51 -42.51 -2.48
CA LYS A 25 -29.11 -42.98 -2.46
C LYS A 25 -28.24 -41.73 -2.39
N LYS A 26 -27.34 -41.62 -1.41
CA LYS A 26 -26.29 -40.57 -1.34
C LYS A 26 -25.55 -40.54 -2.68
N SER A 27 -26.10 -39.88 -3.68
CA SER A 27 -25.44 -39.63 -4.95
C SER A 27 -24.35 -38.64 -4.62
N ASP A 28 -23.12 -39.01 -4.94
CA ASP A 28 -21.95 -38.19 -4.68
C ASP A 28 -22.17 -36.77 -5.27
N ILE A 29 -22.42 -35.77 -4.42
CA ILE A 29 -22.89 -34.41 -4.79
C ILE A 29 -21.88 -33.63 -5.68
N GLY A 30 -20.70 -34.20 -5.93
CA GLY A 30 -19.64 -33.57 -6.73
C GLY A 30 -19.90 -33.64 -8.24
N LEU A 31 -19.53 -32.57 -8.95
CA LEU A 31 -19.52 -32.52 -10.41
C LEU A 31 -18.23 -33.13 -10.99
N ILE A 32 -17.15 -33.07 -10.22
CA ILE A 32 -15.86 -33.65 -10.57
C ILE A 32 -15.85 -35.18 -10.38
N SER A 33 -15.45 -35.89 -11.44
CA SER A 33 -15.08 -37.30 -11.36
C SER A 33 -13.69 -37.46 -10.73
N ILE A 34 -13.66 -37.92 -9.48
CA ILE A 34 -12.41 -38.10 -8.72
C ILE A 34 -11.42 -39.05 -9.42
N PRO A 35 -11.81 -40.23 -9.96
CA PRO A 35 -10.87 -41.10 -10.66
C PRO A 35 -10.21 -40.42 -11.86
N LYS A 36 -10.95 -39.60 -12.61
CA LYS A 36 -10.40 -38.85 -13.75
C LYS A 36 -9.40 -37.79 -13.29
N VAL A 37 -9.69 -37.07 -12.21
CA VAL A 37 -8.81 -36.04 -11.66
C VAL A 37 -7.54 -36.64 -11.06
N ILE A 38 -7.63 -37.75 -10.33
CA ILE A 38 -6.45 -38.49 -9.85
C ILE A 38 -5.60 -38.96 -11.04
N ASN A 39 -6.21 -39.48 -12.10
CA ASN A 39 -5.45 -39.91 -13.27
C ASN A 39 -4.78 -38.73 -14.00
N ALA A 40 -5.47 -37.60 -14.16
CA ALA A 40 -4.91 -36.40 -14.75
C ALA A 40 -3.75 -35.84 -13.92
N SER A 41 -3.89 -35.85 -12.60
CA SER A 41 -2.91 -35.28 -11.67
C SER A 41 -1.55 -35.98 -11.70
N LYS A 42 -1.49 -37.26 -12.09
CA LYS A 42 -0.24 -38.01 -12.26
C LYS A 42 0.72 -37.36 -13.27
N LYS A 43 0.18 -36.69 -14.30
CA LYS A 43 0.97 -36.00 -15.34
C LYS A 43 1.36 -34.56 -14.94
N ILE A 44 0.80 -34.05 -13.84
CA ILE A 44 1.01 -32.68 -13.39
C ILE A 44 2.17 -32.66 -12.40
N THR A 45 3.34 -32.31 -12.89
CA THR A 45 4.57 -32.19 -12.10
C THR A 45 5.21 -30.82 -12.36
N THR A 46 6.16 -30.43 -11.53
CA THR A 46 7.00 -29.25 -11.78
C THR A 46 7.76 -29.36 -13.10
N ASN A 47 8.13 -30.57 -13.56
CA ASN A 47 8.77 -30.75 -14.87
C ASN A 47 7.80 -30.50 -16.04
N ALA A 48 6.54 -30.93 -15.91
CA ALA A 48 5.51 -30.70 -16.93
C ALA A 48 4.98 -29.26 -16.93
N PHE A 49 4.98 -28.61 -15.77
CA PHE A 49 4.52 -27.23 -15.57
C PHE A 49 5.58 -26.40 -14.82
N PRO A 50 6.77 -26.18 -15.42
CA PRO A 50 7.91 -25.55 -14.73
C PRO A 50 7.64 -24.10 -14.35
N ASN A 51 6.71 -23.46 -15.05
CA ASN A 51 6.29 -22.11 -14.75
C ASN A 51 5.06 -22.06 -13.84
N SER A 52 4.76 -23.05 -13.02
CA SER A 52 3.58 -22.97 -12.13
C SER A 52 3.82 -23.53 -10.74
N ASP A 53 3.33 -22.80 -9.75
CA ASP A 53 3.31 -23.20 -8.34
C ASP A 53 2.14 -24.15 -8.02
N GLU A 54 1.10 -24.10 -8.85
CA GLU A 54 -0.16 -24.83 -8.71
C GLU A 54 -0.87 -24.98 -10.06
N VAL A 55 -1.80 -25.92 -10.20
CA VAL A 55 -2.51 -26.20 -11.46
C VAL A 55 -3.98 -26.52 -11.20
N ILE A 56 -4.89 -25.89 -11.95
CA ILE A 56 -6.31 -26.26 -11.95
C ILE A 56 -6.44 -27.57 -12.72
N VAL A 57 -6.64 -28.68 -11.99
CA VAL A 57 -6.80 -30.02 -12.59
C VAL A 57 -8.20 -30.17 -13.18
N ALA A 58 -9.18 -29.65 -12.44
CA ALA A 58 -10.58 -29.64 -12.81
C ALA A 58 -11.28 -28.46 -12.15
N ASP A 59 -12.09 -27.74 -12.93
CA ASP A 59 -12.98 -26.70 -12.43
C ASP A 59 -14.35 -26.83 -13.11
N PHE A 60 -15.40 -26.96 -12.32
CA PHE A 60 -16.76 -27.19 -12.83
C PHE A 60 -17.69 -26.14 -12.25
N THR A 61 -18.24 -25.31 -13.14
CA THR A 61 -19.31 -24.37 -12.81
C THR A 61 -20.61 -24.86 -13.44
N LYS A 62 -21.63 -25.10 -12.61
CA LYS A 62 -22.99 -25.37 -13.06
C LYS A 62 -23.91 -24.28 -12.53
N THR A 63 -24.46 -23.48 -13.42
CA THR A 63 -25.45 -22.45 -13.09
C THR A 63 -26.80 -22.80 -13.70
N GLU A 64 -27.84 -22.78 -12.89
CA GLU A 64 -29.24 -22.89 -13.31
C GLU A 64 -29.97 -21.62 -12.91
N TYR A 65 -30.48 -20.89 -13.90
CA TYR A 65 -31.23 -19.65 -13.68
C TYR A 65 -32.70 -19.82 -14.06
N TYR A 66 -33.56 -19.03 -13.42
CA TYR A 66 -35.00 -19.08 -13.60
C TYR A 66 -35.52 -17.86 -14.38
N PRO A 67 -36.76 -17.88 -14.90
CA PRO A 67 -37.28 -16.79 -15.73
C PRO A 67 -37.26 -15.41 -15.08
N ASN A 68 -37.29 -15.36 -13.74
CA ASN A 68 -37.22 -14.15 -12.93
C ASN A 68 -35.79 -13.66 -12.66
N GLY A 69 -34.74 -14.40 -13.04
CA GLY A 69 -33.34 -14.03 -12.86
C GLY A 69 -32.67 -14.61 -11.61
N THR A 70 -33.42 -15.20 -10.68
CA THR A 70 -32.81 -15.95 -9.57
C THR A 70 -32.07 -17.16 -10.11
N HIS A 71 -31.03 -17.59 -9.42
CA HIS A 71 -30.20 -18.69 -9.90
C HIS A 71 -29.47 -19.40 -8.78
N GLN A 72 -29.01 -20.61 -9.10
CA GLN A 72 -28.12 -21.39 -8.25
C GLN A 72 -26.90 -21.79 -9.04
N SER A 73 -25.73 -21.58 -8.45
CA SER A 73 -24.44 -21.93 -9.02
C SER A 73 -23.74 -22.92 -8.10
N ILE A 74 -23.29 -24.04 -8.65
CA ILE A 74 -22.43 -25.01 -7.98
C ILE A 74 -21.04 -24.89 -8.60
N TYR A 75 -20.03 -24.65 -7.77
CA TYR A 75 -18.63 -24.63 -8.15
C TYR A 75 -17.93 -25.80 -7.49
N ASP A 76 -17.28 -26.65 -8.29
CA ASP A 76 -16.48 -27.79 -7.85
C ASP A 76 -15.10 -27.67 -8.47
N GLN A 77 -14.12 -27.27 -7.68
CA GLN A 77 -12.76 -26.98 -8.13
C GLN A 77 -11.77 -27.91 -7.45
N CYS A 78 -10.76 -28.37 -8.19
CA CYS A 78 -9.66 -29.18 -7.69
C CYS A 78 -8.32 -28.64 -8.23
N ILE A 79 -7.50 -28.08 -7.33
CA ILE A 79 -6.20 -27.48 -7.64
C ILE A 79 -5.08 -28.36 -7.07
N LYS A 80 -4.11 -28.73 -7.90
CA LYS A 80 -2.89 -29.43 -7.45
C LYS A 80 -1.82 -28.43 -7.04
N VAL A 81 -1.21 -28.65 -5.89
CA VAL A 81 -0.04 -27.89 -5.41
C VAL A 81 1.25 -28.53 -5.92
N LEU A 82 2.16 -27.72 -6.47
CA LEU A 82 3.45 -28.19 -7.02
C LEU A 82 4.67 -27.72 -6.22
N THR A 83 4.59 -26.58 -5.55
CA THR A 83 5.72 -25.96 -4.83
C THR A 83 5.33 -25.53 -3.41
N GLU A 84 6.31 -25.17 -2.59
CA GLU A 84 6.07 -24.59 -1.26
C GLU A 84 5.28 -23.26 -1.35
N LYS A 85 5.52 -22.46 -2.39
CA LYS A 85 4.75 -21.24 -2.66
C LYS A 85 3.30 -21.54 -3.01
N GLY A 86 3.04 -22.52 -3.89
CA GLY A 86 1.69 -22.98 -4.20
C GLY A 86 0.96 -23.53 -2.98
N LYS A 87 1.66 -24.26 -2.11
CA LYS A 87 1.09 -24.74 -0.83
C LYS A 87 0.58 -23.57 0.00
N ARG A 88 1.38 -22.50 0.13
CA ARG A 88 0.98 -21.30 0.88
C ARG A 88 -0.18 -20.56 0.24
N ASN A 89 -0.23 -20.46 -1.09
CA ASN A 89 -1.34 -19.84 -1.81
C ASN A 89 -2.67 -20.59 -1.59
N GLN A 90 -2.64 -21.93 -1.65
CA GLN A 90 -3.85 -22.76 -1.57
C GLN A 90 -4.27 -23.17 -0.14
N ARG A 91 -3.53 -22.75 0.89
CA ARG A 91 -3.86 -23.04 2.29
C ARG A 91 -5.16 -22.41 2.76
N THR A 92 -5.57 -21.32 2.13
CA THR A 92 -6.81 -20.63 2.45
C THR A 92 -7.53 -20.19 1.18
N SER A 93 -8.85 -20.28 1.19
CA SER A 93 -9.72 -19.71 0.15
C SER A 93 -10.70 -18.72 0.79
N SER A 94 -11.20 -17.77 0.01
CA SER A 94 -12.17 -16.75 0.44
C SER A 94 -13.28 -16.66 -0.58
N ILE A 95 -14.54 -16.67 -0.11
CA ILE A 95 -15.72 -16.57 -0.96
C ILE A 95 -16.55 -15.38 -0.49
N GLY A 96 -16.58 -14.31 -1.28
CA GLY A 96 -17.47 -13.18 -1.06
C GLY A 96 -18.89 -13.47 -1.52
N TYR A 97 -19.87 -12.97 -0.78
CA TYR A 97 -21.28 -12.94 -1.13
C TYR A 97 -22.00 -11.78 -0.42
N ASP A 98 -23.22 -11.46 -0.85
CA ASP A 98 -24.05 -10.43 -0.22
C ASP A 98 -25.38 -11.04 0.25
N THR A 99 -25.70 -10.93 1.54
CA THR A 99 -26.91 -11.56 2.13
C THR A 99 -28.21 -10.93 1.65
N ALA A 100 -28.20 -9.72 1.10
CA ALA A 100 -29.38 -9.11 0.50
C ALA A 100 -29.76 -9.76 -0.85
N TYR A 101 -28.81 -10.42 -1.50
CA TYR A 101 -28.97 -11.01 -2.82
C TYR A 101 -28.96 -12.54 -2.80
N GLY A 102 -28.29 -13.16 -1.81
CA GLY A 102 -28.14 -14.59 -1.79
C GLY A 102 -27.34 -15.18 -0.63
N THR A 103 -26.93 -16.43 -0.80
CA THR A 103 -26.13 -17.18 0.19
C THR A 103 -24.97 -17.90 -0.49
N ALA A 104 -23.91 -18.17 0.28
CA ALA A 104 -22.81 -19.04 -0.12
C ALA A 104 -22.63 -20.16 0.92
N VAL A 105 -22.67 -21.41 0.46
CA VAL A 105 -22.58 -22.60 1.32
C VAL A 105 -21.44 -23.49 0.85
N VAL A 106 -20.51 -23.79 1.75
CA VAL A 106 -19.44 -24.75 1.51
C VAL A 106 -19.98 -26.16 1.71
N LEU A 107 -19.95 -26.98 0.66
CA LEU A 107 -20.52 -28.34 0.67
C LEU A 107 -19.45 -29.41 0.92
N LYS A 108 -18.25 -29.24 0.37
CA LYS A 108 -17.10 -30.13 0.63
C LYS A 108 -15.81 -29.33 0.61
N VAL A 109 -14.92 -29.71 1.53
CA VAL A 109 -13.50 -29.33 1.52
C VAL A 109 -12.73 -30.64 1.65
N GLN A 110 -11.85 -30.93 0.70
CA GLN A 110 -11.10 -32.19 0.68
C GLN A 110 -9.64 -31.95 0.27
N ILE A 111 -8.76 -32.79 0.80
CA ILE A 111 -7.38 -32.93 0.35
C ILE A 111 -7.24 -34.30 -0.29
N ILE A 112 -6.82 -34.34 -1.54
CA ILE A 112 -6.63 -35.59 -2.29
C ILE A 112 -5.13 -35.81 -2.41
N LYS A 113 -4.64 -36.88 -1.78
CA LYS A 113 -3.23 -37.27 -1.78
C LYS A 113 -2.82 -37.89 -3.13
N PRO A 114 -1.53 -37.87 -3.51
CA PRO A 114 -1.04 -38.45 -4.77
C PRO A 114 -1.38 -39.93 -4.98
N ASN A 115 -1.48 -40.70 -3.89
CA ASN A 115 -1.87 -42.12 -3.92
C ASN A 115 -3.39 -42.34 -4.10
N GLY A 116 -4.17 -41.27 -4.22
CA GLY A 116 -5.63 -41.30 -4.37
C GLY A 116 -6.40 -41.30 -3.06
N LYS A 117 -5.74 -41.33 -1.89
CA LYS A 117 -6.42 -41.19 -0.59
C LYS A 117 -7.06 -39.81 -0.49
N ILE A 118 -8.36 -39.78 -0.15
CA ILE A 118 -9.12 -38.55 0.06
C ILE A 118 -9.22 -38.31 1.57
N ILE A 119 -8.83 -37.12 2.00
CA ILE A 119 -8.95 -36.65 3.38
C ILE A 119 -10.05 -35.59 3.42
N PRO A 120 -11.22 -35.86 4.04
CA PRO A 120 -12.22 -34.82 4.25
C PRO A 120 -11.72 -33.82 5.29
N VAL A 121 -11.94 -32.53 5.04
CA VAL A 121 -11.68 -31.45 6.00
C VAL A 121 -13.00 -31.11 6.70
N ASP A 122 -12.96 -31.01 8.04
CA ASP A 122 -14.11 -30.57 8.83
C ASP A 122 -14.46 -29.12 8.49
N ILE A 123 -15.61 -28.92 7.84
CA ILE A 123 -16.08 -27.62 7.38
C ILE A 123 -16.33 -26.68 8.57
N LYS A 124 -16.97 -27.16 9.64
CA LYS A 124 -17.31 -26.32 10.80
C LYS A 124 -16.05 -25.83 11.52
N LYS A 125 -15.02 -26.67 11.61
CA LYS A 125 -13.74 -26.32 12.25
C LYS A 125 -12.87 -25.39 11.38
N ASN A 126 -12.96 -25.50 10.05
CA ASN A 126 -12.04 -24.85 9.11
C ASN A 126 -12.67 -23.77 8.23
N THR A 127 -13.92 -23.38 8.50
CA THR A 127 -14.58 -22.26 7.81
C THR A 127 -15.12 -21.23 8.80
N LYS A 128 -15.10 -19.96 8.39
CA LYS A 128 -15.73 -18.87 9.15
C LYS A 128 -16.38 -17.89 8.20
N ASP A 129 -17.65 -17.59 8.47
CA ASP A 129 -18.42 -16.53 7.85
C ASP A 129 -18.33 -15.26 8.72
N MET A 130 -18.00 -14.13 8.10
CA MET A 130 -17.90 -12.81 8.74
C MET A 130 -18.24 -11.67 7.77
N VAL A 131 -18.46 -10.48 8.33
CA VAL A 131 -18.57 -9.26 7.53
C VAL A 131 -17.23 -8.98 6.84
N GLU A 132 -17.25 -8.62 5.56
CA GLU A 132 -16.05 -8.26 4.81
C GLU A 132 -15.50 -6.94 5.37
N ALA A 133 -14.31 -6.95 5.96
CA ALA A 133 -13.77 -5.79 6.67
C ALA A 133 -13.21 -4.71 5.72
N SER A 134 -12.80 -5.07 4.50
CA SER A 134 -12.17 -4.15 3.55
C SER A 134 -13.07 -3.00 3.07
N GLN A 135 -14.39 -3.10 3.23
CA GLN A 135 -15.31 -2.01 2.92
C GLN A 135 -15.12 -0.76 3.80
N MET A 136 -14.55 -0.92 5.01
CA MET A 136 -14.29 0.20 5.92
C MET A 136 -13.23 1.17 5.38
N ASP A 137 -12.35 0.70 4.48
CA ASP A 137 -11.36 1.55 3.82
C ASP A 137 -12.01 2.60 2.89
N MET A 138 -13.28 2.38 2.52
CA MET A 138 -14.09 3.30 1.70
C MET A 138 -15.18 4.01 2.52
N ASN A 139 -15.15 3.93 3.85
CA ASN A 139 -16.21 4.41 4.76
C ASN A 139 -17.60 3.83 4.42
N ILE A 140 -17.65 2.57 4.00
CA ILE A 140 -18.91 1.86 3.72
C ILE A 140 -19.08 0.78 4.78
N TYR A 141 -20.23 0.77 5.45
CA TYR A 141 -20.60 -0.18 6.49
C TYR A 141 -21.85 -0.95 6.05
N ASN A 142 -21.63 -2.02 5.31
CA ASN A 142 -22.64 -2.95 4.85
C ASN A 142 -22.49 -4.31 5.58
N PRO A 143 -23.34 -4.61 6.59
CA PRO A 143 -23.30 -5.89 7.28
C PRO A 143 -23.68 -7.07 6.36
N ASN A 144 -24.35 -6.79 5.23
CA ASN A 144 -24.71 -7.81 4.25
C ASN A 144 -23.54 -8.24 3.37
N SER A 145 -22.47 -7.46 3.28
CA SER A 145 -21.26 -7.86 2.57
C SER A 145 -20.48 -8.87 3.42
N ARG A 146 -20.53 -10.14 3.02
CA ARG A 146 -20.01 -11.27 3.79
C ARG A 146 -18.87 -11.96 3.05
N VAL A 147 -17.95 -12.52 3.81
CA VAL A 147 -16.88 -13.38 3.31
C VAL A 147 -16.81 -14.68 4.10
N VAL A 148 -16.81 -15.81 3.39
CA VAL A 148 -16.53 -17.12 3.96
C VAL A 148 -15.05 -17.43 3.75
N LYS A 149 -14.26 -17.46 4.82
CA LYS A 149 -12.88 -17.92 4.81
C LYS A 149 -12.84 -19.44 5.02
N ILE A 150 -12.04 -20.14 4.24
CA ILE A 150 -11.90 -21.59 4.24
C ILE A 150 -10.43 -21.94 4.39
N SER A 151 -10.09 -22.88 5.26
CA SER A 151 -8.72 -23.38 5.45
C SER A 151 -8.57 -24.84 5.00
N PHE A 152 -7.42 -25.19 4.44
CA PHE A 152 -7.02 -26.55 4.07
C PHE A 152 -5.90 -27.03 5.02
N PRO A 153 -6.24 -27.57 6.20
CA PRO A 153 -5.23 -28.07 7.15
C PRO A 153 -4.49 -29.27 6.54
N ASP A 154 -3.19 -29.40 6.76
CA ASP A 154 -2.36 -30.52 6.29
C ASP A 154 -2.24 -30.68 4.76
N LEU A 155 -2.45 -29.58 4.01
CA LEU A 155 -2.16 -29.53 2.58
C LEU A 155 -0.65 -29.59 2.35
N GLU A 156 -0.18 -30.55 1.55
CA GLU A 156 1.23 -30.75 1.22
C GLU A 156 1.54 -30.59 -0.28
N ILE A 157 2.83 -30.48 -0.62
CA ILE A 157 3.28 -30.46 -2.01
C ILE A 157 2.88 -31.78 -2.69
N GLY A 158 2.27 -31.69 -3.87
CA GLY A 158 1.76 -32.83 -4.64
C GLY A 158 0.29 -33.16 -4.38
N ASP A 159 -0.29 -32.67 -3.27
CA ASP A 159 -1.71 -32.84 -2.97
C ASP A 159 -2.59 -32.00 -3.90
N MET A 160 -3.87 -32.37 -3.96
CA MET A 160 -4.90 -31.52 -4.54
C MET A 160 -5.86 -31.00 -3.47
N ALA A 161 -6.09 -29.69 -3.46
CA ALA A 161 -7.13 -29.03 -2.68
C ALA A 161 -8.43 -29.00 -3.49
N ARG A 162 -9.49 -29.62 -2.98
CA ARG A 162 -10.82 -29.60 -3.60
C ARG A 162 -11.81 -28.80 -2.78
N LEU A 163 -12.49 -27.88 -3.44
CA LEU A 163 -13.57 -27.07 -2.87
C LEU A 163 -14.85 -27.27 -3.69
N LEU A 164 -15.91 -27.73 -3.04
CA LEU A 164 -17.27 -27.75 -3.60
C LEU A 164 -18.12 -26.75 -2.81
N LEU A 165 -18.70 -25.78 -3.49
CA LEU A 165 -19.56 -24.77 -2.88
C LEU A 165 -20.81 -24.51 -3.74
N LYS A 166 -21.87 -24.05 -3.09
CA LYS A 166 -23.11 -23.61 -3.72
C LYS A 166 -23.33 -22.13 -3.41
N LYS A 167 -23.53 -21.33 -4.45
CA LYS A 167 -24.11 -19.99 -4.34
C LYS A 167 -25.57 -20.03 -4.77
N THR A 168 -26.42 -19.36 -4.01
CA THR A 168 -27.84 -19.21 -4.36
C THR A 168 -28.15 -17.72 -4.39
N GLU A 169 -28.49 -17.20 -5.55
CA GLU A 169 -29.02 -15.84 -5.69
C GLU A 169 -30.54 -15.92 -5.56
N THR A 170 -31.07 -15.47 -4.42
CA THR A 170 -32.51 -15.46 -4.13
C THR A 170 -33.22 -14.24 -4.69
N LYS A 171 -32.46 -13.19 -5.04
CA LYS A 171 -32.96 -11.95 -5.61
C LYS A 171 -31.98 -11.43 -6.66
N PRO A 172 -32.39 -11.26 -7.94
CA PRO A 172 -31.51 -10.64 -8.93
C PRO A 172 -31.45 -9.13 -8.71
N ARG A 173 -30.29 -8.52 -9.01
CA ARG A 173 -30.11 -7.06 -9.01
C ARG A 173 -31.08 -6.35 -9.96
N VAL A 174 -31.14 -6.84 -11.20
CA VAL A 174 -32.09 -6.36 -12.22
C VAL A 174 -33.16 -7.43 -12.41
N PRO A 175 -34.44 -7.16 -12.11
CA PRO A 175 -35.51 -8.15 -12.22
C PRO A 175 -35.59 -8.80 -13.60
N ASN A 176 -35.84 -10.11 -13.63
CA ASN A 176 -36.00 -10.90 -14.85
C ASN A 176 -34.78 -10.93 -15.77
N THR A 177 -33.58 -10.77 -15.21
CA THR A 177 -32.31 -10.83 -15.94
C THR A 177 -31.29 -11.73 -15.26
N TRP A 178 -30.40 -12.27 -16.08
CA TRP A 178 -29.21 -13.03 -15.71
C TRP A 178 -28.11 -12.74 -16.73
N TYR A 179 -26.88 -12.57 -16.25
CA TYR A 179 -25.68 -12.36 -17.06
C TYR A 179 -24.47 -12.86 -16.28
N ASP A 180 -23.39 -13.20 -16.98
CA ASP A 180 -22.15 -13.63 -16.36
C ASP A 180 -20.94 -13.37 -17.26
N ILE A 181 -19.76 -13.29 -16.65
CA ILE A 181 -18.46 -13.20 -17.32
C ILE A 181 -17.59 -14.32 -16.78
N GLU A 182 -17.34 -15.33 -17.61
CA GLU A 182 -16.55 -16.50 -17.25
C GLU A 182 -15.16 -16.38 -17.87
N VAL A 183 -14.13 -16.21 -17.04
CA VAL A 183 -12.74 -16.14 -17.50
C VAL A 183 -12.19 -17.56 -17.62
N MET A 184 -11.73 -17.91 -18.82
CA MET A 184 -11.29 -19.26 -19.21
C MET A 184 -9.76 -19.33 -19.41
N GLU A 185 -9.02 -18.40 -18.78
CA GLU A 185 -7.56 -18.32 -18.72
C GLU A 185 -7.16 -17.75 -17.36
N ALA A 186 -6.20 -18.38 -16.67
CA ALA A 186 -5.88 -18.06 -15.27
C ALA A 186 -4.36 -17.88 -15.05
N PRO A 187 -3.94 -17.25 -13.94
CA PRO A 187 -2.52 -17.17 -13.54
C PRO A 187 -1.84 -18.52 -13.27
N MET A 188 -2.59 -19.62 -13.38
CA MET A 188 -2.15 -21.01 -13.30
C MET A 188 -2.76 -21.81 -14.47
N PRO A 189 -2.14 -22.90 -14.93
CA PRO A 189 -2.65 -23.70 -16.03
C PRO A 189 -4.01 -24.32 -15.71
N ILE A 190 -4.86 -24.45 -16.73
CA ILE A 190 -6.16 -25.13 -16.65
C ILE A 190 -6.09 -26.40 -17.50
N VAL A 191 -6.09 -27.56 -16.83
CA VAL A 191 -6.14 -28.87 -17.51
C VAL A 191 -7.54 -29.13 -18.05
N HIS A 192 -8.54 -28.90 -17.21
CA HIS A 192 -9.94 -29.07 -17.57
C HIS A 192 -10.81 -28.08 -16.81
N GLN A 193 -11.66 -27.36 -17.53
CA GLN A 193 -12.76 -26.60 -16.96
C GLN A 193 -14.04 -26.92 -17.73
N GLU A 194 -15.17 -26.97 -17.04
CA GLU A 194 -16.50 -27.16 -17.63
C GLU A 194 -17.46 -26.12 -17.07
N ILE A 195 -18.08 -25.37 -17.98
CA ILE A 195 -19.09 -24.37 -17.64
C ILE A 195 -20.40 -24.86 -18.23
N LYS A 196 -21.41 -25.03 -17.37
CA LYS A 196 -22.73 -25.53 -17.74
C LYS A 196 -23.80 -24.56 -17.29
N ILE A 197 -24.53 -24.01 -18.25
CA ILE A 197 -25.64 -23.09 -18.00
C ILE A 197 -26.96 -23.76 -18.40
N ILE A 198 -27.87 -23.89 -17.45
CA ILE A 198 -29.23 -24.40 -17.66
C ILE A 198 -30.17 -23.20 -17.71
N ALA A 199 -30.58 -22.86 -18.93
CA ALA A 199 -31.46 -21.73 -19.23
C ALA A 199 -32.93 -22.21 -19.37
N PRO A 200 -33.93 -21.47 -18.85
CA PRO A 200 -35.33 -21.78 -19.10
C PRO A 200 -35.72 -21.28 -20.50
N LYS A 201 -36.51 -22.06 -21.26
CA LYS A 201 -36.98 -21.62 -22.59
C LYS A 201 -37.77 -20.31 -22.55
N LYS A 202 -38.43 -20.02 -21.42
CA LYS A 202 -39.16 -18.75 -21.18
C LYS A 202 -38.25 -17.52 -21.09
N ARG A 203 -36.95 -17.70 -20.82
CA ARG A 203 -35.94 -16.63 -20.74
C ARG A 203 -34.61 -17.15 -21.30
N PRO A 204 -34.46 -17.30 -22.62
CA PRO A 204 -33.23 -17.81 -23.22
C PRO A 204 -32.11 -16.76 -23.15
N LEU A 205 -30.86 -17.22 -23.23
CA LEU A 205 -29.71 -16.33 -23.45
C LEU A 205 -29.89 -15.59 -24.78
N LYS A 206 -29.68 -14.27 -24.75
CA LYS A 206 -29.71 -13.40 -25.92
C LYS A 206 -28.31 -13.18 -26.49
N HIS A 207 -27.30 -13.21 -25.63
CA HIS A 207 -25.91 -13.02 -25.98
C HIS A 207 -25.07 -14.17 -25.44
N ILE A 208 -24.24 -14.72 -26.32
CA ILE A 208 -23.22 -15.74 -26.03
C ILE A 208 -22.00 -15.37 -26.88
N VAL A 209 -20.99 -14.76 -26.28
CA VAL A 209 -19.83 -14.23 -27.00
C VAL A 209 -18.54 -14.72 -26.34
N LEU A 210 -17.74 -15.50 -27.08
CA LEU A 210 -16.39 -15.91 -26.69
C LEU A 210 -15.39 -14.90 -27.25
N LYS A 211 -14.47 -14.42 -26.41
CA LYS A 211 -13.43 -13.44 -26.75
C LYS A 211 -12.04 -14.01 -26.52
N ASN A 212 -11.09 -13.58 -27.35
CA ASN A 212 -9.68 -13.97 -27.32
C ASN A 212 -9.48 -15.49 -27.16
N GLU A 213 -10.19 -16.26 -27.98
CA GLU A 213 -10.10 -17.71 -27.93
C GLU A 213 -8.64 -18.15 -28.18
N ILE A 214 -8.14 -18.96 -27.25
CA ILE A 214 -6.93 -19.75 -27.44
C ILE A 214 -7.37 -20.96 -28.26
N THR A 215 -6.91 -21.00 -29.50
CA THR A 215 -7.32 -21.98 -30.51
C THR A 215 -7.31 -23.41 -29.96
N ASN A 216 -8.35 -24.17 -30.27
CA ASN A 216 -8.53 -25.59 -29.88
C ASN A 216 -8.66 -25.85 -28.36
N THR A 217 -8.90 -24.83 -27.54
CA THR A 217 -9.09 -25.03 -26.09
C THR A 217 -10.55 -25.12 -25.67
N VAL A 218 -11.50 -24.58 -26.44
CA VAL A 218 -12.92 -24.52 -26.08
C VAL A 218 -13.78 -25.38 -27.00
N LYS A 219 -14.65 -26.22 -26.42
CA LYS A 219 -15.70 -26.97 -27.14
C LYS A 219 -17.07 -26.64 -26.59
N TYR A 220 -17.93 -26.06 -27.43
CA TYR A 220 -19.31 -25.72 -27.08
C TYR A 220 -20.30 -26.79 -27.55
N THR A 221 -21.28 -27.12 -26.71
CA THR A 221 -22.45 -27.95 -27.08
C THR A 221 -23.73 -27.36 -26.49
N LYS A 222 -24.85 -27.56 -27.21
CA LYS A 222 -26.20 -27.13 -26.82
C LYS A 222 -27.14 -28.32 -26.84
N LYS A 223 -27.95 -28.49 -25.79
CA LYS A 223 -29.02 -29.49 -25.72
C LYS A 223 -30.33 -28.82 -25.33
N THR A 224 -31.35 -28.98 -26.17
CA THR A 224 -32.70 -28.49 -25.91
C THR A 224 -33.52 -29.58 -25.23
N GLY A 225 -34.02 -29.33 -24.02
CA GLY A 225 -34.96 -30.19 -23.31
C GLY A 225 -36.41 -29.73 -23.53
N ALA A 226 -37.35 -30.29 -22.76
CA ALA A 226 -38.76 -29.90 -22.81
C ALA A 226 -38.96 -28.43 -22.40
N THR A 227 -38.46 -28.06 -21.22
CA THR A 227 -38.65 -26.72 -20.61
C THR A 227 -37.38 -25.88 -20.53
N THR A 228 -36.21 -26.48 -20.71
CA THR A 228 -34.89 -25.82 -20.57
C THR A 228 -34.00 -26.02 -21.80
N VAL A 229 -32.96 -25.19 -21.90
CA VAL A 229 -31.86 -25.29 -22.85
C VAL A 229 -30.57 -25.35 -22.04
N THR A 230 -29.81 -26.41 -22.21
CA THR A 230 -28.49 -26.56 -21.57
C THR A 230 -27.41 -26.14 -22.55
N HIS A 231 -26.62 -25.15 -22.15
CA HIS A 231 -25.39 -24.73 -22.81
C HIS A 231 -24.19 -25.28 -22.03
N LYS A 232 -23.20 -25.83 -22.73
CA LYS A 232 -22.02 -26.42 -22.12
C LYS A 232 -20.77 -26.04 -22.88
N TRP A 233 -19.79 -25.49 -22.17
CA TRP A 233 -18.43 -25.24 -22.65
C TRP A 233 -17.47 -26.15 -21.92
N VAL A 234 -16.66 -26.88 -22.68
CA VAL A 234 -15.57 -27.69 -22.17
C VAL A 234 -14.27 -27.00 -22.59
N VAL A 235 -13.53 -26.51 -21.59
CA VAL A 235 -12.23 -25.87 -21.76
C VAL A 235 -11.14 -26.87 -21.37
N ARG A 236 -10.09 -27.00 -22.18
CA ARG A 236 -9.00 -27.96 -21.95
C ARG A 236 -7.64 -27.37 -22.30
N ASN A 237 -6.63 -27.76 -21.53
CA ASN A 237 -5.22 -27.51 -21.80
C ASN A 237 -4.88 -26.03 -22.05
N VAL A 238 -5.46 -25.13 -21.25
CA VAL A 238 -5.14 -23.70 -21.32
C VAL A 238 -3.84 -23.45 -20.53
N PRO A 239 -2.79 -22.90 -21.15
CA PRO A 239 -1.58 -22.53 -20.43
C PRO A 239 -1.88 -21.40 -19.43
N ARG A 240 -1.04 -21.25 -18.40
CA ARG A 240 -1.19 -20.09 -17.52
C ARG A 240 -0.95 -18.80 -18.29
N MET A 241 -1.67 -17.75 -17.91
CA MET A 241 -1.27 -16.39 -18.23
C MET A 241 -0.19 -15.90 -17.27
N PHE A 242 0.60 -14.94 -17.73
CA PHE A 242 1.57 -14.22 -16.91
C PHE A 242 1.18 -12.75 -16.90
N ALA A 243 0.79 -12.23 -15.74
CA ALA A 243 0.43 -10.84 -15.60
C ALA A 243 1.63 -9.94 -15.99
N GLU A 244 1.38 -8.98 -16.88
CA GLU A 244 2.37 -7.97 -17.27
C GLU A 244 2.04 -6.64 -16.56
N PRO A 245 3.03 -5.89 -16.04
CA PRO A 245 2.78 -4.60 -15.40
C PRO A 245 1.93 -3.69 -16.30
N GLY A 246 0.84 -3.13 -15.77
CA GLY A 246 -0.06 -2.27 -16.53
C GLY A 246 -0.84 -2.95 -17.66
N MET A 247 -0.97 -4.28 -17.70
CA MET A 247 -1.92 -4.90 -18.66
C MET A 247 -3.38 -4.58 -18.28
N PRO A 248 -4.30 -4.39 -19.25
CA PRO A 248 -5.73 -4.38 -18.95
C PRO A 248 -6.14 -5.68 -18.27
N ALA A 249 -7.17 -5.66 -17.41
CA ALA A 249 -7.53 -6.79 -16.52
C ALA A 249 -7.92 -8.10 -17.26
N TYR A 250 -9.18 -8.56 -17.21
CA TYR A 250 -9.55 -9.82 -17.87
C TYR A 250 -9.71 -9.68 -19.40
N LYS A 251 -9.85 -8.45 -19.90
CA LYS A 251 -10.19 -8.18 -21.31
C LYS A 251 -9.26 -8.78 -22.37
N PRO A 252 -7.93 -8.84 -22.21
CA PRO A 252 -7.07 -9.48 -23.20
C PRO A 252 -6.97 -11.01 -23.02
N LEU A 253 -7.66 -11.58 -22.03
CA LEU A 253 -7.66 -13.02 -21.73
C LEU A 253 -8.82 -13.73 -22.46
N GLN A 254 -8.73 -15.06 -22.58
CA GLN A 254 -9.86 -15.87 -23.05
C GLN A 254 -11.05 -15.78 -22.06
N HIS A 255 -12.19 -15.27 -22.50
CA HIS A 255 -13.38 -15.15 -21.64
C HIS A 255 -14.70 -15.26 -22.41
N LEU A 256 -15.74 -15.71 -21.71
CA LEU A 256 -17.09 -15.91 -22.24
C LEU A 256 -18.05 -14.91 -21.58
N LEU A 257 -18.75 -14.14 -22.41
CA LEU A 257 -19.78 -13.18 -22.02
C LEU A 257 -21.16 -13.78 -22.28
N LEU A 258 -22.00 -13.81 -21.26
CA LEU A 258 -23.36 -14.35 -21.32
C LEU A 258 -24.36 -13.32 -20.84
N SER A 259 -25.48 -13.17 -21.54
CA SER A 259 -26.57 -12.31 -21.07
C SER A 259 -27.94 -12.68 -21.62
N THR A 260 -28.95 -12.52 -20.77
CA THR A 260 -30.37 -12.55 -21.14
C THR A 260 -30.92 -11.17 -21.49
N ILE A 261 -30.17 -10.10 -21.24
CA ILE A 261 -30.55 -8.71 -21.51
C ILE A 261 -30.36 -8.46 -23.02
N PRO A 262 -31.41 -8.15 -23.79
CA PRO A 262 -31.29 -7.98 -25.24
C PRO A 262 -30.47 -6.76 -25.64
N LYS A 263 -30.66 -5.62 -24.95
CA LYS A 263 -30.07 -4.32 -25.28
C LYS A 263 -29.80 -3.49 -24.02
N TRP A 264 -28.84 -2.57 -24.09
CA TRP A 264 -28.43 -1.69 -22.97
C TRP A 264 -29.54 -0.80 -22.44
N GLU A 265 -30.43 -0.35 -23.33
CA GLU A 265 -31.56 0.53 -23.04
C GLU A 265 -32.49 -0.06 -21.97
N GLN A 266 -32.54 -1.39 -21.83
CA GLN A 266 -33.31 -2.04 -20.77
C GLN A 266 -32.69 -1.79 -19.38
N VAL A 267 -31.35 -1.81 -19.27
CA VAL A 267 -30.66 -1.52 -18.01
C VAL A 267 -30.81 -0.04 -17.67
N SER A 268 -30.69 0.85 -18.68
CA SER A 268 -30.92 2.29 -18.52
C SER A 268 -32.33 2.60 -17.99
N LYS A 269 -33.37 2.01 -18.60
CA LYS A 269 -34.77 2.18 -18.15
C LYS A 269 -35.02 1.62 -16.76
N TRP A 270 -34.44 0.47 -16.44
CA TRP A 270 -34.56 -0.13 -15.11
C TRP A 270 -33.95 0.79 -14.06
N TYR A 271 -32.72 1.26 -14.29
CA TYR A 271 -32.04 2.12 -13.34
C TYR A 271 -32.75 3.48 -13.18
N TYR A 272 -33.29 4.03 -14.28
CA TYR A 272 -34.12 5.23 -14.22
C TYR A 272 -35.34 5.05 -13.32
N LYS A 273 -36.09 3.95 -13.49
CA LYS A 273 -37.27 3.64 -12.66
C LYS A 273 -36.91 3.39 -11.19
N LEU A 274 -35.71 2.90 -10.93
CA LEU A 274 -35.22 2.70 -9.56
C LEU A 274 -34.89 4.03 -8.89
N CYS A 275 -34.26 4.96 -9.61
CA CYS A 275 -33.85 6.25 -9.07
C CYS A 275 -34.98 7.29 -9.02
N GLU A 276 -35.87 7.32 -10.02
CA GLU A 276 -36.83 8.43 -10.20
C GLU A 276 -37.68 8.75 -8.96
N PRO A 277 -38.28 7.78 -8.23
CA PRO A 277 -39.04 8.09 -7.02
C PRO A 277 -38.17 8.72 -5.92
N ARG A 278 -36.91 8.27 -5.80
CA ARG A 278 -35.94 8.76 -4.82
C ARG A 278 -35.52 10.21 -5.11
N LEU A 279 -35.42 10.56 -6.39
CA LEU A 279 -35.15 11.93 -6.85
C LEU A 279 -36.32 12.89 -6.62
N GLN A 280 -37.56 12.38 -6.55
CA GLN A 280 -38.77 13.18 -6.32
C GLN A 280 -39.01 13.54 -4.86
N ALA A 281 -38.27 12.93 -3.92
CA ALA A 281 -38.29 13.25 -2.50
C ALA A 281 -37.57 14.59 -2.19
N VAL A 282 -37.91 15.65 -2.93
CA VAL A 282 -37.39 17.00 -2.77
C VAL A 282 -38.13 17.71 -1.64
N THR A 283 -37.39 18.43 -0.79
CA THR A 283 -37.95 19.25 0.29
C THR A 283 -37.89 20.75 -0.05
N PRO A 284 -38.66 21.61 0.65
CA PRO A 284 -38.54 23.07 0.51
C PRO A 284 -37.14 23.59 0.79
N GLU A 285 -36.42 23.03 1.77
CA GLU A 285 -35.06 23.44 2.14
C GLU A 285 -34.06 23.18 1.00
N MET A 286 -34.25 22.09 0.26
CA MET A 286 -33.45 21.81 -0.95
C MET A 286 -33.68 22.87 -2.02
N SER A 287 -34.94 23.28 -2.23
CA SER A 287 -35.31 24.30 -3.21
C SER A 287 -34.72 25.66 -2.84
N ASN A 288 -34.89 26.06 -1.57
CA ASN A 288 -34.29 27.27 -1.02
C ASN A 288 -32.77 27.28 -1.15
N LYS A 289 -32.10 26.14 -0.88
CA LYS A 289 -30.65 26.03 -1.05
C LYS A 289 -30.23 26.15 -2.52
N VAL A 290 -31.00 25.61 -3.47
CA VAL A 290 -30.72 25.79 -4.91
C VAL A 290 -30.89 27.25 -5.34
N GLU A 291 -31.94 27.92 -4.86
CA GLU A 291 -32.15 29.35 -5.11
C GLU A 291 -31.00 30.19 -4.54
N GLU A 292 -30.59 29.93 -3.30
CA GLU A 292 -29.43 30.55 -2.65
C GLU A 292 -28.15 30.36 -3.48
N LEU A 293 -27.83 29.11 -3.86
CA LEU A 293 -26.62 28.78 -4.62
C LEU A 293 -26.60 29.39 -6.03
N THR A 294 -27.76 29.71 -6.59
CA THR A 294 -27.89 30.22 -7.96
C THR A 294 -28.31 31.69 -8.04
N ALA A 295 -28.49 32.36 -6.89
CA ALA A 295 -28.89 33.76 -6.79
C ALA A 295 -27.92 34.67 -7.56
N GLY A 296 -28.45 35.52 -8.43
CA GLY A 296 -27.66 36.45 -9.24
C GLY A 296 -26.82 35.81 -10.36
N ILE A 297 -26.81 34.48 -10.51
CA ILE A 297 -26.06 33.78 -11.57
C ILE A 297 -26.94 33.62 -12.81
N THR A 298 -26.56 34.20 -13.94
CA THR A 298 -27.27 34.04 -15.22
C THR A 298 -26.67 32.97 -16.12
N ASP A 299 -25.36 32.74 -16.02
CA ASP A 299 -24.64 31.72 -16.81
C ASP A 299 -25.01 30.29 -16.34
N PRO A 300 -25.60 29.46 -17.21
CA PRO A 300 -25.98 28.08 -16.86
C PRO A 300 -24.82 27.24 -16.35
N ASN A 301 -23.60 27.40 -16.90
CA ASN A 301 -22.43 26.64 -16.47
C ASN A 301 -21.98 27.03 -15.05
N LYS A 302 -22.12 28.30 -14.68
CA LYS A 302 -21.83 28.76 -13.32
C LYS A 302 -22.85 28.22 -12.32
N LYS A 303 -24.14 28.16 -12.68
CA LYS A 303 -25.17 27.51 -11.85
C LYS A 303 -24.85 26.04 -11.60
N ILE A 304 -24.53 25.29 -12.66
CA ILE A 304 -24.15 23.87 -12.57
C ILE A 304 -22.95 23.70 -11.63
N LYS A 305 -21.90 24.50 -11.79
CA LYS A 305 -20.69 24.42 -10.95
C LYS A 305 -20.99 24.76 -9.48
N ALA A 306 -21.84 25.74 -9.19
CA ALA A 306 -22.21 26.10 -7.82
C ALA A 306 -22.92 24.93 -7.11
N ILE A 307 -23.91 24.33 -7.77
CA ILE A 307 -24.66 23.18 -7.24
C ILE A 307 -23.73 21.95 -7.10
N PHE A 308 -22.91 21.68 -8.12
CA PHE A 308 -21.92 20.60 -8.09
C PHE A 308 -20.95 20.76 -6.91
N LYS A 309 -20.41 21.96 -6.69
CA LYS A 309 -19.48 22.26 -5.60
C LYS A 309 -20.14 21.98 -4.25
N PHE A 310 -21.38 22.43 -4.06
CA PHE A 310 -22.14 22.16 -2.83
C PHE A 310 -22.27 20.65 -2.57
N VAL A 311 -22.78 19.88 -3.53
CA VAL A 311 -22.96 18.42 -3.33
C VAL A 311 -21.61 17.71 -3.17
N SER A 312 -20.58 18.14 -3.89
CA SER A 312 -19.24 17.56 -3.78
C SER A 312 -18.65 17.78 -2.38
N GLN A 313 -18.63 19.02 -1.89
CA GLN A 313 -17.88 19.39 -0.68
C GLN A 313 -18.69 19.35 0.62
N LYS A 314 -20.01 19.52 0.55
CA LYS A 314 -20.90 19.57 1.74
C LYS A 314 -21.64 18.26 2.02
N ILE A 315 -21.49 17.25 1.17
CA ILE A 315 -22.06 15.91 1.40
C ILE A 315 -20.91 14.91 1.52
N ARG A 316 -20.73 14.32 2.70
CA ARG A 316 -19.63 13.41 2.99
C ARG A 316 -19.81 12.06 2.30
N TYR A 317 -18.72 11.52 1.73
CA TYR A 317 -18.72 10.15 1.23
C TYR A 317 -18.69 9.14 2.38
N MET A 318 -19.84 8.53 2.67
CA MET A 318 -20.03 7.54 3.73
C MET A 318 -21.30 6.73 3.47
N GLY A 319 -21.24 5.41 3.68
CA GLY A 319 -22.36 4.52 3.40
C GLY A 319 -22.79 3.70 4.58
N ILE A 320 -24.08 3.80 4.93
CA ILE A 320 -24.78 2.85 5.80
C ILE A 320 -25.83 2.18 4.91
N THR A 321 -25.74 0.87 4.75
CA THR A 321 -26.64 0.15 3.83
C THR A 321 -27.97 -0.14 4.52
N THR A 322 -29.02 0.59 4.14
CA THR A 322 -30.40 0.38 4.62
C THR A 322 -31.40 0.06 3.52
N GLU A 323 -30.95 0.07 2.25
CA GLU A 323 -31.83 -0.17 1.10
C GLU A 323 -32.44 -1.57 1.12
N ASP A 324 -33.62 -1.69 0.51
CA ASP A 324 -34.38 -2.94 0.44
C ASP A 324 -34.56 -3.45 -1.00
N THR A 325 -34.72 -2.57 -2.00
CA THR A 325 -35.18 -2.95 -3.35
C THR A 325 -34.04 -3.40 -4.24
N ALA A 326 -32.95 -2.64 -4.33
CA ALA A 326 -31.74 -3.07 -5.01
C ALA A 326 -30.47 -2.52 -4.31
N PRO A 327 -30.10 -3.09 -3.14
CA PRO A 327 -28.98 -2.61 -2.33
C PRO A 327 -27.68 -2.43 -3.13
N GLY A 328 -27.05 -1.28 -2.98
CA GLY A 328 -25.86 -0.92 -3.76
C GLY A 328 -26.13 -0.24 -5.12
N TYR A 329 -27.34 -0.31 -5.70
CA TYR A 329 -27.74 0.44 -6.91
C TYR A 329 -28.72 1.55 -6.58
N GLU A 330 -29.70 1.26 -5.73
CA GLU A 330 -30.75 2.19 -5.32
C GLU A 330 -30.19 3.30 -4.43
N PRO A 331 -30.33 4.59 -4.80
CA PRO A 331 -30.00 5.68 -3.89
C PRO A 331 -31.06 5.77 -2.79
N HIS A 332 -30.67 6.32 -1.64
CA HIS A 332 -31.63 6.80 -0.66
C HIS A 332 -32.47 7.95 -1.25
N ASP A 333 -33.60 8.25 -0.60
CA ASP A 333 -34.35 9.46 -0.89
C ASP A 333 -33.42 10.68 -0.76
N VAL A 334 -33.51 11.61 -1.72
CA VAL A 334 -32.58 12.74 -1.76
C VAL A 334 -32.69 13.66 -0.54
N SER A 335 -33.85 13.69 0.12
CA SER A 335 -34.07 14.33 1.42
C SER A 335 -33.13 13.77 2.50
N ILE A 336 -33.03 12.45 2.62
CA ILE A 336 -32.16 11.79 3.62
C ILE A 336 -30.70 12.18 3.39
N THR A 337 -30.23 12.13 2.14
CA THR A 337 -28.83 12.49 1.81
C THR A 337 -28.58 13.98 2.08
N PHE A 338 -29.55 14.84 1.80
CA PHE A 338 -29.46 16.28 2.04
C PHE A 338 -29.49 16.64 3.53
N GLU A 339 -30.34 16.00 4.33
CA GLU A 339 -30.51 16.23 5.77
C GLU A 339 -29.34 15.68 6.58
N ASN A 340 -28.93 14.43 6.30
CA ASN A 340 -27.85 13.76 7.03
C ASN A 340 -26.45 14.22 6.60
N LYS A 341 -26.33 14.92 5.47
CA LYS A 341 -25.06 15.41 4.89
C LYS A 341 -24.06 14.29 4.58
N TYR A 342 -24.53 13.07 4.32
CA TYR A 342 -23.69 11.97 3.87
C TYR A 342 -24.41 11.05 2.88
N GLY A 343 -23.61 10.36 2.06
CA GLY A 343 -24.07 9.31 1.15
C GLY A 343 -22.92 8.75 0.33
N VAL A 344 -23.14 7.63 -0.36
CA VAL A 344 -22.13 7.08 -1.29
C VAL A 344 -22.38 7.56 -2.72
N CYS A 345 -21.65 7.03 -3.70
CA CYS A 345 -21.67 7.52 -5.09
C CYS A 345 -23.07 7.67 -5.69
N ARG A 346 -23.96 6.69 -5.49
CA ARG A 346 -25.35 6.73 -5.99
C ARG A 346 -26.20 7.80 -5.30
N ASP A 347 -26.02 8.01 -4.00
CA ASP A 347 -26.77 8.98 -3.20
C ASP A 347 -26.37 10.40 -3.61
N LYS A 348 -25.06 10.66 -3.70
CA LYS A 348 -24.54 11.95 -4.17
C LYS A 348 -24.95 12.25 -5.61
N ALA A 349 -24.93 11.25 -6.49
CA ALA A 349 -25.41 11.41 -7.87
C ALA A 349 -26.91 11.71 -7.93
N ALA A 350 -27.73 11.03 -7.13
CA ALA A 350 -29.17 11.29 -7.05
C ALA A 350 -29.47 12.70 -6.53
N LEU A 351 -28.80 13.12 -5.45
CA LEU A 351 -28.96 14.45 -4.88
C LEU A 351 -28.56 15.55 -5.88
N LEU A 352 -27.41 15.41 -6.55
CA LEU A 352 -26.99 16.36 -7.57
C LEU A 352 -28.01 16.43 -8.72
N ALA A 353 -28.51 15.30 -9.21
CA ALA A 353 -29.51 15.27 -10.27
C ALA A 353 -30.81 15.98 -9.84
N ALA A 354 -31.29 15.75 -8.62
CA ALA A 354 -32.48 16.41 -8.09
C ALA A 354 -32.30 17.94 -7.98
N MET A 355 -31.18 18.41 -7.40
CA MET A 355 -30.90 19.84 -7.27
C MET A 355 -30.73 20.54 -8.64
N LEU A 356 -30.14 19.87 -9.62
CA LEU A 356 -30.04 20.39 -10.99
C LEU A 356 -31.40 20.49 -11.68
N ARG A 357 -32.33 19.55 -11.42
CA ARG A 357 -33.70 19.61 -11.94
C ARG A 357 -34.47 20.80 -11.35
N ILE A 358 -34.30 21.08 -10.05
CA ILE A 358 -34.87 22.27 -9.41
C ILE A 358 -34.35 23.54 -10.11
N ALA A 359 -33.06 23.58 -10.46
CA ALA A 359 -32.46 24.70 -11.20
C ALA A 359 -32.83 24.76 -12.70
N GLY A 360 -33.71 23.86 -13.18
CA GLY A 360 -34.24 23.86 -14.55
C GLY A 360 -33.43 23.04 -15.57
N PHE A 361 -32.49 22.19 -15.14
CA PHE A 361 -31.70 21.36 -16.04
C PHE A 361 -32.28 19.94 -16.22
N ASP A 362 -32.16 19.39 -17.43
CA ASP A 362 -32.52 18.00 -17.73
C ASP A 362 -31.43 17.03 -17.23
N ALA A 363 -31.48 16.70 -15.93
CA ALA A 363 -30.46 15.93 -15.22
C ALA A 363 -30.90 14.49 -14.87
N TYR A 364 -29.93 13.56 -14.92
CA TYR A 364 -30.13 12.12 -14.73
C TYR A 364 -29.01 11.49 -13.92
N THR A 365 -29.34 10.46 -13.14
CA THR A 365 -28.34 9.54 -12.59
C THR A 365 -27.72 8.70 -13.72
N THR A 366 -26.45 8.32 -13.56
CA THR A 366 -25.66 7.66 -14.59
C THR A 366 -24.77 6.59 -13.96
N LEU A 367 -24.82 5.36 -14.49
CA LEU A 367 -23.93 4.29 -14.07
C LEU A 367 -22.57 4.42 -14.77
N MET A 368 -21.49 4.23 -14.04
CA MET A 368 -20.10 4.34 -14.51
C MET A 368 -19.31 3.11 -14.10
N LEU A 369 -18.39 2.69 -14.97
CA LEU A 369 -17.40 1.66 -14.67
C LEU A 369 -16.01 2.30 -14.63
N GLY A 370 -15.61 2.75 -13.45
CA GLY A 370 -14.30 3.38 -13.21
C GLY A 370 -13.24 2.37 -12.74
N GLY A 371 -11.97 2.60 -13.09
CA GLY A 371 -10.85 1.78 -12.62
C GLY A 371 -10.84 0.31 -13.11
N GLN A 372 -11.67 -0.01 -14.11
CA GLN A 372 -11.82 -1.35 -14.70
C GLN A 372 -11.73 -1.26 -16.23
N PRO A 373 -11.55 -2.39 -16.96
CA PRO A 373 -11.64 -2.38 -18.41
C PRO A 373 -13.00 -1.87 -18.87
N LYS A 374 -13.03 -1.12 -19.98
CA LYS A 374 -14.28 -0.74 -20.65
C LYS A 374 -15.17 -1.97 -20.85
N LYS A 375 -16.48 -1.81 -20.73
CA LYS A 375 -17.44 -2.88 -21.06
C LYS A 375 -17.40 -3.25 -22.54
N ASP A 376 -17.82 -4.47 -22.86
CA ASP A 376 -18.04 -4.94 -24.22
C ASP A 376 -19.39 -4.41 -24.71
N GLN A 377 -19.38 -3.64 -25.81
CA GLN A 377 -20.57 -2.90 -26.27
C GLN A 377 -21.68 -3.84 -26.74
N GLU A 378 -21.32 -5.01 -27.25
CA GLU A 378 -22.24 -5.97 -27.82
C GLU A 378 -22.96 -6.86 -26.78
N VAL A 379 -22.47 -6.95 -25.53
CA VAL A 379 -23.10 -7.79 -24.48
C VAL A 379 -23.55 -6.96 -23.27
N PRO A 380 -24.85 -6.62 -23.20
CA PRO A 380 -25.43 -5.94 -22.05
C PRO A 380 -25.28 -6.72 -20.74
N ASN A 381 -24.73 -6.08 -19.72
CA ASN A 381 -24.65 -6.58 -18.35
C ASN A 381 -24.85 -5.42 -17.37
N ALA A 382 -25.57 -5.66 -16.27
CA ALA A 382 -25.94 -4.56 -15.37
C ALA A 382 -24.87 -4.22 -14.32
N PHE A 383 -23.72 -4.89 -14.31
CA PHE A 383 -22.71 -4.67 -13.28
C PHE A 383 -21.95 -3.36 -13.50
N PHE A 384 -22.16 -2.36 -12.65
CA PHE A 384 -21.36 -1.14 -12.58
C PHE A 384 -20.84 -0.96 -11.15
N ASN A 385 -19.70 -0.30 -10.97
CA ASN A 385 -19.08 -0.10 -9.65
C ASN A 385 -19.17 1.35 -9.16
N HIS A 386 -19.72 2.26 -9.96
CA HIS A 386 -19.81 3.68 -9.64
C HIS A 386 -21.08 4.31 -10.22
N ALA A 387 -21.51 5.42 -9.64
CA ALA A 387 -22.64 6.22 -10.11
C ALA A 387 -22.27 7.72 -10.08
N ILE A 388 -22.67 8.43 -11.14
CA ILE A 388 -22.39 9.85 -11.37
C ILE A 388 -23.65 10.55 -11.91
N THR A 389 -23.59 11.85 -12.18
CA THR A 389 -24.70 12.63 -12.76
C THR A 389 -24.41 13.01 -14.21
N ALA A 390 -25.46 13.13 -15.03
CA ALA A 390 -25.39 13.66 -16.37
C ALA A 390 -26.46 14.73 -16.60
N ILE A 391 -26.12 15.82 -17.29
CA ILE A 391 -27.09 16.77 -17.86
C ILE A 391 -27.15 16.55 -19.36
N LYS A 392 -28.36 16.52 -19.91
CA LYS A 392 -28.58 16.47 -21.35
C LYS A 392 -28.45 17.87 -21.95
N ASN A 393 -27.58 18.00 -22.96
CA ASN A 393 -27.38 19.24 -23.71
C ASN A 393 -28.34 19.34 -24.90
N ASP A 394 -28.51 20.53 -25.48
CA ASP A 394 -29.42 20.79 -26.62
C ASP A 394 -29.13 19.90 -27.84
N ASN A 395 -27.86 19.57 -28.07
CA ASN A 395 -27.42 18.68 -29.15
C ASN A 395 -27.56 17.17 -28.83
N ALA A 396 -28.32 16.82 -27.78
CA ALA A 396 -28.51 15.47 -27.26
C ALA A 396 -27.23 14.75 -26.74
N SER A 397 -26.11 15.47 -26.59
CA SER A 397 -24.95 14.98 -25.85
C SER A 397 -25.16 15.11 -24.33
N TYR A 398 -24.25 14.54 -23.54
CA TYR A 398 -24.32 14.58 -22.08
C TYR A 398 -23.08 15.23 -21.48
N SER A 399 -23.30 16.16 -20.55
CA SER A 399 -22.28 16.72 -19.68
C SER A 399 -22.23 15.90 -18.38
N LEU A 400 -21.11 15.22 -18.12
CA LEU A 400 -20.96 14.28 -17.01
C LEU A 400 -20.32 14.93 -15.77
N MET A 401 -20.75 14.50 -14.59
CA MET A 401 -20.36 15.10 -13.30
C MET A 401 -20.20 14.05 -12.20
N ASP A 402 -19.03 13.98 -11.55
CA ASP A 402 -18.78 13.12 -10.40
C ASP A 402 -18.47 13.92 -9.13
N THR A 403 -19.40 13.92 -8.18
CA THR A 403 -19.30 14.62 -6.89
C THR A 403 -18.60 13.80 -5.80
N THR A 404 -18.05 12.63 -6.13
CA THR A 404 -17.37 11.79 -5.14
C THR A 404 -15.92 12.18 -4.89
N ASP A 405 -15.37 13.02 -5.77
CA ASP A 405 -14.07 13.66 -5.57
C ASP A 405 -14.25 15.10 -5.11
N GLU A 406 -14.03 15.35 -3.83
CA GLU A 406 -14.23 16.67 -3.21
C GLU A 406 -13.18 17.71 -3.65
N THR A 407 -12.10 17.23 -4.27
CA THR A 407 -10.91 18.01 -4.64
C THR A 407 -10.76 18.22 -6.14
N THR A 408 -11.70 17.75 -6.96
CA THR A 408 -11.66 17.98 -8.41
C THR A 408 -12.21 19.35 -8.79
N LYS A 409 -11.47 20.13 -9.58
CA LYS A 409 -12.01 21.33 -10.26
C LYS A 409 -12.87 20.99 -11.48
N ASP A 410 -12.64 19.81 -12.06
CA ASP A 410 -13.30 19.36 -13.27
C ASP A 410 -14.58 18.61 -12.89
N LEU A 411 -15.69 18.93 -13.56
CA LEU A 411 -16.98 18.25 -13.35
C LEU A 411 -16.83 16.73 -13.46
N LEU A 412 -16.10 16.26 -14.48
CA LEU A 412 -15.70 14.86 -14.61
C LEU A 412 -14.18 14.75 -14.40
N PRO A 413 -13.72 14.12 -13.31
CA PRO A 413 -12.30 13.90 -13.08
C PRO A 413 -11.64 13.08 -14.19
N VAL A 414 -10.39 13.43 -14.54
CA VAL A 414 -9.64 12.82 -15.66
C VAL A 414 -9.44 11.30 -15.47
N TYR A 415 -9.44 10.77 -14.24
CA TYR A 415 -9.34 9.33 -14.00
C TYR A 415 -10.59 8.54 -14.43
N LEU A 416 -11.70 9.22 -14.76
CA LEU A 416 -12.91 8.64 -15.36
C LEU A 416 -12.96 8.81 -16.88
N ASN A 417 -11.87 9.22 -17.52
CA ASN A 417 -11.76 9.22 -18.98
C ASN A 417 -11.61 7.81 -19.53
N ASN A 418 -11.99 7.63 -20.80
CA ASN A 418 -11.93 6.33 -21.48
C ASN A 418 -12.62 5.19 -20.70
N CYS A 419 -13.66 5.52 -19.92
CA CYS A 419 -14.44 4.62 -19.09
C CYS A 419 -15.84 4.43 -19.68
N SER A 420 -16.45 3.28 -19.40
CA SER A 420 -17.81 2.98 -19.87
C SER A 420 -18.87 3.55 -18.94
N TYR A 421 -19.86 4.26 -19.50
CA TYR A 421 -20.98 4.83 -18.75
C TYR A 421 -22.32 4.60 -19.45
N MET A 422 -23.40 4.71 -18.69
CA MET A 422 -24.77 4.58 -19.20
C MET A 422 -25.71 5.49 -18.40
N VAL A 423 -26.31 6.46 -19.09
CA VAL A 423 -27.27 7.41 -18.50
C VAL A 423 -28.60 6.71 -18.26
N ALA A 424 -29.23 6.96 -17.12
CA ALA A 424 -30.55 6.43 -16.79
C ALA A 424 -31.62 7.36 -17.34
N SER A 425 -32.32 6.98 -18.42
CA SER A 425 -33.36 7.83 -19.02
C SER A 425 -34.68 7.09 -19.24
N PRO A 426 -35.82 7.81 -19.32
CA PRO A 426 -37.13 7.20 -19.57
C PRO A 426 -37.17 6.40 -20.89
N LYS A 427 -36.50 6.93 -21.93
CA LYS A 427 -36.45 6.30 -23.27
C LYS A 427 -35.41 5.18 -23.35
N GLY A 428 -34.50 5.10 -22.39
CA GLY A 428 -33.34 4.21 -22.38
C GLY A 428 -32.20 4.72 -23.26
N GLU A 429 -30.98 4.55 -22.79
CA GLU A 429 -29.74 4.94 -23.48
C GLU A 429 -28.83 3.74 -23.73
N THR A 430 -27.97 3.86 -24.74
CA THR A 430 -26.92 2.87 -25.04
C THR A 430 -25.70 3.07 -24.15
N LEU A 431 -24.82 2.06 -24.10
CA LEU A 431 -23.53 2.15 -23.44
C LEU A 431 -22.62 3.13 -24.20
N LYS A 432 -22.03 4.09 -23.50
CA LYS A 432 -21.13 5.11 -24.06
C LYS A 432 -19.74 5.03 -23.41
N THR A 433 -18.76 5.72 -24.00
CA THR A 433 -17.40 5.84 -23.47
C THR A 433 -17.04 7.30 -23.30
N THR A 434 -16.44 7.67 -22.17
CA THR A 434 -15.95 9.03 -21.93
C THR A 434 -14.73 9.33 -22.82
N PRO A 435 -14.58 10.57 -23.33
CA PRO A 435 -13.45 10.92 -24.20
C PRO A 435 -12.12 10.89 -23.42
N ILE A 436 -11.01 10.79 -24.15
CA ILE A 436 -9.67 11.00 -23.58
C ILE A 436 -9.38 12.50 -23.60
N ILE A 437 -9.08 13.09 -22.43
CA ILE A 437 -8.58 14.46 -22.36
C ILE A 437 -7.11 14.47 -22.82
N PRO A 438 -6.73 15.30 -23.81
CA PRO A 438 -5.35 15.38 -24.32
C PRO A 438 -4.33 15.82 -23.28
N ALA A 439 -3.06 15.45 -23.49
CA ALA A 439 -1.96 15.76 -22.59
C ALA A 439 -1.77 17.28 -22.36
N GLU A 440 -2.09 18.09 -23.36
CA GLU A 440 -1.99 19.55 -23.35
C GLU A 440 -2.97 20.24 -22.39
N LYS A 441 -3.99 19.51 -21.92
CA LYS A 441 -4.92 19.98 -20.87
C LYS A 441 -4.55 19.44 -19.47
N ASN A 442 -3.51 18.61 -19.40
CA ASN A 442 -3.04 17.88 -18.22
C ASN A 442 -1.55 18.16 -18.00
N LEU A 443 -1.17 19.45 -18.01
CA LEU A 443 0.22 19.88 -17.92
C LEU A 443 0.65 20.17 -16.49
N VAL A 444 1.95 20.04 -16.24
CA VAL A 444 2.66 20.92 -15.31
C VAL A 444 3.44 21.92 -16.15
N LYS A 445 3.37 23.20 -15.82
CA LYS A 445 4.16 24.24 -16.46
C LYS A 445 5.17 24.76 -15.45
N VAL A 446 6.45 24.75 -15.79
CA VAL A 446 7.53 25.23 -14.93
C VAL A 446 8.26 26.36 -15.64
N THR A 447 8.47 27.47 -14.94
CA THR A 447 9.33 28.57 -15.42
C THR A 447 10.34 28.90 -14.33
N THR A 448 11.63 28.80 -14.64
CA THR A 448 12.73 29.07 -13.73
C THR A 448 13.58 30.22 -14.26
N ASN A 449 13.73 31.28 -13.48
CA ASN A 449 14.67 32.37 -13.75
C ASN A 449 15.74 32.38 -12.66
N ALA A 450 17.02 32.38 -13.05
CA ALA A 450 18.10 32.29 -12.08
C ALA A 450 19.34 33.08 -12.46
N LYS A 451 20.12 33.47 -11.45
CA LYS A 451 21.37 34.22 -11.57
C LYS A 451 22.44 33.56 -10.72
N TYR A 452 23.63 33.39 -11.29
CA TYR A 452 24.83 33.01 -10.56
C TYR A 452 25.63 34.24 -10.11
N ASN A 453 26.30 34.18 -8.96
CA ASN A 453 27.37 35.13 -8.61
C ASN A 453 28.74 34.62 -9.09
N ASN A 454 29.78 35.39 -8.79
CA ASN A 454 31.16 35.08 -9.12
C ASN A 454 31.75 33.93 -8.28
N LYS A 455 31.01 33.29 -7.37
CA LYS A 455 31.44 32.11 -6.59
C LYS A 455 30.72 30.83 -7.00
N GLY A 456 29.82 30.90 -7.99
CA GLY A 456 29.03 29.77 -8.46
C GLY A 456 27.73 29.52 -7.66
N TYR A 457 27.40 30.42 -6.73
CA TYR A 457 26.16 30.39 -5.97
C TYR A 457 24.98 30.83 -6.84
N LEU A 458 23.88 30.09 -6.79
CA LEU A 458 22.65 30.33 -7.55
C LEU A 458 21.60 31.01 -6.67
N LYS A 459 20.97 32.07 -7.17
CA LYS A 459 19.66 32.56 -6.70
C LYS A 459 18.63 32.36 -7.82
N ALA A 460 17.49 31.78 -7.52
CA ALA A 460 16.50 31.37 -8.52
C ALA A 460 15.06 31.57 -8.02
N THR A 461 14.17 31.87 -8.97
CA THR A 461 12.71 31.89 -8.78
C THR A 461 12.09 30.89 -9.74
N SER A 462 11.29 29.96 -9.24
CA SER A 462 10.57 28.96 -10.02
C SER A 462 9.06 29.07 -9.79
N LYS A 463 8.30 29.24 -10.88
CA LYS A 463 6.83 29.17 -10.90
C LYS A 463 6.36 27.84 -11.48
N ILE A 464 5.52 27.12 -10.76
CA ILE A 464 4.99 25.80 -11.12
C ILE A 464 3.47 25.86 -11.14
N VAL A 465 2.87 25.67 -12.31
CA VAL A 465 1.40 25.65 -12.48
C VAL A 465 0.93 24.23 -12.78
N PHE A 466 -0.02 23.72 -12.01
CA PHE A 466 -0.59 22.39 -12.18
C PHE A 466 -1.95 22.48 -12.89
N GLU A 467 -2.14 21.70 -13.96
CA GLU A 467 -3.38 21.68 -14.76
C GLU A 467 -3.95 20.25 -14.87
N GLY A 468 -5.28 20.18 -15.04
CA GLY A 468 -6.02 18.93 -15.22
C GLY A 468 -5.72 17.90 -14.13
N ILE A 469 -5.33 16.69 -14.53
CA ILE A 469 -4.99 15.61 -13.58
C ILE A 469 -3.81 15.94 -12.65
N ASN A 470 -2.86 16.79 -13.07
CA ASN A 470 -1.77 17.20 -12.19
C ASN A 470 -2.28 18.12 -11.08
N ASP A 471 -3.22 19.03 -11.36
CA ASP A 471 -3.87 19.84 -10.32
C ASP A 471 -4.55 18.93 -9.31
N ARG A 472 -5.49 18.10 -9.78
CA ARG A 472 -6.26 17.20 -8.90
C ARG A 472 -5.37 16.31 -8.04
N ALA A 473 -4.33 15.69 -8.63
CA ALA A 473 -3.47 14.76 -7.92
C ALA A 473 -2.66 15.43 -6.79
N TYR A 474 -2.18 16.65 -7.02
CA TYR A 474 -1.45 17.42 -6.01
C TYR A 474 -2.43 18.05 -5.00
N ARG A 475 -3.54 18.61 -5.46
CA ARG A 475 -4.61 19.17 -4.63
C ARG A 475 -5.17 18.19 -3.62
N GLY A 476 -5.49 16.98 -4.06
CA GLY A 476 -6.01 15.94 -3.16
C GLY A 476 -5.02 15.51 -2.07
N ALA A 477 -3.71 15.67 -2.31
CA ALA A 477 -2.67 15.46 -1.31
C ALA A 477 -2.51 16.68 -0.41
N PHE A 478 -2.41 17.88 -1.01
CA PHE A 478 -2.17 19.15 -0.30
C PHE A 478 -3.35 19.55 0.59
N ALA A 479 -4.59 19.23 0.22
CA ALA A 479 -5.76 19.48 1.06
C ALA A 479 -5.68 18.76 2.42
N LYS A 480 -4.79 17.76 2.58
CA LYS A 480 -4.60 16.99 3.80
C LYS A 480 -3.25 17.24 4.46
N MET A 481 -2.60 18.35 4.14
CA MET A 481 -1.27 18.71 4.62
C MET A 481 -1.27 20.16 5.07
N GLU A 482 -0.50 20.46 6.12
CA GLU A 482 -0.20 21.84 6.50
C GLU A 482 0.70 22.52 5.46
N LEU A 483 0.70 23.86 5.43
CA LEU A 483 1.54 24.63 4.51
C LEU A 483 3.02 24.29 4.67
N ASP A 484 3.52 24.10 5.90
CA ASP A 484 4.92 23.68 6.15
C ASP A 484 5.22 22.25 5.64
N GLU A 485 4.25 21.34 5.71
CA GLU A 485 4.40 20.01 5.09
C GLU A 485 4.51 20.11 3.57
N ILE A 486 3.68 20.94 2.93
CA ILE A 486 3.71 21.19 1.49
C ILE A 486 5.03 21.85 1.09
N ARG A 487 5.47 22.91 1.80
CA ARG A 487 6.77 23.56 1.60
C ARG A 487 7.91 22.54 1.64
N ARG A 488 7.93 21.63 2.62
CA ARG A 488 8.94 20.56 2.74
C ARG A 488 8.84 19.48 1.66
N VAL A 489 7.67 19.27 1.04
CA VAL A 489 7.58 18.47 -0.19
C VAL A 489 8.39 19.13 -1.30
N PHE A 490 8.28 20.45 -1.46
CA PHE A 490 9.03 21.22 -2.45
C PHE A 490 10.51 21.37 -2.10
N GLU A 491 10.90 21.47 -0.83
CA GLU A 491 12.31 21.37 -0.43
C GLU A 491 12.92 20.02 -0.85
N GLY A 492 12.17 18.93 -0.65
CA GLY A 492 12.61 17.61 -1.11
C GLY A 492 12.65 17.46 -2.64
N ILE A 493 11.84 18.21 -3.38
CA ILE A 493 11.87 18.26 -4.85
C ILE A 493 13.06 19.07 -5.31
N ILE A 494 13.27 20.26 -4.74
CA ILE A 494 14.31 21.17 -5.16
C ILE A 494 15.70 20.65 -4.83
N LYS A 495 15.90 19.96 -3.71
CA LYS A 495 17.16 19.27 -3.39
C LYS A 495 17.52 18.15 -4.37
N LYS A 496 16.56 17.61 -5.12
CA LYS A 496 16.84 16.66 -6.23
C LYS A 496 17.25 17.39 -7.50
N VAL A 497 16.72 18.59 -7.73
CA VAL A 497 17.01 19.44 -8.89
C VAL A 497 18.37 20.13 -8.69
N ALA A 498 18.57 20.71 -7.52
CA ALA A 498 19.72 21.48 -7.09
C ALA A 498 20.16 21.03 -5.68
N PRO A 499 21.14 20.12 -5.54
CA PRO A 499 21.58 19.60 -4.24
C PRO A 499 22.04 20.70 -3.28
N GLY A 500 21.50 20.67 -2.06
CA GLY A 500 21.76 21.69 -1.04
C GLY A 500 21.02 23.00 -1.23
N ALA A 501 20.05 23.04 -2.15
CA ALA A 501 19.20 24.20 -2.28
C ALA A 501 18.38 24.44 -1.01
N LYS A 502 18.21 25.72 -0.65
CA LYS A 502 17.40 26.21 0.46
C LYS A 502 16.29 27.10 -0.08
N ILE A 503 15.06 26.91 0.39
CA ILE A 503 13.93 27.76 0.00
C ILE A 503 13.95 29.03 0.86
N THR A 504 14.08 30.19 0.21
CA THR A 504 14.07 31.52 0.87
C THR A 504 12.68 32.13 0.90
N ASP A 505 11.84 31.85 -0.10
CA ASP A 505 10.42 32.24 -0.10
C ASP A 505 9.56 31.18 -0.77
N PHE A 506 8.32 31.03 -0.31
CA PHE A 506 7.38 30.00 -0.78
C PHE A 506 5.95 30.54 -0.76
N SER A 507 5.30 30.51 -1.91
CA SER A 507 3.87 30.80 -2.02
C SER A 507 3.13 29.64 -2.69
N LEU A 508 1.90 29.42 -2.22
CA LEU A 508 0.98 28.41 -2.72
C LEU A 508 -0.38 29.08 -2.94
N GLU A 509 -0.86 29.08 -4.18
CA GLU A 509 -2.20 29.57 -4.51
C GLU A 509 -3.06 28.45 -5.09
N PRO A 510 -4.37 28.37 -4.75
CA PRO A 510 -5.04 29.15 -3.71
C PRO A 510 -4.57 28.76 -2.29
N ASP A 511 -4.82 29.60 -1.29
CA ASP A 511 -4.53 29.23 0.12
C ASP A 511 -5.40 28.06 0.59
N ASP A 512 -6.70 28.10 0.25
CA ASP A 512 -7.63 26.99 0.46
C ASP A 512 -7.59 26.02 -0.73
N MET A 513 -7.08 24.81 -0.52
CA MET A 513 -7.07 23.74 -1.53
C MET A 513 -8.47 23.33 -1.98
N MET A 514 -9.52 23.67 -1.22
CA MET A 514 -10.93 23.47 -1.57
C MET A 514 -11.50 24.63 -2.44
N ASP A 515 -10.73 25.68 -2.72
CA ASP A 515 -11.01 26.64 -3.80
C ASP A 515 -10.70 26.02 -5.17
N LEU A 516 -11.76 25.52 -5.80
CA LEU A 516 -11.72 24.86 -7.10
C LEU A 516 -11.80 25.83 -8.29
N THR A 517 -11.82 27.15 -8.07
CA THR A 517 -12.01 28.14 -9.14
C THR A 517 -10.74 28.44 -9.94
N ARG A 518 -9.57 28.20 -9.33
CA ARG A 518 -8.24 28.46 -9.90
C ARG A 518 -7.32 27.25 -9.78
N PRO A 519 -6.36 27.05 -10.71
CA PRO A 519 -5.39 25.96 -10.62
C PRO A 519 -4.40 26.17 -9.46
N ILE A 520 -3.73 25.11 -9.03
CA ILE A 520 -2.61 25.22 -8.09
C ILE A 520 -1.44 25.91 -8.79
N VAL A 521 -0.93 26.95 -8.14
CA VAL A 521 0.31 27.64 -8.49
C VAL A 521 1.23 27.58 -7.28
N VAL A 522 2.49 27.19 -7.51
CA VAL A 522 3.54 27.21 -6.50
C VAL A 522 4.66 28.11 -7.01
N GLU A 523 4.99 29.15 -6.27
CA GLU A 523 6.17 29.98 -6.54
C GLU A 523 7.20 29.77 -5.43
N ILE A 524 8.45 29.58 -5.84
CA ILE A 524 9.55 29.25 -4.93
C ILE A 524 10.71 30.17 -5.28
N GLU A 525 11.16 30.95 -4.31
CA GLU A 525 12.50 31.53 -4.34
C GLU A 525 13.45 30.64 -3.56
N TYR A 526 14.61 30.40 -4.12
CA TYR A 526 15.59 29.52 -3.52
C TYR A 526 16.99 29.87 -3.92
N THR A 527 17.91 29.44 -3.08
CA THR A 527 19.34 29.51 -3.33
C THR A 527 19.93 28.12 -3.43
N ALA A 528 21.05 27.98 -4.14
CA ALA A 528 21.83 26.75 -4.16
C ALA A 528 23.32 27.08 -4.22
N PRO A 529 24.15 26.50 -3.35
CA PRO A 529 25.54 26.94 -3.21
C PRO A 529 26.44 26.57 -4.39
N ASP A 530 26.22 25.42 -5.02
CA ASP A 530 27.01 24.97 -6.17
C ASP A 530 26.24 23.92 -6.97
N LEU A 531 26.17 24.12 -8.30
CA LEU A 531 25.63 23.15 -9.28
C LEU A 531 26.64 22.82 -10.39
N PHE A 532 27.82 23.43 -10.32
CA PHE A 532 28.88 23.24 -11.29
C PHE A 532 29.70 21.99 -10.95
N VAL A 533 29.99 21.19 -11.97
CA VAL A 533 30.86 20.03 -11.86
C VAL A 533 32.21 20.43 -12.47
N SER A 534 33.04 21.07 -11.64
CA SER A 534 34.25 21.79 -12.09
C SER A 534 35.56 20.99 -11.99
N GLY A 535 36.27 20.83 -13.10
CA GLY A 535 37.65 20.35 -13.17
C GLY A 535 38.65 21.52 -13.19
N LYS A 536 39.92 21.21 -13.47
CA LYS A 536 40.99 22.24 -13.52
C LYS A 536 40.79 23.26 -14.65
N LYS A 537 40.25 22.84 -15.80
CA LYS A 537 40.06 23.68 -17.00
C LYS A 537 38.64 23.67 -17.52
N GLU A 538 37.88 22.59 -17.30
CA GLU A 538 36.54 22.41 -17.81
C GLU A 538 35.52 22.32 -16.68
N THR A 539 34.36 22.95 -16.85
CA THR A 539 33.22 22.92 -15.92
C THR A 539 31.95 22.49 -16.65
N MET A 540 31.23 21.54 -16.07
CA MET A 540 29.90 21.14 -16.58
C MET A 540 28.80 21.76 -15.73
N LEU A 541 27.68 22.14 -16.34
CA LEU A 541 26.52 22.66 -15.61
C LEU A 541 25.36 21.66 -15.59
N ALA A 542 24.91 21.30 -14.39
CA ALA A 542 23.65 20.60 -14.21
C ALA A 542 22.49 21.61 -14.24
N ILE A 543 21.80 21.72 -15.37
CA ILE A 543 20.65 22.62 -15.52
C ILE A 543 19.51 22.15 -14.59
N PRO A 544 18.88 23.07 -13.82
CA PRO A 544 17.87 22.74 -12.82
C PRO A 544 16.50 22.44 -13.46
N TRP A 545 16.39 21.32 -14.17
CA TRP A 545 15.11 20.83 -14.71
C TRP A 545 14.27 20.17 -13.59
N PHE A 546 13.09 20.71 -13.31
CA PHE A 546 12.07 20.13 -12.44
C PHE A 546 11.32 18.98 -13.11
N GLY A 547 11.30 18.91 -14.44
CA GLY A 547 10.57 17.90 -15.22
C GLY A 547 10.60 16.47 -14.66
N PRO A 548 11.78 15.92 -14.29
CA PRO A 548 11.90 14.58 -13.70
C PRO A 548 11.34 14.43 -12.28
N SER A 549 11.16 15.51 -11.54
CA SER A 549 10.80 15.54 -10.12
C SER A 549 9.35 15.95 -9.84
N VAL A 550 8.68 16.63 -10.78
CA VAL A 550 7.28 17.10 -10.65
C VAL A 550 6.38 16.55 -11.77
N GLY A 551 5.08 16.50 -11.50
CA GLY A 551 4.06 16.02 -12.43
C GLY A 551 3.98 14.48 -12.55
N LEU A 552 2.97 14.03 -13.27
CA LEU A 552 2.65 12.60 -13.41
C LEU A 552 3.30 11.94 -14.63
N ALA A 553 3.75 12.68 -15.65
CA ALA A 553 4.23 12.13 -16.92
C ALA A 553 5.38 11.11 -16.76
N ASN A 554 6.38 11.44 -15.94
CA ASN A 554 7.48 10.51 -15.64
C ASN A 554 7.04 9.33 -14.75
N ARG A 555 6.02 9.53 -13.90
CA ARG A 555 5.51 8.50 -12.99
C ARG A 555 4.71 7.42 -13.72
N ILE A 556 3.85 7.82 -14.67
CA ILE A 556 2.97 6.88 -15.39
C ILE A 556 3.73 5.93 -16.34
N LEU A 557 4.96 6.27 -16.73
CA LEU A 557 5.81 5.40 -17.54
C LEU A 557 6.82 4.59 -16.71
N SER A 558 7.04 4.98 -15.45
CA SER A 558 8.09 4.41 -14.61
C SER A 558 7.84 2.92 -14.35
N GLY A 559 8.84 2.08 -14.62
CA GLY A 559 8.75 0.63 -14.43
C GLY A 559 7.83 -0.10 -15.41
N SER A 560 7.20 0.59 -16.38
CA SER A 560 6.26 -0.03 -17.32
C SER A 560 6.91 -0.62 -18.58
N PHE A 561 8.17 -0.24 -18.88
CA PHE A 561 8.87 -0.57 -20.14
C PHE A 561 10.03 -1.56 -19.99
N GLY A 562 10.09 -2.29 -18.88
CA GLY A 562 11.20 -3.22 -18.60
C GLY A 562 11.20 -4.52 -19.44
N LEU A 563 10.04 -4.97 -19.92
CA LEU A 563 9.93 -6.21 -20.71
C LEU A 563 10.49 -6.05 -22.13
N ASP A 564 11.12 -7.08 -22.70
CA ASP A 564 11.63 -7.03 -24.09
C ASP A 564 10.50 -6.94 -25.11
N LYS A 565 9.42 -7.69 -24.86
CA LYS A 565 8.19 -7.72 -25.64
C LYS A 565 7.02 -7.99 -24.71
N ARG A 566 5.82 -7.61 -25.13
CA ARG A 566 4.57 -7.83 -24.39
C ARG A 566 3.64 -8.78 -25.13
N LYS A 567 2.89 -9.59 -24.39
CA LYS A 567 1.72 -10.32 -24.89
C LYS A 567 0.48 -9.43 -24.85
N TYR A 568 0.40 -8.52 -23.88
CA TYR A 568 -0.79 -7.70 -23.64
C TYR A 568 -0.49 -6.21 -23.85
N PRO A 569 -1.50 -5.40 -24.25
CA PRO A 569 -1.37 -3.95 -24.27
C PRO A 569 -0.86 -3.40 -22.92
N LEU A 570 -0.19 -2.26 -22.96
CA LEU A 570 0.18 -1.49 -21.77
C LEU A 570 -0.85 -0.36 -21.61
N LYS A 571 -1.48 -0.26 -20.45
CA LYS A 571 -2.40 0.82 -20.08
C LYS A 571 -1.75 1.71 -19.03
N THR A 572 -1.75 3.02 -19.27
CA THR A 572 -1.24 4.06 -18.35
C THR A 572 -2.36 4.93 -17.77
N ASP A 573 -3.60 4.70 -18.21
CA ASP A 573 -4.86 5.37 -17.79
C ASP A 573 -4.96 6.88 -18.09
N LEU A 574 -3.84 7.58 -18.31
CA LEU A 574 -3.80 9.04 -18.34
C LEU A 574 -2.90 9.55 -19.46
N ALA A 575 -3.32 10.64 -20.12
CA ALA A 575 -2.49 11.45 -21.00
C ALA A 575 -2.14 12.74 -20.27
N CYS A 576 -0.86 13.03 -20.08
CA CYS A 576 -0.37 14.18 -19.32
C CYS A 576 1.04 14.56 -19.75
N GLY A 577 1.50 15.74 -19.34
CA GLY A 577 2.81 16.22 -19.73
C GLY A 577 3.38 17.31 -18.86
N ILE A 578 4.57 17.76 -19.23
CA ILE A 578 5.28 18.86 -18.61
C ILE A 578 5.84 19.78 -19.69
N LYS A 579 5.77 21.09 -19.43
CA LYS A 579 6.45 22.13 -20.21
C LYS A 579 7.33 22.93 -19.27
N GLU A 580 8.56 23.18 -19.67
CA GLU A 580 9.55 23.81 -18.81
C GLU A 580 10.39 24.84 -19.58
N THR A 581 10.57 26.01 -18.99
CA THR A 581 11.45 27.07 -19.48
C THR A 581 12.45 27.44 -18.38
N VAL A 582 13.73 27.54 -18.74
CA VAL A 582 14.81 27.87 -17.81
C VAL A 582 15.65 29.00 -18.40
N ASN A 583 15.81 30.10 -17.66
CA ASN A 583 16.66 31.23 -18.01
C ASN A 583 17.74 31.41 -16.92
N LEU A 584 19.00 31.21 -17.27
CA LEU A 584 20.14 31.31 -16.37
C LEU A 584 21.06 32.47 -16.80
N ASN A 585 21.27 33.44 -15.93
CA ASN A 585 22.39 34.37 -16.06
C ASN A 585 23.62 33.76 -15.40
N LEU A 586 24.57 33.30 -16.22
CA LEU A 586 25.79 32.63 -15.75
C LEU A 586 26.85 33.62 -15.27
N LYS A 587 26.71 34.93 -15.56
CA LYS A 587 27.73 35.96 -15.26
C LYS A 587 29.15 35.48 -15.64
N ASN A 588 30.16 35.82 -14.85
CA ASN A 588 31.54 35.31 -14.93
C ASN A 588 31.72 34.02 -14.10
N ALA A 589 30.65 33.28 -13.79
CA ALA A 589 30.76 32.02 -13.05
C ALA A 589 31.39 30.90 -13.91
N VAL A 590 31.33 31.06 -15.24
CA VAL A 590 31.98 30.18 -16.22
C VAL A 590 32.61 30.99 -17.34
N GLY A 591 33.65 30.43 -17.97
CA GLY A 591 34.36 31.02 -19.10
C GLY A 591 33.65 30.73 -20.43
N LYS A 592 34.43 30.65 -21.51
CA LYS A 592 33.86 30.43 -22.84
C LYS A 592 33.13 29.10 -22.91
N ASN A 593 32.06 29.07 -23.71
CA ASN A 593 31.38 27.86 -24.08
C ASN A 593 32.32 26.94 -24.88
N ILE A 594 32.56 25.74 -24.37
CA ILE A 594 33.36 24.70 -25.02
C ILE A 594 32.47 23.80 -25.86
N ALA A 595 31.36 23.33 -25.29
CA ALA A 595 30.42 22.44 -25.98
C ALA A 595 28.99 22.63 -25.47
N LEU A 596 28.03 22.80 -26.39
CA LEU A 596 26.60 22.73 -26.11
C LEU A 596 25.99 21.45 -26.64
N PRO A 597 25.11 20.80 -25.86
CA PRO A 597 24.46 19.59 -26.29
C PRO A 597 23.40 19.89 -27.36
N LYS A 598 23.39 19.07 -28.42
CA LYS A 598 22.29 19.02 -29.40
C LYS A 598 21.31 17.91 -29.00
N PHE A 599 20.02 18.14 -29.18
CA PHE A 599 18.97 17.19 -28.81
C PHE A 599 18.13 16.77 -30.03
N ASP A 600 17.75 15.50 -30.05
CA ASP A 600 16.87 14.95 -31.09
C ASP A 600 15.41 15.08 -30.64
N ASN A 601 14.66 16.01 -31.23
CA ASN A 601 13.24 16.19 -30.92
C ASN A 601 12.40 15.01 -31.45
N ILE A 602 11.35 14.66 -30.72
CA ILE A 602 10.43 13.56 -30.98
C ILE A 602 9.00 14.11 -30.93
N ASP A 603 8.22 13.91 -31.98
CA ASP A 603 6.79 14.19 -31.98
C ASP A 603 6.04 13.16 -32.81
N ASN A 604 5.22 12.33 -32.14
CA ASN A 604 4.34 11.38 -32.80
C ASN A 604 3.00 11.27 -32.02
N LYS A 605 2.19 10.27 -32.38
CA LYS A 605 0.89 10.00 -31.74
C LYS A 605 0.98 9.49 -30.29
N LEU A 606 2.13 8.94 -29.87
CA LEU A 606 2.32 8.34 -28.55
C LEU A 606 2.91 9.34 -27.56
N ILE A 607 3.87 10.14 -28.01
CA ILE A 607 4.70 10.99 -27.18
C ILE A 607 5.16 12.24 -27.94
N LYS A 608 5.37 13.34 -27.21
CA LYS A 608 6.18 14.47 -27.65
C LYS A 608 7.30 14.68 -26.65
N TRP A 609 8.54 14.76 -27.12
CA TRP A 609 9.70 15.11 -26.30
C TRP A 609 10.58 16.09 -27.08
N SER A 610 10.90 17.22 -26.49
CA SER A 610 11.83 18.19 -27.10
C SER A 610 12.64 18.89 -26.04
N ARG A 611 13.85 19.29 -26.41
CA ARG A 611 14.73 20.09 -25.56
C ARG A 611 15.61 20.99 -26.40
N THR A 612 15.70 22.26 -26.03
CA THR A 612 16.60 23.24 -26.65
C THR A 612 17.40 23.94 -25.58
N ILE A 613 18.66 24.26 -25.88
CA ILE A 613 19.53 25.08 -25.03
C ILE A 613 20.26 26.04 -25.96
N ASN A 614 20.23 27.32 -25.63
CA ASN A 614 20.93 28.37 -26.34
C ASN A 614 21.77 29.19 -25.35
N THR A 615 22.91 29.71 -25.81
CA THR A 615 23.74 30.62 -25.01
C THR A 615 24.09 31.87 -25.78
N GLN A 616 23.91 33.04 -25.16
CA GLN A 616 24.33 34.33 -25.70
C GLN A 616 24.72 35.27 -24.55
N ASN A 617 25.85 35.95 -24.66
CA ASN A 617 26.30 36.96 -23.67
C ASN A 617 26.24 36.47 -22.20
N ASN A 618 26.78 35.28 -21.91
CA ASN A 618 26.74 34.62 -20.61
C ASN A 618 25.33 34.37 -20.04
N LYS A 619 24.29 34.41 -20.88
CA LYS A 619 22.95 33.94 -20.57
C LYS A 619 22.69 32.62 -21.27
N LEU A 620 22.16 31.65 -20.55
CA LEU A 620 21.68 30.37 -21.06
C LEU A 620 20.15 30.36 -20.98
N SER A 621 19.49 30.09 -22.10
CA SER A 621 18.04 29.81 -22.14
C SER A 621 17.81 28.37 -22.56
N GLY A 622 16.81 27.73 -21.98
CA GLY A 622 16.40 26.39 -22.35
C GLY A 622 14.91 26.20 -22.30
N GLU A 623 14.38 25.40 -23.23
CA GLU A 623 12.98 25.00 -23.27
C GLU A 623 12.89 23.48 -23.35
N GLY A 624 11.86 22.91 -22.73
CA GLY A 624 11.60 21.48 -22.77
C GLY A 624 10.11 21.15 -22.75
N GLU A 625 9.72 20.16 -23.54
CA GLU A 625 8.39 19.55 -23.47
C GLU A 625 8.52 18.03 -23.34
N PHE A 626 7.68 17.43 -22.50
CA PHE A 626 7.51 15.98 -22.42
C PHE A 626 6.04 15.63 -22.19
N LEU A 627 5.36 15.16 -23.24
CA LEU A 627 3.94 14.85 -23.26
C LEU A 627 3.72 13.38 -23.57
N VAL A 628 3.03 12.65 -22.70
CA VAL A 628 2.51 11.30 -22.97
C VAL A 628 1.10 11.44 -23.51
N LYS A 629 0.91 11.16 -24.81
CA LYS A 629 -0.36 11.40 -25.52
C LYS A 629 -1.30 10.20 -25.52
N ALA A 630 -0.75 9.00 -25.41
CA ALA A 630 -1.53 7.76 -25.39
C ALA A 630 -1.82 7.27 -23.95
N VAL A 631 -3.02 6.73 -23.73
CA VAL A 631 -3.45 6.10 -22.47
C VAL A 631 -3.38 4.57 -22.49
N GLU A 632 -3.18 4.01 -23.69
CA GLU A 632 -3.03 2.60 -23.97
C GLU A 632 -2.08 2.44 -25.16
N PHE A 633 -1.18 1.48 -25.08
CA PHE A 633 -0.17 1.17 -26.08
C PHE A 633 -0.36 -0.29 -26.50
N SER A 634 -0.58 -0.52 -27.78
CA SER A 634 -0.51 -1.87 -28.35
C SER A 634 0.88 -2.50 -28.15
N THR A 635 1.00 -3.81 -28.36
CA THR A 635 2.29 -4.51 -28.22
C THR A 635 3.36 -3.96 -29.17
N ASN A 636 2.98 -3.43 -30.34
CA ASN A 636 3.89 -2.78 -31.29
C ASN A 636 4.25 -1.35 -30.85
N GLU A 637 3.28 -0.56 -30.40
CA GLU A 637 3.52 0.80 -29.89
C GLU A 637 4.38 0.78 -28.62
N TYR A 638 4.28 -0.28 -27.81
CA TYR A 638 5.18 -0.52 -26.70
C TYR A 638 6.66 -0.61 -27.14
N LEU A 639 6.95 -1.36 -28.21
CA LEU A 639 8.30 -1.49 -28.75
C LEU A 639 8.80 -0.18 -29.37
N GLU A 640 7.91 0.56 -30.05
CA GLU A 640 8.19 1.91 -30.53
C GLU A 640 8.57 2.83 -29.37
N MET A 641 7.75 2.86 -28.31
CA MET A 641 7.98 3.67 -27.12
C MET A 641 9.30 3.32 -26.41
N LYS A 642 9.70 2.03 -26.32
CA LYS A 642 11.03 1.66 -25.79
C LYS A 642 12.17 2.29 -26.58
N LYS A 643 12.08 2.31 -27.91
CA LYS A 643 13.10 2.96 -28.77
C LYS A 643 13.14 4.47 -28.52
N LEU A 644 12.00 5.11 -28.33
CA LEU A 644 11.91 6.54 -28.03
C LEU A 644 12.47 6.86 -26.64
N LEU A 645 12.13 6.05 -25.62
CA LEU A 645 12.66 6.18 -24.26
C LEU A 645 14.18 6.01 -24.21
N LYS A 646 14.77 5.08 -25.00
CA LYS A 646 16.24 4.96 -25.15
C LYS A 646 16.86 6.26 -25.67
N LYS A 647 16.25 6.91 -26.68
CA LYS A 647 16.72 8.20 -27.20
C LYS A 647 16.58 9.32 -26.16
N ILE A 648 15.48 9.36 -25.43
CA ILE A 648 15.22 10.35 -24.38
C ILE A 648 16.22 10.19 -23.22
N GLU A 649 16.52 8.96 -22.79
CA GLU A 649 17.50 8.66 -21.74
C GLU A 649 18.92 9.13 -22.12
N TYR A 650 19.35 8.88 -23.36
CA TYR A 650 20.63 9.39 -23.86
C TYR A 650 20.66 10.92 -23.86
N ASN A 651 19.62 11.57 -24.39
CA ASN A 651 19.56 13.02 -24.47
C ASN A 651 19.46 13.69 -23.08
N ASN A 652 18.74 13.11 -22.12
CA ASN A 652 18.63 13.64 -20.76
C ASN A 652 19.95 13.62 -19.97
N ARG A 653 20.94 12.83 -20.41
CA ARG A 653 22.26 12.76 -19.77
C ARG A 653 23.23 13.83 -20.27
N LYS A 654 22.93 14.49 -21.38
CA LYS A 654 23.80 15.52 -21.98
C LYS A 654 23.85 16.79 -21.12
N GLN A 655 25.02 17.43 -21.05
CA GLN A 655 25.25 18.64 -20.26
C GLN A 655 26.12 19.64 -21.04
N PRO A 656 25.90 20.95 -20.90
CA PRO A 656 26.81 21.96 -21.45
C PRO A 656 28.15 21.98 -20.70
N ILE A 657 29.22 22.25 -21.45
CA ILE A 657 30.61 22.32 -20.97
C ILE A 657 31.17 23.72 -21.26
N PHE A 658 31.77 24.32 -20.25
CA PHE A 658 32.39 25.64 -20.28
C PHE A 658 33.85 25.59 -19.79
N GLU A 659 34.62 26.62 -20.06
CA GLU A 659 35.91 26.84 -19.40
C GLU A 659 35.71 27.16 -17.92
N THR A 660 36.54 26.59 -17.04
CA THR A 660 36.59 26.92 -15.62
C THR A 660 37.25 28.30 -15.44
N ILE A 661 36.64 29.18 -14.64
CA ILE A 661 37.24 30.46 -14.23
C ILE A 661 37.84 30.29 -12.82
N SER A 662 39.01 30.89 -12.59
CA SER A 662 39.60 31.03 -11.25
C SER A 662 39.05 32.29 -10.59
N PHE A 663 38.44 32.16 -9.42
CA PHE A 663 37.75 33.25 -8.72
C PHE A 663 38.67 34.19 -7.92
N SER A 664 39.99 34.13 -8.13
CA SER A 664 40.96 34.96 -7.39
C SER A 664 40.86 36.44 -7.82
N GLY A 665 40.29 37.29 -6.97
CA GLY A 665 40.33 38.76 -7.10
C GLY A 665 39.13 39.43 -7.76
N MET A 666 37.94 38.81 -7.77
CA MET A 666 36.69 39.46 -8.21
C MET A 666 35.92 40.03 -7.02
N ASP A 667 35.42 41.26 -7.16
CA ASP A 667 34.57 41.90 -6.15
C ASP A 667 33.31 41.07 -5.88
N ASP A 668 32.97 40.96 -4.59
CA ASP A 668 31.83 40.21 -4.08
C ASP A 668 30.53 40.98 -4.32
N GLU A 669 29.64 40.42 -5.15
CA GLU A 669 28.22 40.64 -4.92
C GLU A 669 27.81 39.64 -3.85
N ASP A 670 27.82 40.09 -2.60
CA ASP A 670 27.26 39.33 -1.48
C ASP A 670 25.78 39.09 -1.77
N PHE A 671 25.47 37.87 -2.23
CA PHE A 671 24.15 37.34 -1.93
C PHE A 671 24.17 37.09 -0.43
N ASP A 672 23.19 37.64 0.30
CA ASP A 672 23.08 37.36 1.72
C ASP A 672 22.88 35.84 1.89
N GLU A 673 23.95 35.16 2.31
CA GLU A 673 23.95 33.72 2.56
C GLU A 673 23.21 33.38 3.87
N SER A 674 22.87 34.39 4.69
CA SER A 674 22.28 34.28 6.03
C SER A 674 20.78 34.50 6.09
N GLU A 675 20.13 34.93 5.01
CA GLU A 675 18.67 35.07 4.93
C GLU A 675 17.97 33.72 4.75
N ASN A 676 17.80 32.97 5.85
CA ASN A 676 16.67 32.04 5.96
C ASN A 676 15.84 32.46 7.17
N SER A 677 15.00 33.47 6.97
CA SER A 677 14.10 34.04 7.99
C SER A 677 12.81 33.24 8.18
N TYR A 678 12.68 32.06 7.55
CA TYR A 678 11.48 31.24 7.65
C TYR A 678 11.31 30.67 9.06
N SER A 679 10.53 31.37 9.88
CA SER A 679 9.96 30.85 11.12
C SER A 679 8.57 30.31 10.85
N TYR A 680 8.33 29.04 11.19
CA TYR A 680 7.01 28.42 11.16
C TYR A 680 6.53 28.18 12.59
N THR A 681 5.28 28.52 12.87
CA THR A 681 4.60 28.09 14.10
C THR A 681 3.74 26.88 13.73
N PRO A 682 3.95 25.70 14.34
CA PRO A 682 3.10 24.55 14.10
C PRO A 682 1.62 24.85 14.35
N GLU A 683 0.79 24.51 13.38
CA GLU A 683 -0.66 24.58 13.47
C GLU A 683 -1.24 23.17 13.63
N GLY A 684 -2.38 23.05 14.32
CA GLY A 684 -3.10 21.79 14.47
C GLY A 684 -4.17 21.64 13.38
N ASP A 685 -4.54 20.40 13.08
CA ASP A 685 -5.73 20.13 12.26
C ASP A 685 -7.02 20.25 13.09
N THR A 686 -6.86 20.14 14.40
CA THR A 686 -7.87 20.35 15.43
C THR A 686 -7.27 21.13 16.60
N GLU A 687 -8.14 21.71 17.43
CA GLU A 687 -7.76 22.21 18.75
C GLU A 687 -8.51 21.39 19.81
N ILE A 688 -7.77 20.71 20.68
CA ILE A 688 -8.35 19.93 21.78
C ILE A 688 -8.58 20.89 22.95
N SER A 689 -9.81 21.37 23.09
CA SER A 689 -10.17 22.29 24.17
C SER A 689 -10.15 21.62 25.55
N GLU A 690 -10.52 20.33 25.63
CA GLU A 690 -10.47 19.58 26.87
C GLU A 690 -10.21 18.09 26.60
N GLN A 691 -9.23 17.52 27.29
CA GLN A 691 -8.99 16.08 27.33
C GLN A 691 -8.90 15.59 28.77
N ILE A 692 -9.81 14.71 29.19
CA ILE A 692 -9.79 14.08 30.50
C ILE A 692 -9.62 12.58 30.34
N ILE A 693 -8.62 12.01 31.01
CA ILE A 693 -8.43 10.56 31.14
C ILE A 693 -8.49 10.23 32.63
N ASP A 694 -9.62 9.67 33.09
CA ASP A 694 -9.78 9.22 34.46
C ASP A 694 -9.74 7.68 34.53
N THR A 695 -8.86 7.14 35.35
CA THR A 695 -8.71 5.70 35.55
C THR A 695 -8.87 5.29 37.01
N ASP A 696 -9.92 4.53 37.29
CA ASP A 696 -10.14 3.86 38.57
C ASP A 696 -9.58 2.43 38.53
N VAL A 697 -8.43 2.24 39.20
CA VAL A 697 -7.77 0.94 39.29
C VAL A 697 -8.31 0.20 40.51
N LYS A 698 -9.19 -0.78 40.32
CA LYS A 698 -9.66 -1.62 41.44
C LYS A 698 -8.54 -2.47 42.04
N ASN A 699 -7.63 -2.94 41.20
CA ASN A 699 -6.36 -3.57 41.54
C ASN A 699 -5.50 -3.66 40.27
N SER A 700 -4.24 -4.10 40.39
CA SER A 700 -3.32 -4.20 39.25
C SER A 700 -3.85 -5.00 38.05
N ARG A 701 -4.92 -5.80 38.19
CA ARG A 701 -5.44 -6.65 37.11
C ARG A 701 -6.78 -6.20 36.54
N ASN A 702 -7.47 -5.24 37.18
CA ASN A 702 -8.81 -4.81 36.80
C ASN A 702 -8.95 -3.30 37.05
N TRP A 703 -9.38 -2.56 36.03
CA TRP A 703 -9.56 -1.11 36.11
C TRP A 703 -10.60 -0.65 35.09
N THR A 704 -11.12 0.55 35.31
CA THR A 704 -11.98 1.25 34.36
C THR A 704 -11.29 2.55 33.97
N THR A 705 -11.24 2.85 32.67
CA THR A 705 -10.77 4.14 32.17
C THR A 705 -11.92 4.81 31.44
N THR A 706 -12.22 6.04 31.82
CA THR A 706 -13.13 6.95 31.11
C THR A 706 -12.29 8.02 30.45
N SER A 707 -12.49 8.25 29.15
CA SER A 707 -11.84 9.31 28.41
C SER A 707 -12.90 10.24 27.83
N LYS A 708 -12.81 11.53 28.16
CA LYS A 708 -13.62 12.61 27.59
C LYS A 708 -12.70 13.47 26.71
N VAL A 709 -13.16 13.81 25.52
CA VAL A 709 -12.45 14.72 24.62
C VAL A 709 -13.45 15.71 24.03
N THR A 710 -13.12 16.99 24.10
CA THR A 710 -13.77 18.08 23.39
C THR A 710 -12.74 18.72 22.46
N LYS A 711 -13.07 18.89 21.18
CA LYS A 711 -12.16 19.50 20.20
C LYS A 711 -12.87 20.24 19.09
N GLU A 712 -12.26 21.29 18.57
CA GLU A 712 -12.70 22.02 17.38
C GLU A 712 -11.96 21.51 16.14
N ILE A 713 -12.65 21.43 15.00
CA ILE A 713 -12.07 21.08 13.70
C ILE A 713 -11.59 22.34 12.99
N LEU A 714 -10.28 22.48 12.78
CA LEU A 714 -9.69 23.69 12.20
C LEU A 714 -9.48 23.57 10.68
N THR A 715 -9.17 22.37 10.19
CA THR A 715 -8.81 22.15 8.78
C THR A 715 -9.63 21.05 8.13
N TYR A 716 -9.58 20.98 6.79
CA TYR A 716 -10.17 19.87 6.04
C TYR A 716 -9.53 18.52 6.39
N ALA A 717 -8.24 18.48 6.72
CA ALA A 717 -7.59 17.25 7.18
C ALA A 717 -8.17 16.80 8.53
N GLY A 718 -8.34 17.74 9.47
CA GLY A 718 -8.98 17.52 10.75
C GLY A 718 -10.39 16.95 10.61
N LYS A 719 -11.18 17.51 9.69
CA LYS A 719 -12.50 16.98 9.31
C LYS A 719 -12.41 15.52 8.87
N LYS A 720 -11.47 15.15 8.00
CA LYS A 720 -11.37 13.78 7.48
C LYS A 720 -10.93 12.78 8.55
N ASP A 721 -10.00 13.16 9.41
CA ASP A 721 -9.41 12.24 10.38
C ASP A 721 -10.30 12.05 11.63
N ASN A 722 -11.15 13.03 11.94
CA ASN A 722 -11.99 13.01 13.15
C ASN A 722 -13.45 12.68 12.91
N ALA A 723 -13.87 12.42 11.67
CA ALA A 723 -15.28 12.16 11.37
C ALA A 723 -15.75 10.72 11.70
N GLU A 724 -14.88 9.86 12.23
CA GLU A 724 -15.23 8.55 12.78
C GLU A 724 -14.39 8.21 14.02
N ILE A 725 -14.99 7.51 14.97
CA ILE A 725 -14.28 6.93 16.13
C ILE A 725 -14.18 5.41 15.92
N LYS A 726 -12.95 4.89 15.78
CA LYS A 726 -12.69 3.45 15.58
C LYS A 726 -12.01 2.83 16.81
N ILE A 727 -12.69 1.92 17.49
CA ILE A 727 -12.23 1.31 18.74
C ILE A 727 -12.01 -0.20 18.58
N HIS A 728 -10.74 -0.61 18.60
CA HIS A 728 -10.34 -2.01 18.65
C HIS A 728 -10.33 -2.53 20.10
N TYR A 729 -10.93 -3.70 20.34
CA TYR A 729 -10.95 -4.34 21.66
C TYR A 729 -11.12 -5.87 21.58
N ASN A 730 -10.84 -6.57 22.69
CA ASN A 730 -11.14 -8.00 22.82
C ASN A 730 -12.18 -8.24 23.93
N PRO A 731 -13.42 -8.63 23.59
CA PRO A 731 -14.49 -8.88 24.55
C PRO A 731 -14.17 -9.89 25.67
N SER A 732 -13.15 -10.75 25.51
CA SER A 732 -12.79 -11.74 26.53
C SER A 732 -12.21 -11.16 27.82
N TRP A 733 -11.77 -9.90 27.79
CA TRP A 733 -11.16 -9.23 28.95
C TRP A 733 -11.29 -7.71 28.96
N GLU A 734 -11.99 -7.14 27.97
CA GLU A 734 -12.22 -5.71 27.81
C GLU A 734 -13.67 -5.47 27.37
N ASN A 735 -14.31 -4.47 27.96
CA ASN A 735 -15.60 -3.94 27.50
C ASN A 735 -15.43 -2.47 27.08
N VAL A 736 -16.15 -2.05 26.03
CA VAL A 736 -16.09 -0.69 25.49
C VAL A 736 -17.50 -0.15 25.33
N GLU A 737 -17.72 1.07 25.80
CA GLU A 737 -18.98 1.81 25.69
C GLU A 737 -18.68 3.25 25.23
N ILE A 738 -19.45 3.75 24.26
CA ILE A 738 -19.48 5.18 23.91
C ILE A 738 -20.64 5.78 24.71
N ILE A 739 -20.31 6.59 25.71
CA ILE A 739 -21.28 7.19 26.65
C ILE A 739 -21.95 8.40 26.00
N LYS A 740 -21.15 9.22 25.32
CA LYS A 740 -21.58 10.43 24.62
C LYS A 740 -20.74 10.60 23.35
N ALA A 741 -21.37 11.09 22.28
CA ALA A 741 -20.70 11.57 21.07
C ALA A 741 -21.62 12.58 20.38
N VAL A 742 -21.18 13.83 20.28
CA VAL A 742 -21.96 14.97 19.79
C VAL A 742 -21.08 15.81 18.86
N VAL A 743 -21.67 16.30 17.78
CA VAL A 743 -21.07 17.31 16.89
C VAL A 743 -21.92 18.57 17.01
N THR A 744 -21.29 19.71 17.29
CA THR A 744 -21.93 21.02 17.40
C THR A 744 -21.44 21.89 16.25
N ASP A 745 -22.36 22.45 15.47
CA ASP A 745 -22.02 23.37 14.38
C ASP A 745 -21.70 24.79 14.88
N THR A 746 -21.31 25.68 13.97
CA THR A 746 -20.93 27.07 14.29
C THR A 746 -22.08 27.93 14.81
N ASP A 747 -23.33 27.50 14.61
CA ASP A 747 -24.53 28.20 15.11
C ASP A 747 -24.98 27.64 16.47
N GLY A 748 -24.28 26.63 17.01
CA GLY A 748 -24.57 25.99 18.28
C GLY A 748 -25.59 24.83 18.21
N ASN A 749 -25.96 24.37 17.02
CA ASN A 749 -26.87 23.23 16.88
C ASN A 749 -26.12 21.92 17.11
N GLU A 750 -26.67 21.08 18.00
CA GLU A 750 -26.10 19.77 18.31
C GLU A 750 -26.69 18.64 17.46
N LYS A 751 -25.82 17.77 16.96
CA LYS A 751 -26.17 16.47 16.37
C LYS A 751 -25.53 15.34 17.17
N LYS A 752 -26.38 14.52 17.78
CA LYS A 752 -25.95 13.39 18.61
C LYS A 752 -25.80 12.13 17.76
N LEU A 753 -24.75 11.35 18.04
CA LEU A 753 -24.55 10.05 17.42
C LEU A 753 -25.76 9.14 17.68
N SER A 754 -26.33 8.63 16.60
CA SER A 754 -27.47 7.70 16.62
C SER A 754 -27.02 6.25 16.65
N LYS A 755 -27.94 5.33 16.97
CA LYS A 755 -27.66 3.88 16.93
C LYS A 755 -27.35 3.37 15.52
N ASN A 756 -27.87 4.03 14.48
CA ASN A 756 -27.65 3.61 13.09
C ASN A 756 -26.23 3.90 12.60
N GLU A 757 -25.54 4.84 13.25
CA GLU A 757 -24.16 5.22 12.95
C GLU A 757 -23.12 4.38 13.71
N LEU A 758 -23.59 3.46 14.57
CA LEU A 758 -22.76 2.51 15.31
C LEU A 758 -22.67 1.18 14.56
N ASN A 759 -21.45 0.80 14.20
CA ASN A 759 -21.16 -0.44 13.49
C ASN A 759 -20.20 -1.32 14.30
N LEU A 760 -20.57 -2.58 14.53
CA LEU A 760 -19.73 -3.57 15.22
C LEU A 760 -19.18 -4.59 14.23
N MET A 761 -17.87 -4.56 14.04
CA MET A 761 -17.16 -5.38 13.07
C MET A 761 -16.28 -6.43 13.77
N ASP A 762 -16.04 -7.56 13.12
CA ASP A 762 -15.02 -8.52 13.55
C ASP A 762 -13.63 -7.99 13.19
N ALA A 763 -12.62 -8.24 14.04
CA ALA A 763 -11.24 -8.00 13.65
C ALA A 763 -10.84 -8.93 12.50
N GLY A 764 -10.12 -8.42 11.49
CA GLY A 764 -9.86 -9.14 10.25
C GLY A 764 -9.13 -10.49 10.38
N TRP A 765 -8.46 -10.75 11.50
CA TRP A 765 -7.78 -12.03 11.76
C TRP A 765 -8.70 -13.13 12.29
N VAL A 766 -9.89 -12.80 12.82
CA VAL A 766 -10.78 -13.73 13.56
C VAL A 766 -11.13 -14.98 12.75
N ALA A 767 -11.45 -14.82 11.46
CA ALA A 767 -11.78 -15.95 10.60
C ALA A 767 -10.61 -16.88 10.31
N SER A 768 -9.40 -16.33 10.29
CA SER A 768 -8.19 -17.09 10.03
C SER A 768 -7.67 -17.84 11.26
N ALA A 769 -8.22 -17.58 12.45
CA ALA A 769 -7.68 -18.11 13.70
C ALA A 769 -8.77 -18.30 14.78
N PRO A 770 -9.76 -19.18 14.54
CA PRO A 770 -10.97 -19.28 15.36
C PRO A 770 -10.75 -19.85 16.78
N ARG A 771 -9.58 -20.44 17.08
CA ARG A 771 -9.22 -20.90 18.43
C ARG A 771 -9.05 -19.75 19.43
N TYR A 772 -8.73 -18.54 18.96
CA TYR A 772 -8.50 -17.40 19.83
C TYR A 772 -9.82 -16.65 20.14
N PRO A 773 -9.93 -16.02 21.32
CA PRO A 773 -11.09 -15.20 21.65
C PRO A 773 -11.28 -14.06 20.63
N PRO A 774 -12.45 -13.93 19.97
CA PRO A 774 -12.61 -13.08 18.79
C PRO A 774 -12.50 -11.59 19.14
N GLY A 775 -11.60 -10.86 18.46
CA GLY A 775 -11.49 -9.41 18.57
C GLY A 775 -12.59 -8.66 17.80
N LYS A 776 -12.93 -7.45 18.25
CA LYS A 776 -13.98 -6.59 17.68
C LYS A 776 -13.44 -5.19 17.35
N ILE A 777 -14.11 -4.51 16.43
CA ILE A 777 -13.91 -3.10 16.09
C ILE A 777 -15.28 -2.42 16.19
N LEU A 778 -15.44 -1.51 17.16
CA LEU A 778 -16.61 -0.63 17.24
C LEU A 778 -16.31 0.64 16.44
N VAL A 779 -17.15 0.97 15.48
CA VAL A 779 -17.02 2.15 14.63
C VAL A 779 -18.22 3.06 14.86
N ALA A 780 -17.97 4.30 15.26
CA ALA A 780 -18.97 5.35 15.36
C ALA A 780 -18.72 6.39 14.28
N SER A 781 -19.63 6.50 13.32
CA SER A 781 -19.57 7.50 12.27
C SER A 781 -20.23 8.80 12.73
N LEU A 782 -19.46 9.85 12.97
CA LEU A 782 -20.01 11.09 13.51
C LEU A 782 -20.81 11.86 12.44
N PRO A 783 -22.04 12.32 12.74
CA PRO A 783 -22.86 13.08 11.81
C PRO A 783 -22.27 14.47 11.56
N ASP A 784 -22.34 14.93 10.32
CA ASP A 784 -22.16 16.34 9.93
C ASP A 784 -20.88 17.04 10.45
N VAL A 785 -19.76 16.32 10.55
CA VAL A 785 -18.47 16.94 10.89
C VAL A 785 -18.04 17.87 9.75
N ASP A 786 -17.85 19.15 10.04
CA ASP A 786 -17.28 20.16 9.13
C ASP A 786 -16.22 21.02 9.85
N VAL A 787 -15.51 21.85 9.08
CA VAL A 787 -14.55 22.83 9.63
C VAL A 787 -15.30 23.88 10.45
N GLY A 788 -14.78 24.21 11.63
CA GLY A 788 -15.41 25.07 12.64
C GLY A 788 -16.31 24.33 13.63
N ASN A 789 -16.61 23.04 13.40
CA ASN A 789 -17.46 22.28 14.31
C ASN A 789 -16.70 21.81 15.55
N ILE A 790 -17.42 21.70 16.67
CA ILE A 790 -16.91 21.10 17.91
C ILE A 790 -17.38 19.64 17.99
N ILE A 791 -16.46 18.73 18.32
CA ILE A 791 -16.75 17.33 18.60
C ILE A 791 -16.51 17.08 20.08
N GLU A 792 -17.53 16.55 20.77
CA GLU A 792 -17.42 16.06 22.14
C GLU A 792 -17.73 14.57 22.20
N TYR A 793 -16.85 13.76 22.78
CA TYR A 793 -17.16 12.36 23.06
C TYR A 793 -16.61 11.87 24.40
N GLU A 794 -17.29 10.87 24.95
CA GLU A 794 -16.90 10.17 26.17
C GLU A 794 -16.92 8.66 25.93
N ILE A 795 -15.79 8.00 26.20
CA ILE A 795 -15.59 6.57 26.00
C ILE A 795 -15.20 5.93 27.33
N LYS A 796 -15.92 4.87 27.70
CA LYS A 796 -15.63 4.06 28.88
C LYS A 796 -15.07 2.70 28.46
N ARG A 797 -13.90 2.35 29.00
CA ARG A 797 -13.27 1.04 28.84
C ARG A 797 -13.12 0.34 30.17
N THR A 798 -13.59 -0.90 30.25
CA THR A 798 -13.47 -1.73 31.47
C THR A 798 -12.55 -2.93 31.19
N TYR A 799 -11.43 -3.02 31.90
CA TYR A 799 -10.43 -4.06 31.74
C TYR A 799 -10.48 -5.08 32.88
N LYS A 800 -10.33 -6.37 32.57
CA LYS A 800 -10.44 -7.46 33.54
C LYS A 800 -9.33 -8.50 33.36
N LYS A 801 -8.82 -9.06 34.45
CA LYS A 801 -7.84 -10.18 34.46
C LYS A 801 -6.50 -9.91 33.74
N HIS A 802 -6.14 -8.66 33.49
CA HIS A 802 -4.85 -8.31 32.90
C HIS A 802 -3.66 -8.71 33.81
N PRO A 803 -2.42 -8.80 33.31
CA PRO A 803 -1.25 -9.12 34.13
C PRO A 803 -0.93 -8.06 35.18
N PHE A 804 -0.93 -6.79 34.78
CA PHE A 804 -0.71 -5.60 35.61
C PHE A 804 -1.26 -4.36 34.87
N TYR A 805 -1.45 -3.25 35.57
CA TYR A 805 -1.82 -1.94 35.03
C TYR A 805 -0.58 -1.12 34.72
N ALA A 806 -0.58 -0.44 33.58
CA ALA A 806 0.46 0.50 33.19
C ALA A 806 -0.14 1.59 32.29
N LEU A 807 0.39 2.80 32.41
CA LEU A 807 0.02 3.99 31.65
C LEU A 807 1.30 4.62 31.09
N ARG A 808 1.22 5.05 29.83
CA ARG A 808 2.20 5.94 29.22
C ARG A 808 1.41 6.98 28.44
N THR A 809 1.47 8.23 28.89
CA THR A 809 0.75 9.34 28.27
C THR A 809 1.68 10.53 28.16
N SER A 810 1.64 11.20 27.02
CA SER A 810 2.40 12.41 26.75
C SER A 810 1.41 13.56 26.68
N PHE A 811 1.80 14.73 27.18
CA PHE A 811 0.95 15.90 27.35
C PHE A 811 1.09 16.87 26.16
N ASN A 812 1.21 16.33 24.95
CA ASN A 812 1.22 17.09 23.72
C ASN A 812 0.84 16.18 22.54
N SER A 813 0.48 16.80 21.42
CA SER A 813 0.06 16.10 20.21
C SER A 813 0.51 16.85 18.96
N PHE A 814 0.11 16.37 17.78
CA PHE A 814 0.24 17.15 16.55
C PHE A 814 -0.84 18.24 16.44
N ASP A 815 -1.78 18.27 17.37
CA ASP A 815 -2.84 19.26 17.55
C ASP A 815 -2.58 20.04 18.86
N SER A 816 -3.12 21.25 18.96
CA SER A 816 -3.05 22.03 20.20
C SER A 816 -3.91 21.37 21.28
N ILE A 817 -3.50 21.51 22.53
CA ILE A 817 -4.27 21.03 23.70
C ILE A 817 -4.38 22.20 24.68
N VAL A 818 -5.59 22.71 24.85
CA VAL A 818 -5.88 23.82 25.78
C VAL A 818 -5.85 23.30 27.21
N ASP A 819 -6.56 22.21 27.51
CA ASP A 819 -6.55 21.56 28.83
C ASP A 819 -6.43 20.05 28.69
N GLU A 820 -5.45 19.44 29.37
CA GLU A 820 -5.40 17.98 29.55
C GLU A 820 -5.23 17.61 31.02
N THR A 821 -6.12 16.74 31.52
CA THR A 821 -6.07 16.16 32.85
C THR A 821 -6.00 14.64 32.76
N VAL A 822 -5.01 14.07 33.43
CA VAL A 822 -4.85 12.62 33.56
C VAL A 822 -4.90 12.26 35.03
N ARG A 823 -5.92 11.49 35.43
CA ARG A 823 -6.14 11.04 36.80
C ARG A 823 -6.07 9.53 36.90
N VAL A 824 -5.32 9.03 37.88
CA VAL A 824 -5.21 7.60 38.18
C VAL A 824 -5.42 7.37 39.67
N ALA A 825 -6.55 6.76 40.04
CA ALA A 825 -6.84 6.34 41.41
C ALA A 825 -6.45 4.87 41.61
N LEU A 826 -5.58 4.59 42.58
CA LEU A 826 -5.05 3.27 42.92
C LEU A 826 -5.28 2.97 44.41
N PRO A 827 -5.56 1.73 44.84
CA PRO A 827 -5.63 1.39 46.25
C PRO A 827 -4.28 1.67 46.91
N ALA A 828 -4.27 2.26 48.11
CA ALA A 828 -3.03 2.67 48.79
C ALA A 828 -2.04 1.51 49.03
N THR A 829 -2.53 0.27 49.03
CA THR A 829 -1.73 -0.97 49.14
C THR A 829 -1.03 -1.39 47.84
N THR A 830 -1.32 -0.74 46.71
CA THR A 830 -0.79 -1.12 45.40
C THR A 830 0.62 -0.58 45.20
N ARG A 831 1.58 -1.48 44.98
CA ARG A 831 2.94 -1.07 44.58
C ARG A 831 2.91 -0.52 43.15
N VAL A 832 3.37 0.72 42.98
CA VAL A 832 3.41 1.42 41.70
C VAL A 832 4.72 2.17 41.55
N LYS A 833 5.26 2.20 40.33
CA LYS A 833 6.34 3.09 39.92
C LYS A 833 5.78 4.19 39.05
N VAL A 834 6.20 5.42 39.31
CA VAL A 834 5.80 6.61 38.56
C VAL A 834 7.04 7.37 38.13
N LYS A 835 7.08 7.79 36.87
CA LYS A 835 7.93 8.87 36.35
C LYS A 835 7.00 10.02 36.02
N ASN A 836 7.18 11.15 36.68
CA ASN A 836 6.55 12.38 36.24
C ASN A 836 7.24 12.89 34.97
N PRO A 837 6.57 13.76 34.19
CA PRO A 837 7.21 14.44 33.08
C PRO A 837 8.38 15.29 33.58
N ASP A 838 9.43 15.39 32.77
CA ASP A 838 10.55 16.29 33.03
C ASP A 838 10.20 17.68 32.43
N SER A 839 9.13 18.33 32.93
CA SER A 839 8.65 19.65 32.48
C SER A 839 7.91 20.37 33.60
N ASP A 840 8.17 21.67 33.75
CA ASP A 840 7.48 22.56 34.70
C ASP A 840 6.08 22.96 34.21
N GLU A 841 5.74 22.69 32.93
CA GLU A 841 4.42 22.95 32.34
C GLU A 841 3.36 21.91 32.73
N ILE A 842 3.78 20.83 33.40
CA ILE A 842 2.87 19.77 33.87
C ILE A 842 2.80 19.80 35.38
N GLU A 843 1.68 20.29 35.91
CA GLU A 843 1.37 20.21 37.32
C GLU A 843 1.13 18.74 37.70
N SER A 844 1.81 18.27 38.76
CA SER A 844 1.64 16.91 39.24
C SER A 844 1.27 16.92 40.72
N SER A 845 0.23 16.18 41.08
CA SER A 845 -0.23 16.03 42.45
C SER A 845 -0.42 14.57 42.84
N LYS A 846 -0.29 14.30 44.14
CA LYS A 846 -0.48 12.97 44.73
C LYS A 846 -1.21 13.12 46.05
N ASN A 847 -2.47 12.71 46.07
CA ASN A 847 -3.32 12.80 47.25
C ASN A 847 -3.77 11.41 47.70
N GLU A 848 -4.15 11.27 48.97
CA GLU A 848 -4.74 10.04 49.51
C GLU A 848 -6.17 10.33 49.99
N GLU A 849 -7.14 9.65 49.41
CA GLU A 849 -8.58 9.82 49.68
C GLU A 849 -9.26 8.45 49.67
N ASP A 850 -10.12 8.17 50.64
CA ASP A 850 -10.92 6.93 50.74
C ASP A 850 -10.09 5.63 50.55
N GLY A 851 -8.88 5.58 51.10
CA GLY A 851 -7.98 4.44 51.01
C GLY A 851 -7.36 4.23 49.62
N LYS A 852 -7.44 5.23 48.73
CA LYS A 852 -6.80 5.28 47.42
C LYS A 852 -5.77 6.39 47.38
N ILE A 853 -4.66 6.13 46.69
CA ILE A 853 -3.72 7.16 46.23
C ILE A 853 -4.18 7.61 44.84
N ILE A 854 -4.43 8.90 44.70
CA ILE A 854 -4.78 9.55 43.45
C ILE A 854 -3.56 10.28 42.93
N TYR A 855 -3.09 9.87 41.76
CA TYR A 855 -2.13 10.64 40.98
C TYR A 855 -2.89 11.47 39.97
N GLU A 856 -2.57 12.75 39.87
CA GLU A 856 -3.14 13.66 38.90
C GLU A 856 -2.04 14.45 38.21
N TRP A 857 -2.16 14.60 36.90
CA TRP A 857 -1.31 15.44 36.08
C TRP A 857 -2.18 16.36 35.25
N LYS A 858 -1.84 17.64 35.23
CA LYS A 858 -2.56 18.70 34.53
C LYS A 858 -1.61 19.54 33.73
N THR A 859 -2.08 19.97 32.57
CA THR A 859 -1.38 20.95 31.74
C THR A 859 -2.40 21.85 31.08
N SER A 860 -1.94 23.03 30.71
CA SER A 860 -2.68 23.98 29.89
C SER A 860 -1.82 24.49 28.73
N ASP A 861 -2.49 24.97 27.68
CA ASP A 861 -1.92 25.71 26.55
C ASP A 861 -0.73 25.03 25.84
N GLN A 862 -0.83 23.71 25.64
CA GLN A 862 0.20 22.93 24.95
C GLN A 862 0.11 23.14 23.44
N ARG A 863 1.22 23.64 22.86
CA ARG A 863 1.33 23.92 21.43
C ARG A 863 1.46 22.63 20.60
N PRO A 864 1.00 22.64 19.33
CA PRO A 864 1.20 21.53 18.42
C PRO A 864 2.69 21.22 18.24
N VAL A 865 3.03 19.94 18.21
CA VAL A 865 4.37 19.47 17.82
C VAL A 865 4.47 19.54 16.29
N ARG A 866 5.56 20.11 15.76
CA ARG A 866 5.80 20.11 14.31
C ARG A 866 5.85 18.68 13.75
N LYS A 867 5.03 18.37 12.74
CA LYS A 867 5.03 17.08 12.03
C LYS A 867 6.33 16.89 11.27
N GLU A 868 7.28 16.09 11.74
CA GLU A 868 8.57 15.88 11.04
C GLU A 868 8.87 14.41 10.73
N LYS A 869 9.67 14.17 9.69
CA LYS A 869 10.11 12.81 9.35
C LYS A 869 11.19 12.33 10.30
N ASN A 870 11.22 11.02 10.55
CA ASN A 870 12.24 10.39 11.41
C ASN A 870 12.28 10.97 12.83
N LEU A 871 11.15 11.41 13.39
CA LEU A 871 11.06 11.77 14.80
C LEU A 871 11.49 10.58 15.68
N PRO A 872 12.16 10.83 16.82
CA PRO A 872 12.34 9.84 17.87
C PRO A 872 10.98 9.30 18.35
N PRO A 873 10.95 8.18 19.08
CA PRO A 873 9.72 7.76 19.75
C PRO A 873 9.11 8.91 20.57
N TRP A 874 7.80 9.11 20.45
CA TRP A 874 7.06 10.26 21.00
C TRP A 874 7.50 10.66 22.43
N TYR A 875 7.62 9.67 23.30
CA TYR A 875 7.97 9.87 24.71
C TYR A 875 9.41 10.37 24.97
N TYR A 876 10.28 10.42 23.96
CA TYR A 876 11.69 10.78 24.12
C TYR A 876 11.90 12.28 24.25
N PHE A 877 11.13 13.07 23.49
CA PHE A 877 11.29 14.53 23.42
C PHE A 877 10.07 15.28 23.97
N ASN A 878 8.99 14.58 24.28
CA ASN A 878 7.75 15.16 24.82
C ASN A 878 7.57 14.88 26.32
N PRO A 879 7.00 15.83 27.09
CA PRO A 879 6.62 15.62 28.49
C PRO A 879 5.73 14.39 28.63
N THR A 880 6.22 13.35 29.32
CA THR A 880 5.57 12.03 29.35
C THR A 880 5.54 11.45 30.74
N VAL A 881 4.35 11.06 31.20
CA VAL A 881 4.16 10.22 32.39
C VAL A 881 4.39 8.76 32.03
N PHE A 882 5.14 8.07 32.89
CA PHE A 882 5.22 6.62 32.89
C PHE A 882 4.73 6.10 34.24
N LEU A 883 3.68 5.29 34.25
CA LEU A 883 3.19 4.64 35.46
C LEU A 883 3.08 3.14 35.22
N SER A 884 3.59 2.33 36.15
CA SER A 884 3.45 0.88 36.07
C SER A 884 3.33 0.24 37.44
N THR A 885 2.34 -0.65 37.57
CA THR A 885 2.23 -1.61 38.68
C THR A 885 2.97 -2.92 38.37
N GLY A 886 3.60 -3.02 37.18
CA GLY A 886 4.28 -4.20 36.69
C GLY A 886 5.73 -4.32 37.15
N ASN A 887 6.20 -5.56 37.19
CA ASN A 887 7.60 -5.91 37.42
C ASN A 887 8.05 -6.93 36.36
N TRP A 888 9.20 -6.72 35.72
CA TRP A 888 9.67 -7.60 34.64
C TRP A 888 10.00 -9.01 35.11
N THR A 889 10.52 -9.19 36.33
CA THR A 889 10.79 -10.50 36.92
C THR A 889 9.49 -11.25 37.14
N ASP A 890 8.49 -10.63 37.77
CA ASP A 890 7.19 -11.28 38.03
C ASP A 890 6.43 -11.58 36.73
N TYR A 891 6.46 -10.65 35.77
CA TYR A 891 5.84 -10.85 34.46
C TYR A 891 6.53 -11.97 33.68
N ALA A 892 7.87 -11.97 33.65
CA ALA A 892 8.65 -13.02 32.98
C ALA A 892 8.44 -14.38 33.62
N ASP A 893 8.36 -14.46 34.95
CA ASP A 893 8.08 -15.69 35.65
C ASP A 893 6.67 -16.21 35.32
N LYS A 894 5.65 -15.35 35.38
CA LYS A 894 4.28 -15.71 35.04
C LYS A 894 4.14 -16.20 33.60
N VAL A 895 4.64 -15.44 32.62
CA VAL A 895 4.58 -15.82 31.19
C VAL A 895 5.43 -17.08 30.96
N GLY A 896 6.63 -17.12 31.54
CA GLY A 896 7.56 -18.25 31.42
C GLY A 896 6.96 -19.55 31.95
N ARG A 897 6.29 -19.54 33.11
CA ARG A 897 5.59 -20.72 33.64
C ARG A 897 4.49 -21.21 32.70
N ILE A 898 3.71 -20.31 32.13
CA ILE A 898 2.64 -20.65 31.18
C ILE A 898 3.23 -21.28 29.90
N PHE A 899 4.29 -20.68 29.34
CA PHE A 899 4.94 -21.21 28.15
C PHE A 899 5.62 -22.56 28.42
N LEU A 900 6.30 -22.70 29.55
CA LEU A 900 6.93 -23.97 29.96
C LEU A 900 5.88 -25.06 30.21
N ALA A 901 4.73 -24.72 30.80
CA ALA A 901 3.62 -25.65 30.97
C ALA A 901 3.05 -26.10 29.62
N ALA A 902 2.83 -25.16 28.69
CA ALA A 902 2.37 -25.44 27.33
C ALA A 902 3.37 -26.28 26.51
N ALA A 903 4.66 -26.26 26.88
CA ALA A 903 5.71 -27.07 26.27
C ALA A 903 6.04 -28.38 27.02
N LYS A 904 5.48 -28.61 28.21
CA LYS A 904 5.81 -29.77 29.05
C LYS A 904 5.10 -31.03 28.55
N ASN A 905 5.82 -32.15 28.50
CA ASN A 905 5.28 -33.50 28.21
C ASN A 905 4.52 -33.61 26.88
N GLN A 906 4.96 -32.88 25.85
CA GLN A 906 4.33 -32.83 24.53
C GLN A 906 4.84 -33.99 23.64
N THR A 907 4.25 -35.18 23.81
CA THR A 907 4.72 -36.44 23.20
C THR A 907 4.75 -36.42 21.67
N GLU A 908 3.73 -35.85 21.02
CA GLU A 908 3.68 -35.74 19.54
C GLU A 908 4.79 -34.82 19.02
N CYS A 909 5.02 -33.67 19.64
CA CYS A 909 6.15 -32.79 19.32
C CYS A 909 7.49 -33.52 19.50
N ALA A 910 7.65 -34.29 20.57
CA ALA A 910 8.88 -35.05 20.84
C ALA A 910 9.12 -36.15 19.80
N ALA A 911 8.09 -36.90 19.44
CA ALA A 911 8.16 -37.92 18.39
C ALA A 911 8.53 -37.28 17.04
N LYS A 912 7.87 -36.17 16.68
CA LYS A 912 8.15 -35.47 15.43
C LYS A 912 9.56 -34.88 15.40
N ALA A 913 10.06 -34.34 16.52
CA ALA A 913 11.43 -33.84 16.61
C ALA A 913 12.45 -34.96 16.35
N LYS A 914 12.29 -36.12 17.01
CA LYS A 914 13.17 -37.29 16.80
C LYS A 914 13.16 -37.76 15.34
N GLU A 915 11.98 -37.80 14.72
CA GLU A 915 11.83 -38.13 13.30
C GLU A 915 12.61 -37.15 12.40
N LEU A 916 12.41 -35.85 12.59
CA LEU A 916 13.04 -34.80 11.78
C LEU A 916 14.57 -34.78 11.92
N THR A 917 15.09 -35.19 13.09
CA THR A 917 16.52 -35.11 13.39
C THR A 917 17.27 -36.44 13.30
N ALA A 918 16.61 -37.52 12.88
CA ALA A 918 17.19 -38.87 12.88
C ALA A 918 18.50 -38.97 12.08
N ASN A 919 18.63 -38.18 11.00
CA ASN A 919 19.79 -38.17 10.10
C ASN A 919 20.71 -36.95 10.28
N SER A 920 20.46 -36.11 11.29
CA SER A 920 21.25 -34.90 11.55
C SER A 920 22.61 -35.25 12.14
N LYS A 921 23.69 -34.69 11.58
CA LYS A 921 25.07 -34.96 12.05
C LYS A 921 25.54 -33.95 13.09
N THR A 922 25.04 -32.71 12.98
CA THR A 922 25.40 -31.60 13.86
C THR A 922 24.17 -31.00 14.54
N ASP A 923 24.37 -30.24 15.61
CA ASP A 923 23.28 -29.51 16.25
C ASP A 923 22.67 -28.43 15.33
N ASN A 924 23.48 -27.85 14.43
CA ASN A 924 22.97 -26.96 13.37
C ASN A 924 21.96 -27.69 12.47
N ASP A 925 22.26 -28.92 12.04
CA ASP A 925 21.36 -29.71 11.21
C ASP A 925 20.03 -29.98 11.92
N LYS A 926 20.09 -30.29 13.23
CA LYS A 926 18.90 -30.52 14.07
C LYS A 926 18.05 -29.25 14.18
N ILE A 927 18.69 -28.11 14.45
CA ILE A 927 18.01 -26.82 14.61
C ILE A 927 17.34 -26.39 13.29
N ILE A 928 18.05 -26.51 12.17
CA ILE A 928 17.52 -26.18 10.84
C ILE A 928 16.32 -27.06 10.52
N ALA A 929 16.40 -28.38 10.74
CA ALA A 929 15.31 -29.31 10.48
C ALA A 929 14.03 -28.92 11.24
N ILE A 930 14.14 -28.57 12.53
CA ILE A 930 13.00 -28.14 13.36
C ILE A 930 12.47 -26.77 12.92
N ARG A 931 13.34 -25.78 12.73
CA ARG A 931 12.96 -24.41 12.30
C ARG A 931 12.20 -24.46 10.98
N ASP A 932 12.73 -25.18 10.00
CA ASP A 932 12.17 -25.27 8.66
C ASP A 932 10.84 -26.01 8.68
N PHE A 933 10.74 -27.10 9.45
CA PHE A 933 9.48 -27.82 9.63
C PHE A 933 8.39 -26.90 10.20
N VAL A 934 8.68 -26.20 11.30
CA VAL A 934 7.68 -25.32 11.93
C VAL A 934 7.29 -24.17 11.00
N THR A 935 8.26 -23.57 10.31
CA THR A 935 8.00 -22.46 9.38
C THR A 935 7.14 -22.89 8.20
N LYS A 936 7.42 -24.07 7.63
CA LYS A 936 6.70 -24.61 6.48
C LYS A 936 5.33 -25.13 6.88
N ASN A 937 5.17 -25.74 8.06
CA ASN A 937 3.96 -26.51 8.39
C ASN A 937 3.02 -25.85 9.40
N ILE A 938 3.46 -24.81 10.11
CA ILE A 938 2.59 -24.06 11.04
C ILE A 938 2.35 -22.64 10.52
N ARG A 939 1.12 -22.39 10.06
CA ARG A 939 0.68 -21.08 9.55
C ARG A 939 0.65 -20.05 10.69
N SER A 940 1.24 -18.87 10.45
CA SER A 940 1.12 -17.74 11.37
C SER A 940 -0.29 -17.18 11.32
N ALA A 941 -1.02 -17.19 12.43
CA ALA A 941 -2.39 -16.70 12.49
C ALA A 941 -2.79 -16.28 13.92
N GLY A 942 -3.68 -15.29 14.02
CA GLY A 942 -4.18 -14.77 15.30
C GLY A 942 -3.38 -13.58 15.86
N PRO A 943 -3.87 -12.96 16.95
CA PRO A 943 -3.26 -11.78 17.53
C PRO A 943 -2.01 -12.15 18.36
N SER A 944 -1.19 -11.15 18.70
CA SER A 944 -0.13 -11.34 19.68
C SER A 944 -0.72 -11.78 21.03
N PHE A 945 0.03 -12.60 21.77
CA PHE A 945 -0.36 -13.07 23.10
C PHE A 945 -0.56 -11.93 24.11
N VAL A 946 0.00 -10.74 23.86
CA VAL A 946 -0.21 -9.56 24.72
C VAL A 946 -1.58 -8.89 24.52
N SER A 947 -2.29 -9.23 23.43
CA SER A 947 -3.61 -8.70 23.08
C SER A 947 -4.76 -9.64 23.46
N MET A 948 -4.48 -10.71 24.21
CA MET A 948 -5.48 -11.65 24.72
C MET A 948 -5.08 -12.21 26.09
N PRO A 949 -6.02 -12.78 26.86
CA PRO A 949 -5.70 -13.44 28.13
C PRO A 949 -4.61 -14.50 27.96
N LEU A 950 -3.66 -14.59 28.90
CA LEU A 950 -2.60 -15.61 28.87
C LEU A 950 -3.13 -17.05 28.91
N SER A 951 -4.39 -17.25 29.33
CA SER A 951 -5.09 -18.53 29.24
C SER A 951 -5.40 -18.98 27.80
N ALA A 952 -5.26 -18.09 26.81
CA ALA A 952 -5.42 -18.40 25.39
C ALA A 952 -4.13 -18.93 24.74
N VAL A 953 -3.02 -19.05 25.48
CA VAL A 953 -1.78 -19.69 25.01
C VAL A 953 -2.06 -21.17 24.77
N THR A 954 -1.64 -21.68 23.61
CA THR A 954 -1.98 -23.04 23.18
C THR A 954 -0.82 -24.02 23.45
N PRO A 955 -1.09 -25.22 24.02
CA PRO A 955 -0.11 -26.30 24.12
C PRO A 955 0.52 -26.70 22.78
N ALA A 956 1.79 -27.11 22.81
CA ALA A 956 2.57 -27.39 21.59
C ALA A 956 1.92 -28.46 20.68
N ASN A 957 1.44 -29.57 21.24
CA ASN A 957 0.79 -30.63 20.45
C ASN A 957 -0.49 -30.14 19.77
N ILE A 958 -1.26 -29.27 20.41
CA ILE A 958 -2.49 -28.71 19.79
C ILE A 958 -2.11 -27.80 18.63
N THR A 959 -1.11 -26.92 18.81
CA THR A 959 -0.61 -26.06 17.73
C THR A 959 -0.04 -26.87 16.57
N LEU A 960 0.73 -27.93 16.87
CA LEU A 960 1.27 -28.86 15.87
C LEU A 960 0.14 -29.57 15.11
N LYS A 961 -0.85 -30.10 15.82
CA LYS A 961 -2.00 -30.83 15.25
C LYS A 961 -2.93 -29.96 14.42
N ASP A 962 -3.18 -28.72 14.86
CA ASP A 962 -4.07 -27.80 14.16
C ASP A 962 -3.38 -27.07 12.99
N GLY A 963 -2.04 -27.07 12.93
CA GLY A 963 -1.28 -26.50 11.82
C GLY A 963 -1.27 -24.96 11.75
N TYR A 964 -1.73 -24.27 12.80
CA TYR A 964 -1.64 -22.81 12.90
C TYR A 964 -1.44 -22.33 14.35
N GLY A 965 -0.83 -21.16 14.47
CA GLY A 965 -0.70 -20.45 15.74
C GLY A 965 -0.08 -19.07 15.58
N ASN A 966 -0.22 -18.22 16.59
CA ASN A 966 0.45 -16.94 16.67
C ASN A 966 1.96 -17.11 16.99
N GLY A 967 2.68 -15.99 17.12
CA GLY A 967 4.11 -16.03 17.44
C GLY A 967 4.47 -16.82 18.70
N ALA A 968 3.68 -16.71 19.78
CA ALA A 968 3.94 -17.44 21.02
C ALA A 968 3.73 -18.94 20.87
N ASP A 969 2.61 -19.35 20.27
CA ASP A 969 2.28 -20.76 20.06
C ASP A 969 3.33 -21.46 19.19
N LYS A 970 3.82 -20.79 18.14
CA LYS A 970 4.91 -21.30 17.29
C LYS A 970 6.23 -21.45 18.05
N ALA A 971 6.60 -20.47 18.87
CA ALA A 971 7.78 -20.56 19.71
C ALA A 971 7.69 -21.75 20.67
N ILE A 972 6.51 -22.00 21.25
CA ILE A 972 6.28 -23.12 22.17
C ILE A 972 6.50 -24.47 21.48
N VAL A 973 6.08 -24.63 20.23
CA VAL A 973 6.38 -25.83 19.43
C VAL A 973 7.89 -25.99 19.21
N ILE A 974 8.57 -24.94 18.75
CA ILE A 974 10.03 -24.97 18.51
C ILE A 974 10.77 -25.35 19.79
N TYR A 975 10.44 -24.70 20.91
CA TYR A 975 11.03 -25.01 22.22
C TYR A 975 10.82 -26.47 22.60
N SER A 976 9.58 -26.97 22.47
CA SER A 976 9.24 -28.34 22.83
C SER A 976 10.03 -29.36 22.00
N MET A 977 10.15 -29.12 20.70
CA MET A 977 10.88 -30.00 19.78
C MET A 977 12.39 -30.01 20.09
N LEU A 978 13.01 -28.84 20.27
CA LEU A 978 14.44 -28.73 20.58
C LEU A 978 14.77 -29.39 21.93
N LYS A 979 13.92 -29.20 22.94
CA LYS A 979 14.12 -29.82 24.26
C LYS A 979 14.04 -31.34 24.21
N ALA A 980 13.14 -31.89 23.38
CA ALA A 980 12.94 -33.34 23.26
C ALA A 980 14.14 -34.09 22.67
N ILE A 981 15.00 -33.40 21.92
CA ILE A 981 16.22 -33.97 21.31
C ILE A 981 17.50 -33.61 22.08
N GLY A 982 17.37 -33.14 23.33
CA GLY A 982 18.49 -32.90 24.23
C GLY A 982 19.13 -31.52 24.13
N LEU A 983 18.65 -30.63 23.26
CA LEU A 983 19.11 -29.23 23.25
C LEU A 983 18.53 -28.47 24.45
N LYS A 984 19.16 -27.35 24.80
CA LYS A 984 18.79 -26.50 25.94
C LYS A 984 18.16 -25.19 25.47
N PRO A 985 16.93 -25.20 24.91
CA PRO A 985 16.29 -23.98 24.45
C PRO A 985 15.85 -23.09 25.62
N GLN A 986 15.74 -21.80 25.36
CA GLN A 986 15.26 -20.78 26.28
C GLN A 986 14.29 -19.83 25.57
N PHE A 987 13.18 -19.49 26.21
CA PHE A 987 12.28 -18.46 25.71
C PHE A 987 12.82 -17.07 25.99
N ILE A 988 12.69 -16.19 25.00
CA ILE A 988 13.00 -14.77 25.11
C ILE A 988 11.82 -14.00 24.55
N LEU A 989 11.28 -13.05 25.31
CA LEU A 989 10.33 -12.10 24.73
C LEU A 989 11.13 -10.99 24.04
N SER A 990 10.97 -10.83 22.73
CA SER A 990 11.71 -9.84 21.94
C SER A 990 10.96 -8.52 21.84
N SER A 991 11.73 -7.44 21.60
CA SER A 991 11.21 -6.09 21.49
C SER A 991 11.70 -5.38 20.23
N TRP A 992 10.88 -4.45 19.74
CA TRP A 992 11.24 -3.47 18.72
C TRP A 992 11.66 -2.12 19.30
N LEU A 993 11.92 -2.05 20.61
CA LEU A 993 12.50 -0.86 21.24
C LEU A 993 13.78 -0.41 20.52
N SER A 994 14.04 0.90 20.58
CA SER A 994 15.23 1.53 19.99
C SER A 994 16.51 0.84 20.46
N MET A 995 17.48 0.74 19.55
CA MET A 995 18.82 0.26 19.87
C MET A 995 19.61 1.30 20.68
N VAL A 996 19.18 2.57 20.64
CA VAL A 996 19.78 3.67 21.40
C VAL A 996 19.40 3.56 22.88
N LYS A 997 20.40 3.38 23.75
CA LYS A 997 20.20 3.11 25.19
C LYS A 997 19.36 4.19 25.89
N LYS A 998 19.65 5.48 25.65
CA LYS A 998 18.91 6.62 26.23
C LYS A 998 17.41 6.57 25.89
N VAL A 999 17.08 6.24 24.64
CA VAL A 999 15.70 6.16 24.14
C VAL A 999 14.92 4.96 24.71
N ARG A 1000 15.55 3.79 24.88
CA ARG A 1000 14.82 2.60 25.38
C ARG A 1000 14.74 2.50 26.91
N LYS A 1001 15.56 3.25 27.64
CA LYS A 1001 15.65 3.20 29.11
C LYS A 1001 14.30 3.33 29.82
N PRO A 1002 13.46 4.37 29.58
CA PRO A 1002 12.18 4.51 30.30
C PRO A 1002 11.23 3.35 30.00
N MET A 1003 11.21 2.85 28.77
CA MET A 1003 10.38 1.69 28.40
C MET A 1003 10.80 0.38 29.09
N ILE A 1004 12.04 0.30 29.56
CA ILE A 1004 12.56 -0.82 30.36
C ILE A 1004 12.30 -0.58 31.86
N GLU A 1005 12.43 0.64 32.35
CA GLU A 1005 12.25 0.94 33.79
C GLU A 1005 10.79 0.91 34.25
N TYR A 1006 9.86 1.21 33.33
CA TYR A 1006 8.42 1.26 33.55
C TYR A 1006 7.72 0.21 32.68
N PRO A 1007 7.48 -1.01 33.21
CA PRO A 1007 6.98 -2.11 32.42
C PRO A 1007 5.64 -1.83 31.75
N LEU A 1008 5.55 -2.10 30.46
CA LEU A 1008 4.33 -2.13 29.68
C LEU A 1008 4.29 -3.45 28.91
N ARG A 1009 3.22 -4.24 29.05
CA ARG A 1009 3.16 -5.61 28.49
C ARG A 1009 3.50 -5.70 27.00
N SER A 1010 3.17 -4.68 26.21
CA SER A 1010 3.42 -4.63 24.76
C SER A 1010 4.88 -4.36 24.40
N THR A 1011 5.71 -3.89 25.34
CA THR A 1011 7.16 -3.66 25.13
C THR A 1011 7.87 -4.90 24.62
N PHE A 1012 7.50 -6.09 25.12
CA PHE A 1012 8.06 -7.38 24.72
C PHE A 1012 6.97 -8.30 24.14
N GLY A 1013 6.40 -7.89 23.00
CA GLY A 1013 5.29 -8.61 22.35
C GLY A 1013 5.71 -9.76 21.41
N GLY A 1014 6.99 -9.87 21.05
CA GLY A 1014 7.53 -10.98 20.25
C GLY A 1014 8.00 -12.14 21.13
N VAL A 1015 8.07 -13.35 20.58
CA VAL A 1015 8.56 -14.54 21.31
C VAL A 1015 9.59 -15.26 20.46
N LEU A 1016 10.82 -15.37 20.95
CA LEU A 1016 11.91 -16.10 20.34
C LEU A 1016 12.26 -17.33 21.16
N VAL A 1017 12.87 -18.31 20.48
CA VAL A 1017 13.54 -19.44 21.12
C VAL A 1017 15.03 -19.31 20.87
N LYS A 1018 15.79 -19.07 21.95
CA LYS A 1018 17.24 -19.07 21.93
C LYS A 1018 17.76 -20.48 22.19
N VAL A 1019 18.73 -20.92 21.40
CA VAL A 1019 19.45 -22.19 21.59
C VAL A 1019 20.91 -21.99 21.22
N LYS A 1020 21.82 -22.69 21.91
CA LYS A 1020 23.25 -22.66 21.57
C LYS A 1020 23.58 -23.67 20.49
N SER A 1021 24.50 -23.30 19.61
CA SER A 1021 25.18 -24.22 18.70
C SER A 1021 26.64 -23.83 18.57
N GLY A 1022 27.54 -24.69 19.10
CA GLY A 1022 28.91 -24.27 19.42
C GLY A 1022 28.91 -23.07 20.36
N ASP A 1023 29.69 -22.04 20.01
CA ASP A 1023 29.76 -20.78 20.77
C ASP A 1023 28.68 -19.75 20.39
N ASN A 1024 27.88 -20.04 19.37
CA ASN A 1024 26.91 -19.09 18.84
C ASN A 1024 25.54 -19.22 19.53
N ASP A 1025 24.96 -18.07 19.88
CA ASP A 1025 23.56 -17.97 20.25
C ASP A 1025 22.70 -17.87 18.99
N ILE A 1026 21.79 -18.83 18.81
CA ILE A 1026 20.87 -18.88 17.68
C ILE A 1026 19.46 -18.51 18.17
N TYR A 1027 18.85 -17.56 17.49
CA TYR A 1027 17.47 -17.13 17.74
C TYR A 1027 16.56 -17.69 16.65
N LEU A 1028 15.41 -18.20 17.06
CA LEU A 1028 14.41 -18.82 16.20
C LEU A 1028 13.04 -18.18 16.44
N ASN A 1029 12.11 -18.44 15.51
CA ASN A 1029 10.75 -17.89 15.47
C ASN A 1029 10.65 -16.43 14.98
N ASP A 1030 11.73 -15.90 14.40
CA ASP A 1030 11.84 -14.57 13.77
C ASP A 1030 12.21 -14.64 12.28
N THR A 1031 12.72 -15.78 11.83
CA THR A 1031 13.25 -16.00 10.48
C THR A 1031 12.58 -17.18 9.79
N SER A 1032 12.67 -17.22 8.46
CA SER A 1032 12.12 -18.32 7.65
C SER A 1032 13.16 -19.40 7.34
N GLN A 1033 12.75 -20.47 6.65
CA GLN A 1033 13.65 -21.54 6.18
C GLN A 1033 14.78 -21.04 5.26
N TYR A 1034 14.59 -19.87 4.63
CA TYR A 1034 15.56 -19.28 3.70
C TYR A 1034 16.68 -18.52 4.43
N ALA A 1035 16.52 -18.24 5.73
CA ALA A 1035 17.53 -17.52 6.48
C ALA A 1035 18.75 -18.40 6.76
N SER A 1036 19.94 -17.80 6.67
CA SER A 1036 21.15 -18.42 7.22
C SER A 1036 20.98 -18.57 8.73
N LEU A 1037 21.39 -19.72 9.29
CA LEU A 1037 21.40 -19.90 10.73
C LEU A 1037 22.27 -18.80 11.38
N GLY A 1038 21.76 -18.20 12.47
CA GLY A 1038 22.45 -17.13 13.20
C GLY A 1038 22.09 -15.70 12.78
N SER A 1039 21.39 -15.48 11.66
CA SER A 1039 20.82 -14.16 11.33
C SER A 1039 19.55 -13.92 12.14
N THR A 1040 19.31 -12.69 12.59
CA THR A 1040 18.08 -12.29 13.27
C THR A 1040 17.73 -10.84 12.95
N PRO A 1041 16.45 -10.49 12.69
CA PRO A 1041 16.03 -9.10 12.54
C PRO A 1041 16.02 -8.33 13.88
N HIS A 1042 16.29 -9.01 15.00
CA HIS A 1042 16.37 -8.40 16.33
C HIS A 1042 17.82 -8.06 16.75
N ASP A 1043 18.79 -8.09 15.82
CA ASP A 1043 20.18 -7.70 16.10
C ASP A 1043 20.26 -6.29 16.72
N GLY A 1044 20.99 -6.16 17.84
CA GLY A 1044 21.12 -4.93 18.63
C GLY A 1044 19.92 -4.57 19.53
N ARG A 1045 18.84 -5.36 19.52
CA ARG A 1045 17.58 -5.05 20.24
C ARG A 1045 17.46 -5.79 21.58
N PRO A 1046 16.71 -5.26 22.56
CA PRO A 1046 16.56 -5.91 23.85
C PRO A 1046 15.61 -7.12 23.79
N GLY A 1047 15.92 -8.15 24.56
CA GLY A 1047 15.08 -9.30 24.82
C GLY A 1047 14.98 -9.62 26.31
N LEU A 1048 13.76 -9.92 26.78
CA LEU A 1048 13.47 -10.31 28.15
C LEU A 1048 13.54 -11.84 28.29
N ILE A 1049 14.54 -12.32 29.02
CA ILE A 1049 14.82 -13.75 29.19
C ILE A 1049 13.84 -14.38 30.18
N LEU A 1050 13.11 -15.42 29.75
CA LEU A 1050 12.18 -16.14 30.62
C LEU A 1050 12.84 -17.35 31.31
N PRO A 1051 12.35 -17.76 32.51
CA PRO A 1051 11.41 -17.04 33.38
C PRO A 1051 12.08 -15.95 34.25
N LYS A 1052 13.41 -15.83 34.20
CA LYS A 1052 14.20 -15.02 35.17
C LYS A 1052 13.98 -13.50 35.08
N GLY A 1053 13.49 -12.99 33.95
CA GLY A 1053 13.24 -11.56 33.73
C GLY A 1053 14.49 -10.72 33.49
N LYS A 1054 15.65 -11.34 33.18
CA LYS A 1054 16.87 -10.60 32.80
C LYS A 1054 16.70 -10.03 31.40
N ILE A 1055 16.96 -8.74 31.21
CA ILE A 1055 16.99 -8.12 29.88
C ILE A 1055 18.43 -8.20 29.34
N SER A 1056 18.58 -8.67 28.11
CA SER A 1056 19.85 -8.71 27.38
C SER A 1056 19.69 -8.24 25.95
N ILE A 1057 20.80 -7.87 25.30
CA ILE A 1057 20.80 -7.53 23.87
C ILE A 1057 20.88 -8.80 23.04
N ILE A 1058 19.99 -8.91 22.07
CA ILE A 1058 19.99 -9.95 21.05
C ILE A 1058 21.03 -9.54 20.00
N ASN A 1059 21.91 -10.46 19.63
CA ASN A 1059 22.92 -10.23 18.60
C ASN A 1059 22.84 -11.32 17.56
N ALA A 1060 22.97 -10.96 16.28
CA ALA A 1060 23.24 -11.92 15.23
C ALA A 1060 24.59 -12.61 15.47
N SER A 1061 24.73 -13.84 14.98
CA SER A 1061 26.03 -14.52 15.01
C SER A 1061 27.06 -13.79 14.15
N SER A 1062 28.36 -14.04 14.38
CA SER A 1062 29.45 -13.41 13.64
C SER A 1062 29.25 -13.50 12.12
N ASN A 1063 29.38 -12.37 11.42
CA ASN A 1063 29.14 -12.22 9.97
C ASN A 1063 27.70 -12.49 9.48
N LYS A 1064 26.71 -12.58 10.39
CA LYS A 1064 25.29 -12.78 10.07
C LYS A 1064 24.41 -11.54 10.26
N ALA A 1065 25.01 -10.42 10.64
CA ALA A 1065 24.35 -9.11 10.65
C ALA A 1065 24.10 -8.59 9.22
N ASP A 1066 23.16 -7.66 9.10
CA ASP A 1066 22.80 -7.06 7.81
C ASP A 1066 23.94 -6.21 7.25
N LYS A 1067 24.23 -6.45 5.97
CA LYS A 1067 25.22 -5.73 5.16
C LYS A 1067 24.82 -5.86 3.70
N THR A 1068 25.07 -4.82 2.91
CA THR A 1068 24.92 -4.85 1.46
C THR A 1068 26.23 -4.45 0.78
N GLU A 1069 26.69 -5.26 -0.16
CA GLU A 1069 27.79 -4.89 -1.06
C GLU A 1069 27.28 -4.85 -2.50
N VAL A 1070 27.55 -3.77 -3.23
CA VAL A 1070 27.23 -3.66 -4.66
C VAL A 1070 28.48 -3.23 -5.41
N GLU A 1071 28.85 -3.95 -6.46
CA GLU A 1071 29.98 -3.67 -7.32
C GLU A 1071 29.53 -3.52 -8.77
N TYR A 1072 29.99 -2.46 -9.41
CA TYR A 1072 29.85 -2.20 -10.84
C TYR A 1072 31.22 -2.23 -11.50
N THR A 1073 31.38 -3.01 -12.56
CA THR A 1073 32.53 -2.97 -13.46
C THR A 1073 32.07 -2.46 -14.82
N ILE A 1074 32.63 -1.35 -15.30
CA ILE A 1074 32.21 -0.62 -16.50
C ILE A 1074 33.40 -0.54 -17.45
N LYS A 1075 33.29 -1.13 -18.64
CA LYS A 1075 34.30 -1.01 -19.70
C LYS A 1075 33.75 -0.14 -20.82
N LEU A 1076 34.40 0.98 -21.11
CA LEU A 1076 33.94 1.94 -22.11
C LEU A 1076 34.64 1.75 -23.46
N SER A 1077 33.88 1.95 -24.55
CA SER A 1077 34.41 2.07 -25.91
C SER A 1077 34.63 3.54 -26.30
N GLU A 1078 35.36 3.76 -27.39
CA GLU A 1078 35.63 5.10 -27.96
C GLU A 1078 34.35 5.81 -28.44
N ASN A 1079 33.31 5.06 -28.77
CA ASN A 1079 32.00 5.60 -29.19
C ASN A 1079 31.05 5.85 -28.00
N GLY A 1080 31.52 5.61 -26.77
CA GLY A 1080 30.74 5.77 -25.55
C GLY A 1080 29.83 4.59 -25.20
N ASP A 1081 29.96 3.45 -25.86
CA ASP A 1081 29.26 2.23 -25.45
C ASP A 1081 29.90 1.66 -24.17
N ALA A 1082 29.12 0.93 -23.38
CA ALA A 1082 29.62 0.32 -22.15
C ALA A 1082 29.25 -1.17 -22.05
N GLU A 1083 30.20 -2.00 -21.60
CA GLU A 1083 29.90 -3.29 -20.99
C GLU A 1083 29.91 -3.12 -19.46
N ILE A 1084 28.78 -3.39 -18.82
CA ILE A 1084 28.55 -3.15 -17.39
C ILE A 1084 28.22 -4.48 -16.71
N THR A 1085 29.03 -4.88 -15.73
CA THR A 1085 28.71 -5.98 -14.81
C THR A 1085 28.31 -5.42 -13.45
N LYS A 1086 27.13 -5.81 -12.94
CA LYS A 1086 26.66 -5.49 -11.59
C LYS A 1086 26.68 -6.76 -10.76
N THR A 1087 27.33 -6.73 -9.60
CA THR A 1087 27.34 -7.81 -8.61
C THR A 1087 26.81 -7.29 -7.28
N THR A 1088 25.77 -7.91 -6.74
CA THR A 1088 25.19 -7.61 -5.43
C THR A 1088 25.47 -8.78 -4.49
N LYS A 1089 25.99 -8.50 -3.30
CA LYS A 1089 26.12 -9.49 -2.22
C LYS A 1089 25.21 -9.13 -1.06
N SER A 1090 24.42 -10.11 -0.65
CA SER A 1090 23.41 -9.97 0.39
C SER A 1090 23.76 -10.79 1.63
N PHE A 1091 23.66 -10.16 2.80
CA PHE A 1091 23.94 -10.74 4.11
C PHE A 1091 22.69 -10.68 5.00
N GLY A 1092 22.69 -11.39 6.13
CA GLY A 1092 21.65 -11.32 7.16
C GLY A 1092 20.22 -11.55 6.65
N THR A 1093 19.32 -10.64 6.98
CA THR A 1093 17.89 -10.67 6.62
C THR A 1093 17.65 -10.41 5.13
N THR A 1094 18.49 -9.61 4.48
CA THR A 1094 18.46 -9.39 3.03
C THR A 1094 18.76 -10.68 2.27
N TYR A 1095 19.77 -11.45 2.70
CA TYR A 1095 20.06 -12.77 2.16
C TYR A 1095 18.83 -13.70 2.20
N ALA A 1096 18.12 -13.73 3.33
CA ALA A 1096 16.95 -14.58 3.49
C ALA A 1096 15.82 -14.21 2.52
N SER A 1097 15.64 -12.90 2.30
CA SER A 1097 14.63 -12.35 1.40
C SER A 1097 14.95 -12.66 -0.06
N ASP A 1098 16.19 -12.43 -0.48
CA ASP A 1098 16.65 -12.69 -1.85
C ASP A 1098 16.67 -14.19 -2.14
N LYS A 1099 17.16 -15.01 -1.20
CA LYS A 1099 17.13 -16.47 -1.33
C LYS A 1099 15.70 -16.98 -1.52
N LYS A 1100 14.76 -16.52 -0.69
CA LYS A 1100 13.34 -16.87 -0.85
C LYS A 1100 12.84 -16.49 -2.25
N TYR A 1101 13.14 -15.28 -2.71
CA TYR A 1101 12.72 -14.82 -4.01
C TYR A 1101 13.26 -15.71 -5.14
N PHE A 1102 14.57 -15.98 -5.17
CA PHE A 1102 15.19 -16.74 -6.25
C PHE A 1102 14.98 -18.26 -6.16
N ASP A 1103 14.72 -18.82 -4.98
CA ASP A 1103 14.34 -20.23 -4.80
C ASP A 1103 12.89 -20.49 -5.24
N GLU A 1104 12.01 -19.48 -5.18
CA GLU A 1104 10.56 -19.62 -5.45
C GLU A 1104 10.09 -19.00 -6.77
N ILE A 1105 10.97 -18.31 -7.50
CA ILE A 1105 10.63 -17.68 -8.77
C ILE A 1105 10.55 -18.71 -9.90
N THR A 1106 9.53 -18.59 -10.76
CA THR A 1106 9.40 -19.45 -11.93
C THR A 1106 10.42 -19.09 -13.02
N PRO A 1107 10.77 -19.98 -13.96
CA PRO A 1107 11.68 -19.65 -15.06
C PRO A 1107 11.26 -18.41 -15.89
N GLU A 1108 9.98 -18.27 -16.20
CA GLU A 1108 9.45 -17.09 -16.91
C GLU A 1108 9.48 -15.83 -16.03
N ASP A 1109 9.11 -15.92 -14.76
CA ASP A 1109 9.20 -14.76 -13.85
C ASP A 1109 10.66 -14.34 -13.63
N ARG A 1110 11.61 -15.29 -13.59
CA ARG A 1110 13.06 -15.03 -13.52
C ARG A 1110 13.54 -14.29 -14.76
N LYS A 1111 13.07 -14.70 -15.94
CA LYS A 1111 13.37 -13.99 -17.19
C LYS A 1111 12.85 -12.56 -17.15
N ARG A 1112 11.62 -12.34 -16.68
CA ARG A 1112 11.02 -10.99 -16.54
C ARG A 1112 11.75 -10.14 -15.51
N TYR A 1113 12.11 -10.73 -14.36
CA TYR A 1113 12.96 -10.08 -13.37
C TYR A 1113 14.27 -9.63 -14.00
N PHE A 1114 14.94 -10.50 -14.76
CA PHE A 1114 16.19 -10.16 -15.43
C PHE A 1114 16.01 -9.02 -16.44
N GLN A 1115 14.97 -9.07 -17.29
CA GLN A 1115 14.63 -7.97 -18.22
C GLN A 1115 14.41 -6.65 -17.49
N ASN A 1116 13.65 -6.67 -16.40
CA ASN A 1116 13.41 -5.47 -15.59
C ASN A 1116 14.71 -4.96 -14.95
N ALA A 1117 15.52 -5.85 -14.35
CA ALA A 1117 16.80 -5.50 -13.75
C ALA A 1117 17.76 -4.86 -14.77
N ILE A 1118 17.83 -5.39 -15.99
CA ILE A 1118 18.57 -4.78 -17.11
C ILE A 1118 18.05 -3.37 -17.41
N SER A 1119 16.73 -3.21 -17.53
CA SER A 1119 16.11 -1.92 -17.84
C SER A 1119 16.31 -0.85 -16.76
N THR A 1120 16.59 -1.25 -15.51
CA THR A 1120 16.95 -0.32 -14.43
C THR A 1120 18.36 0.25 -14.56
N ILE A 1121 19.25 -0.44 -15.28
CA ILE A 1121 20.59 0.08 -15.61
C ILE A 1121 20.49 1.06 -16.78
N SER A 1122 19.78 0.68 -17.83
CA SER A 1122 19.44 1.55 -18.96
C SER A 1122 18.31 0.95 -19.79
N GLN A 1123 17.41 1.77 -20.35
CA GLN A 1123 16.41 1.33 -21.33
C GLN A 1123 17.06 0.81 -22.62
N GLY A 1124 18.29 1.24 -22.91
CA GLY A 1124 19.06 0.79 -24.06
C GLY A 1124 19.93 -0.45 -23.82
N ALA A 1125 19.89 -1.03 -22.61
CA ALA A 1125 20.74 -2.15 -22.25
C ALA A 1125 20.31 -3.47 -22.90
N THR A 1126 21.30 -4.28 -23.27
CA THR A 1126 21.14 -5.65 -23.79
C THR A 1126 21.94 -6.62 -22.92
N PRO A 1127 21.41 -7.81 -22.60
CA PRO A 1127 22.13 -8.76 -21.73
C PRO A 1127 23.38 -9.34 -22.40
N VAL A 1128 24.43 -9.55 -21.61
CA VAL A 1128 25.60 -10.39 -21.94
C VAL A 1128 25.56 -11.61 -21.02
N GLY A 1129 25.11 -12.75 -21.57
CA GLY A 1129 24.90 -13.96 -20.79
C GLY A 1129 23.62 -13.93 -19.94
N ASN A 1130 23.55 -14.83 -18.96
CA ASN A 1130 22.38 -15.02 -18.09
C ASN A 1130 22.58 -14.36 -16.72
N LEU A 1131 21.47 -14.07 -16.03
CA LEU A 1131 21.48 -13.72 -14.62
C LEU A 1131 22.07 -14.84 -13.76
N ILE A 1132 23.13 -14.53 -13.01
CA ILE A 1132 23.78 -15.44 -12.06
C ILE A 1132 23.22 -15.16 -10.67
N THR A 1133 22.74 -16.20 -9.98
CA THR A 1133 22.26 -16.11 -8.59
C THR A 1133 22.81 -17.30 -7.81
N LYS A 1134 23.60 -17.05 -6.76
CA LYS A 1134 24.17 -18.08 -5.88
C LYS A 1134 23.70 -17.84 -4.44
N PHE A 1135 22.70 -18.61 -4.02
CA PHE A 1135 22.12 -18.56 -2.67
C PHE A 1135 22.23 -19.90 -1.92
N ASP A 1136 22.92 -20.87 -2.50
CA ASP A 1136 23.38 -22.11 -1.86
C ASP A 1136 24.58 -21.86 -0.92
N SER A 1137 25.31 -20.77 -1.14
CA SER A 1137 26.42 -20.26 -0.34
C SER A 1137 26.02 -18.98 0.41
N TYR A 1138 26.89 -18.53 1.31
CA TYR A 1138 26.72 -17.29 2.08
C TYR A 1138 28.02 -16.47 2.03
N PRO A 1139 28.00 -15.15 1.71
CA PRO A 1139 26.81 -14.36 1.37
C PRO A 1139 26.14 -14.81 0.07
N GLY A 1140 24.89 -14.40 -0.13
CA GLY A 1140 24.18 -14.63 -1.38
C GLY A 1140 24.70 -13.68 -2.45
N ILE A 1141 24.79 -14.14 -3.69
CA ILE A 1141 25.32 -13.37 -4.82
C ILE A 1141 24.27 -13.28 -5.91
N GLU A 1142 24.03 -12.07 -6.41
CA GLU A 1142 23.31 -11.80 -7.66
C GLU A 1142 24.25 -11.05 -8.60
N GLN A 1143 24.40 -11.51 -9.85
CA GLN A 1143 25.24 -10.86 -10.84
C GLN A 1143 24.58 -10.87 -12.22
N LEU A 1144 24.69 -9.74 -12.92
CA LEU A 1144 24.30 -9.60 -14.32
C LEU A 1144 25.32 -8.77 -15.10
N THR A 1145 25.43 -9.02 -16.40
CA THR A 1145 26.26 -8.23 -17.31
C THR A 1145 25.41 -7.74 -18.49
N VAL A 1146 25.61 -6.49 -18.90
CA VAL A 1146 24.89 -5.84 -20.00
C VAL A 1146 25.81 -5.05 -20.91
N LYS A 1147 25.44 -4.91 -22.18
CA LYS A 1147 25.97 -3.92 -23.12
C LYS A 1147 24.98 -2.79 -23.28
N VAL A 1148 25.46 -1.56 -23.20
CA VAL A 1148 24.63 -0.35 -23.32
C VAL A 1148 25.26 0.57 -24.37
N ASP A 1149 24.60 0.70 -25.51
CA ASP A 1149 25.07 1.61 -26.56
C ASP A 1149 24.92 3.06 -26.09
N LYS A 1150 25.92 3.89 -26.41
CA LYS A 1150 25.93 5.31 -26.04
C LYS A 1150 25.64 5.52 -24.55
N PHE A 1151 26.27 4.71 -23.69
CA PHE A 1151 26.17 4.85 -22.25
C PHE A 1151 26.87 6.12 -21.77
N ALA A 1152 28.13 6.32 -22.16
CA ALA A 1152 28.81 7.59 -21.99
C ALA A 1152 28.39 8.55 -23.12
N ILE A 1153 28.37 9.84 -22.81
CA ILE A 1153 28.11 10.89 -23.78
C ILE A 1153 29.42 11.28 -24.44
N LEU A 1154 29.46 11.14 -25.76
CA LEU A 1154 30.53 11.66 -26.61
C LEU A 1154 30.07 13.00 -27.20
N ASP A 1155 30.70 14.10 -26.77
CA ASP A 1155 30.44 15.45 -27.27
C ASP A 1155 31.77 16.09 -27.70
N GLY A 1156 32.07 16.07 -29.00
CA GLY A 1156 33.34 16.55 -29.54
C GLY A 1156 34.54 15.74 -29.04
N ASP A 1157 35.50 16.42 -28.41
CA ASP A 1157 36.70 15.79 -27.82
C ASP A 1157 36.48 15.25 -26.41
N PHE A 1158 35.26 15.34 -25.87
CA PHE A 1158 34.93 14.93 -24.51
C PHE A 1158 34.08 13.66 -24.48
N LEU A 1159 34.39 12.79 -23.52
CA LEU A 1159 33.60 11.65 -23.15
C LEU A 1159 33.24 11.75 -21.65
N TYR A 1160 31.97 11.66 -21.29
CA TYR A 1160 31.54 11.73 -19.89
C TYR A 1160 30.41 10.78 -19.55
N LEU A 1161 30.37 10.39 -18.28
CA LEU A 1161 29.36 9.48 -17.74
C LEU A 1161 29.03 9.82 -16.28
N LYS A 1162 27.86 9.36 -15.84
CA LYS A 1162 27.50 9.25 -14.42
C LYS A 1162 27.61 7.79 -14.01
N VAL A 1163 28.43 7.46 -13.01
CA VAL A 1163 28.52 6.09 -12.49
C VAL A 1163 27.22 5.70 -11.78
N PRO A 1164 26.79 4.44 -11.85
CA PRO A 1164 25.52 3.97 -11.31
C PRO A 1164 25.55 3.68 -9.80
N ILE A 1165 26.53 4.21 -9.07
CA ILE A 1165 26.57 4.22 -7.61
C ILE A 1165 26.16 5.60 -7.10
N SER A 1166 25.44 5.64 -5.98
CA SER A 1166 25.00 6.92 -5.40
C SER A 1166 24.70 6.77 -3.92
N LEU A 1167 25.25 7.70 -3.13
CA LEU A 1167 24.88 7.94 -1.73
C LEU A 1167 23.82 9.05 -1.59
N ASN A 1168 23.21 9.48 -2.71
CA ASN A 1168 22.16 10.49 -2.68
C ASN A 1168 21.02 10.04 -1.75
N ASN A 1169 20.60 10.93 -0.85
CA ASN A 1169 19.51 10.69 0.11
C ASN A 1169 19.76 9.49 1.06
N ILE A 1170 21.01 9.05 1.27
CA ILE A 1170 21.34 7.99 2.25
C ILE A 1170 20.89 8.35 3.67
N LEU A 1171 20.87 9.64 3.99
CA LEU A 1171 20.41 10.17 5.29
C LEU A 1171 18.90 10.49 5.33
N GLY A 1172 18.21 10.42 4.18
CA GLY A 1172 16.75 10.64 4.11
C GLY A 1172 16.28 12.07 4.43
N LEU A 1173 17.17 13.07 4.28
CA LEU A 1173 16.90 14.46 4.67
C LEU A 1173 16.19 15.22 3.56
N LYS A 1174 15.13 15.94 3.93
CA LYS A 1174 14.34 16.77 3.00
C LYS A 1174 14.18 18.19 3.52
N SER A 1175 13.97 18.34 4.82
CA SER A 1175 13.73 19.63 5.46
C SER A 1175 14.95 20.55 5.44
N ASP A 1176 14.79 21.87 5.34
CA ASP A 1176 15.88 22.86 5.58
C ASP A 1176 16.11 23.15 7.06
N VAL A 1177 15.05 23.07 7.87
CA VAL A 1177 15.07 23.37 9.30
C VAL A 1177 14.29 22.31 10.07
N ARG A 1178 14.55 22.21 11.38
CA ARG A 1178 13.83 21.32 12.29
C ARG A 1178 13.71 21.90 13.69
N ASP A 1179 12.67 21.47 14.38
CA ASP A 1179 12.41 21.84 15.77
C ASP A 1179 12.75 20.65 16.71
N ASN A 1180 12.72 19.43 16.16
CA ASN A 1180 12.90 18.21 16.94
C ASN A 1180 14.09 17.38 16.44
N PRO A 1181 14.71 16.58 17.35
CA PRO A 1181 15.83 15.70 17.01
C PRO A 1181 15.52 14.73 15.86
N VAL A 1182 16.57 14.21 15.21
CA VAL A 1182 16.46 13.18 14.14
C VAL A 1182 16.81 11.81 14.69
N SER A 1183 15.96 10.81 14.46
CA SER A 1183 16.20 9.42 14.90
C SER A 1183 16.62 8.50 13.75
N TRP A 1184 17.81 7.91 13.87
CA TRP A 1184 18.27 6.78 13.07
C TRP A 1184 18.05 5.48 13.83
N GLY A 1185 16.98 4.75 13.46
CA GLY A 1185 16.51 3.59 14.23
C GLY A 1185 17.22 2.27 13.93
N ASN A 1186 17.93 2.17 12.80
CA ASN A 1186 18.57 0.94 12.32
C ASN A 1186 20.06 1.16 12.04
N LYS A 1187 20.84 0.09 12.14
CA LYS A 1187 22.24 0.10 11.68
C LYS A 1187 22.26 -0.02 10.16
N THR A 1188 23.10 0.77 9.50
CA THR A 1188 23.28 0.73 8.05
C THR A 1188 24.74 0.45 7.73
N LYS A 1189 25.00 -0.72 7.12
CA LYS A 1189 26.33 -1.10 6.63
C LYS A 1189 26.29 -1.38 5.14
N MET A 1190 26.96 -0.55 4.35
CA MET A 1190 26.92 -0.61 2.89
C MET A 1190 28.31 -0.36 2.30
N ILE A 1191 28.64 -1.10 1.25
CA ILE A 1191 29.82 -0.83 0.41
C ILE A 1191 29.35 -0.78 -1.05
N LEU A 1192 29.55 0.34 -1.72
CA LEU A 1192 29.32 0.49 -3.15
C LEU A 1192 30.66 0.67 -3.85
N THR A 1193 30.88 -0.01 -4.97
CA THR A 1193 32.11 0.10 -5.76
C THR A 1193 31.76 0.29 -7.23
N ALA A 1194 32.39 1.26 -7.89
CA ALA A 1194 32.35 1.41 -9.33
C ALA A 1194 33.79 1.41 -9.88
N SER A 1195 34.11 0.43 -10.72
CA SER A 1195 35.38 0.30 -11.42
C SER A 1195 35.16 0.59 -12.90
N VAL A 1196 35.75 1.67 -13.42
CA VAL A 1196 35.62 2.13 -14.81
C VAL A 1196 36.94 1.94 -15.53
N GLU A 1197 36.90 1.29 -16.69
CA GLU A 1197 38.01 1.14 -17.62
C GLU A 1197 37.75 2.02 -18.85
N LEU A 1198 38.64 3.00 -19.06
CA LEU A 1198 38.57 4.00 -20.13
C LEU A 1198 39.18 3.46 -21.44
N PRO A 1199 38.67 3.88 -22.61
CA PRO A 1199 39.27 3.54 -23.89
C PRO A 1199 40.59 4.28 -24.10
N LYS A 1200 41.50 3.73 -24.92
CA LYS A 1200 42.87 4.24 -25.11
C LYS A 1200 42.93 5.68 -25.62
N GLU A 1201 41.96 6.09 -26.44
CA GLU A 1201 41.87 7.45 -26.99
C GLU A 1201 41.44 8.49 -25.94
N PHE A 1202 40.73 8.08 -24.88
CA PHE A 1202 40.15 8.95 -23.86
C PHE A 1202 40.68 8.62 -22.45
N ASP A 1203 41.99 8.67 -22.26
CA ASP A 1203 42.63 8.45 -20.94
C ASP A 1203 43.09 9.75 -20.24
N ASN A 1204 42.84 10.91 -20.85
CA ASN A 1204 43.11 12.20 -20.22
C ASN A 1204 41.96 12.58 -19.26
N VAL A 1205 42.09 12.14 -18.00
CA VAL A 1205 41.09 12.36 -16.95
C VAL A 1205 41.04 13.84 -16.56
N LYS A 1206 39.86 14.47 -16.76
CA LYS A 1206 39.61 15.89 -16.45
C LYS A 1206 38.91 16.07 -15.10
N LEU A 1207 37.96 15.19 -14.81
CA LEU A 1207 37.17 15.23 -13.59
C LEU A 1207 36.81 13.81 -13.13
N THR A 1208 36.92 13.59 -11.83
CA THR A 1208 36.42 12.40 -11.13
C THR A 1208 35.76 12.82 -9.83
N PRO A 1209 34.97 11.93 -9.21
CA PRO A 1209 34.45 12.17 -7.87
C PRO A 1209 35.58 12.46 -6.88
N PRO A 1210 35.45 13.47 -6.00
CA PRO A 1210 36.44 13.75 -4.97
C PRO A 1210 36.34 12.73 -3.81
N ASP A 1211 37.41 12.65 -3.02
CA ASP A 1211 37.39 11.91 -1.76
C ASP A 1211 36.54 12.67 -0.73
N ILE A 1212 35.77 11.92 0.06
CA ILE A 1212 35.02 12.44 1.21
C ILE A 1212 35.26 11.51 2.39
N THR A 1213 35.45 12.09 3.58
CA THR A 1213 35.35 11.37 4.85
C THR A 1213 34.53 12.23 5.79
N TRP A 1214 33.44 11.67 6.28
CA TRP A 1214 32.56 12.32 7.24
C TRP A 1214 32.32 11.39 8.43
N LYS A 1215 32.33 11.97 9.62
CA LYS A 1215 32.03 11.30 10.88
C LYS A 1215 30.67 11.81 11.33
N ALA A 1216 29.75 10.89 11.56
CA ALA A 1216 28.43 11.27 12.02
C ALA A 1216 28.49 11.82 13.47
N PRO A 1217 27.64 12.82 13.80
CA PRO A 1217 27.44 13.28 15.17
C PRO A 1217 27.08 12.13 16.12
N GLU A 1218 27.15 12.37 17.43
CA GLU A 1218 26.92 11.33 18.47
C GLU A 1218 27.84 10.09 18.35
N ASN A 1219 28.97 10.22 17.63
CA ASN A 1219 29.82 9.09 17.21
C ASN A 1219 29.03 7.99 16.48
N ALA A 1220 28.00 8.38 15.71
CA ALA A 1220 27.08 7.46 15.06
C ALA A 1220 27.67 6.76 13.83
N GLY A 1221 28.98 6.88 13.57
CA GLY A 1221 29.67 6.13 12.53
C GLY A 1221 30.31 7.01 11.46
N THR A 1222 30.55 6.45 10.27
CA THR A 1222 31.29 7.12 9.19
C THR A 1222 30.72 6.86 7.81
N ILE A 1223 30.88 7.86 6.93
CA ILE A 1223 30.71 7.74 5.49
C ILE A 1223 32.04 8.13 4.83
N THR A 1224 32.52 7.30 3.92
CA THR A 1224 33.72 7.60 3.13
C THR A 1224 33.48 7.33 1.65
N THR A 1225 33.96 8.24 0.81
CA THR A 1225 34.10 8.04 -0.64
C THR A 1225 35.59 8.14 -0.96
N LYS A 1226 36.12 7.16 -1.68
CA LYS A 1226 37.51 7.19 -2.17
C LYS A 1226 37.56 6.93 -3.66
N THR A 1227 38.28 7.78 -4.38
CA THR A 1227 38.52 7.66 -5.82
C THR A 1227 39.99 7.38 -6.09
N LEU A 1228 40.26 6.23 -6.71
CA LEU A 1228 41.58 5.79 -7.10
C LEU A 1228 41.70 5.85 -8.62
N VAL A 1229 42.69 6.59 -9.13
CA VAL A 1229 42.97 6.70 -10.57
C VAL A 1229 44.33 6.08 -10.85
N SER A 1230 44.39 5.11 -11.78
CA SER A 1230 45.63 4.45 -12.19
C SER A 1230 45.60 4.19 -13.70
N GLY A 1231 46.30 5.03 -14.46
CA GLY A 1231 46.25 5.00 -15.93
C GLY A 1231 44.83 5.15 -16.45
N SER A 1232 44.36 4.18 -17.25
CA SER A 1232 43.01 4.13 -17.81
C SER A 1232 41.94 3.56 -16.85
N LYS A 1233 42.27 3.27 -15.59
CA LYS A 1233 41.33 2.69 -14.61
C LYS A 1233 40.98 3.69 -13.52
N ILE A 1234 39.69 3.85 -13.26
CA ILE A 1234 39.14 4.66 -12.17
C ILE A 1234 38.32 3.74 -11.26
N LYS A 1235 38.59 3.74 -9.96
CA LYS A 1235 37.82 2.99 -8.96
C LYS A 1235 37.28 3.93 -7.89
N ILE A 1236 35.96 3.97 -7.74
CA ILE A 1236 35.26 4.74 -6.71
C ILE A 1236 34.70 3.76 -5.69
N ILE A 1237 34.95 3.99 -4.40
CA ILE A 1237 34.50 3.15 -3.29
C ILE A 1237 33.76 4.03 -2.29
N ASP A 1238 32.47 3.78 -2.12
CA ASP A 1238 31.65 4.35 -1.07
C ASP A 1238 31.50 3.33 0.07
N SER A 1239 31.85 3.70 1.30
CA SER A 1239 31.68 2.88 2.50
C SER A 1239 30.85 3.63 3.53
N VAL A 1240 29.75 3.02 3.96
CA VAL A 1240 28.81 3.54 4.97
C VAL A 1240 28.77 2.56 6.14
N ASP A 1241 29.05 3.06 7.34
CA ASP A 1241 28.82 2.34 8.61
C ASP A 1241 28.18 3.33 9.58
N ILE A 1242 26.84 3.37 9.58
CA ILE A 1242 26.03 4.24 10.44
C ILE A 1242 25.35 3.39 11.51
N ASN A 1243 25.56 3.74 12.76
CA ASN A 1243 24.92 3.14 13.92
C ASN A 1243 23.62 3.89 14.28
N PRO A 1244 22.70 3.23 14.99
CA PRO A 1244 21.50 3.88 15.50
C PRO A 1244 21.84 5.04 16.44
N ALA A 1245 21.22 6.19 16.26
CA ALA A 1245 21.46 7.39 17.05
C ALA A 1245 20.21 8.29 17.10
N VAL A 1246 20.18 9.22 18.05
CA VAL A 1246 19.28 10.37 18.03
C VAL A 1246 20.16 11.60 17.97
N ILE A 1247 20.16 12.26 16.83
CA ILE A 1247 20.98 13.43 16.49
C ILE A 1247 20.23 14.68 16.93
N SER A 1248 20.93 15.60 17.58
CA SER A 1248 20.36 16.86 18.09
C SER A 1248 19.92 17.79 16.95
N VAL A 1249 19.17 18.83 17.29
CA VAL A 1249 18.82 19.89 16.33
C VAL A 1249 20.06 20.70 15.95
N ASP A 1250 20.96 20.97 16.92
CA ASP A 1250 22.20 21.72 16.71
C ASP A 1250 23.14 21.08 15.68
N ASP A 1251 23.10 19.75 15.56
CA ASP A 1251 23.89 18.99 14.59
C ASP A 1251 23.22 18.88 13.21
N TYR A 1252 22.01 19.43 13.03
CA TYR A 1252 21.23 19.22 11.80
C TYR A 1252 21.88 19.87 10.58
N ASP A 1253 22.52 21.04 10.73
CA ASP A 1253 23.20 21.72 9.64
C ASP A 1253 24.39 20.92 9.09
N ASP A 1254 25.14 20.21 9.95
CA ASP A 1254 26.19 19.29 9.50
C ASP A 1254 25.60 18.15 8.67
N LEU A 1255 24.44 17.62 9.08
CA LEU A 1255 23.71 16.59 8.32
C LEU A 1255 23.27 17.10 6.94
N LEU A 1256 22.79 18.34 6.86
CA LEU A 1256 22.40 18.97 5.59
C LEU A 1256 23.61 19.19 4.68
N GLU A 1257 24.73 19.66 5.24
CA GLU A 1257 25.95 19.92 4.48
C GLU A 1257 26.56 18.63 3.92
N ILE A 1258 26.66 17.56 4.70
CA ILE A 1258 27.12 16.28 4.16
C ILE A 1258 26.13 15.70 3.14
N ASN A 1259 24.81 15.82 3.38
CA ASN A 1259 23.81 15.33 2.42
C ASN A 1259 23.90 16.09 1.10
N ARG A 1260 24.15 17.40 1.13
CA ARG A 1260 24.45 18.20 -0.06
C ARG A 1260 25.66 17.66 -0.80
N LYS A 1261 26.80 17.48 -0.13
CA LYS A 1261 28.04 16.97 -0.75
C LYS A 1261 27.82 15.60 -1.40
N LEU A 1262 27.23 14.66 -0.67
CA LEU A 1262 26.96 13.30 -1.16
C LEU A 1262 25.95 13.25 -2.32
N SER A 1263 25.01 14.20 -2.36
CA SER A 1263 23.99 14.30 -3.41
C SER A 1263 24.43 15.10 -4.63
N HIS A 1264 25.52 15.88 -4.52
CA HIS A 1264 26.03 16.72 -5.59
C HIS A 1264 26.44 15.88 -6.81
N PRO A 1265 26.12 16.29 -8.06
CA PRO A 1265 26.39 15.48 -9.25
C PRO A 1265 27.88 15.13 -9.44
N ARG A 1266 28.79 15.97 -8.92
CA ARG A 1266 30.24 15.72 -8.92
C ARG A 1266 30.61 14.36 -8.31
N MET A 1267 29.87 13.88 -7.31
CA MET A 1267 30.16 12.60 -6.64
C MET A 1267 29.99 11.37 -7.51
N ARG A 1268 29.44 11.53 -8.72
CA ARG A 1268 29.20 10.43 -9.67
C ARG A 1268 29.62 10.73 -11.10
N THR A 1269 30.12 11.93 -11.40
CA THR A 1269 30.49 12.31 -12.77
C THR A 1269 31.97 12.00 -13.02
N ILE A 1270 32.25 11.41 -14.19
CA ILE A 1270 33.60 11.31 -14.75
C ILE A 1270 33.59 12.04 -16.09
N LEU A 1271 34.57 12.91 -16.32
CA LEU A 1271 34.84 13.60 -17.58
C LEU A 1271 36.27 13.30 -18.02
N VAL A 1272 36.42 12.86 -19.26
CA VAL A 1272 37.70 12.60 -19.90
C VAL A 1272 37.73 13.27 -21.28
N SER A 1273 38.91 13.62 -21.78
CA SER A 1273 39.07 14.13 -23.14
C SER A 1273 39.93 13.20 -23.99
N ARG A 1274 39.88 13.38 -25.32
CA ARG A 1274 40.83 12.74 -26.24
C ARG A 1274 42.27 13.08 -25.83
N LYS A 1275 43.20 12.15 -26.10
CA LYS A 1275 44.63 12.45 -26.11
C LYS A 1275 44.92 13.55 -27.11
N THR A 1276 45.49 14.66 -26.67
CA THR A 1276 46.22 15.56 -27.56
C THR A 1276 47.40 14.78 -28.14
N ALA A 1277 47.46 14.62 -29.47
CA ALA A 1277 48.66 14.16 -30.13
C ALA A 1277 49.83 15.05 -29.67
N ALA A 1278 50.91 14.44 -29.17
CA ALA A 1278 52.13 15.18 -28.88
C ALA A 1278 52.53 15.90 -30.18
N LYS A 1279 52.48 17.24 -30.17
CA LYS A 1279 53.07 18.05 -31.23
C LYS A 1279 54.58 18.03 -31.09
#